data_AF-A0AAF5DF84-F1
#
_entry.id   AF-A0AAF5DF84-F1
#
_cell.length_a   1.000
_cell.length_b   1.000
_cell.length_c   1.000
_cell.angle_alpha   90.00
_cell.angle_beta   90.00
_cell.angle_gamma   90.00
#
_symmetry.space_group_name_H-M   'P 1'
#
loop_
_entity.id
_entity.type
_entity.pdbx_description
1 polymer ?
#
loop_
_entity_poly.entity_id
_entity_poly.type
_entity_poly.pdbx_seq_one_letter_code
_entity_poly.pdbx_strand_id
1 'polypeptide(L)'
;MYWHVGYNIFIRQLLKINIQLIKNLRYKLCYHHLYIILLATIQFVNVECLDKTHEFQRYDGWFNNLANPEWGSVGSRLHRDSPANYEDGVYKINVSLPSARTISDIVFKGPSGIKNKRNITTMLAFFSQVVAYEIMQSSQTGCPLENIPIPVEQCDSVFDPSCEGKTNIPFMRTKYDTETGHGLNSPREQINERTSWIDASFLYSTNEPWVAALRSWHEGTLTEGEVEGYPPLNKKIIPLINPAPPQIHRLMDPERLFTLGDPRINENPGLLTFGLILFRWHNFQALKIAQKHPDWTDEEIFQGARRMVIASLQNIILYEFLPEVLGIKKDEIPKYGKYNAHIPPGISHSFATAAFRFHHTIVPPGMLFRKKRTSKKECVFRNDIGGFEALRLCQNWWNAQDIVQEYTVDEIILGMASQISEAEDTIIVEDLRDFIFGPMYFTRLDVVSSSIMRGRDNGIPFYNDLRRNFALETKTWETINPQLYKTNQKMFDKLKVLYKDIKYLDAYVGGMLETNENGMGELFKHIIRDQFLRLRDGDRFWFENRQNGIFTEDEIEEIKSITLSKILRATTNIEEDEIQDNVFIFNETSPCPQPFQVNTTGLEQCIPMMRYDHFNGIACVPLICIGVARYLIIRRRKLGVTLIDMPKIISKDSYNNSVIDSQSEIDSTSDSASTKYYQIPHTVEDKFKMPAIEWLSDSFCRSVNFELDTTTGQICIKRPRSKGVLRKLNLGKADKVLFTLTDPTTKSTYGPFIIITIPKNYDMVIRLHNDTHCAQFMKVAGDCLKKLNIPLTVKHLDNDVLLQTAETKEKRQKKLDLFFREAYAKSFQTPQLSDDNVEYNEDLSRDILGISISKSELADALGMREDNHFVDRLFAVMVKNGEDSVSFESFLELLKKFTNGSTKDKMNLLFNMCDYNGDGQVERAEFIQFFKSLSDTAGVKLDKHVQEDMLDGVLLVHGVDSTSKYLTEEDLEKIFTEVDGVSRPVGVHLRGAKLKVNLDDSSSLSSFAVPADEERSKIVRPKLSILLSFLETYRQHIAWIFIFFSINALLFLERFWHYRFEVEHRDLRRVLGTGIAITRGAAAAISFSMSLILLTVCRNLITVIRVTPIGEYIPLDSAIVFHKIIGYTIAFFSAVHTIGHLVNFYNIATQSQEGLQCLFQEAVFGSNFAPTVKYWFFGTMTGLTGILIVIIMCIIYIFSIPSFMHQNYNAFIFTHWLNIGFYGLTLLHGLPKLLDSPKFWYQMLGPLILFIIDKIIGMRQQYKQLRIIEAAILPSDIIYIQFKRPHSFNFYSGQWVRISCPDISCPFNEDHAFSMAAAPQSPSLELYIKAVGPWTRQLRSILQDCQANGLPYPTINLSGPFGDGNQEWTGYDIAVMVGGGIGITPYASILMDLVLNKPSGRHTNIKCKKVYFLWICPTHKNYEWFVDVLKDVEKLDTHGILENHIFITQFFHKFDLRTTMLYICEKHFRTDNNGRSMFTGLRAVNHFGRPNFDSFFKFLQNKHNNVEQIGVFSCGPATVNKKIRQSCTEANRVRNAPSFVHRFETF
;
A
#
# COMPACT_ATOMS: atom_id res chain seq x y z
N MET A 1 -6.53 -1.13 -26.79
CA MET A 1 -5.45 -0.37 -27.45
C MET A 1 -4.39 0.12 -26.45
N TYR A 2 -4.74 0.83 -25.36
CA TYR A 2 -3.78 1.25 -24.32
C TYR A 2 -3.03 0.11 -23.59
N TRP A 3 -3.65 -1.07 -23.47
CA TRP A 3 -2.99 -2.27 -22.91
C TRP A 3 -1.86 -2.82 -23.80
N HIS A 4 -1.96 -2.68 -25.13
CA HIS A 4 -0.92 -3.18 -26.05
C HIS A 4 0.34 -2.30 -26.05
N VAL A 5 0.16 -0.99 -25.85
CA VAL A 5 1.29 -0.04 -25.76
C VAL A 5 2.05 -0.24 -24.45
N GLY A 6 1.36 -0.39 -23.32
CA GLY A 6 1.99 -0.67 -22.02
C GLY A 6 2.74 -2.00 -21.98
N TYR A 7 2.17 -3.06 -22.57
CA TYR A 7 2.83 -4.38 -22.65
C TYR A 7 4.11 -4.35 -23.51
N ASN A 8 4.09 -3.66 -24.65
CA ASN A 8 5.28 -3.52 -25.50
C ASN A 8 6.39 -2.68 -24.84
N ILE A 9 6.04 -1.66 -24.05
CA ILE A 9 7.03 -0.89 -23.27
C ILE A 9 7.65 -1.75 -22.17
N PHE A 10 6.85 -2.56 -21.47
CA PHE A 10 7.32 -3.49 -20.43
C PHE A 10 8.26 -4.57 -20.98
N ILE A 11 7.90 -5.19 -22.12
CA ILE A 11 8.76 -6.16 -22.81
C ILE A 11 10.07 -5.51 -23.29
N ARG A 12 10.02 -4.27 -23.82
CA ARG A 12 11.24 -3.53 -24.24
C ARG A 12 12.15 -3.19 -23.05
N GLN A 13 11.60 -2.84 -21.89
CA GLN A 13 12.40 -2.59 -20.68
C GLN A 13 13.01 -3.89 -20.11
N LEU A 14 12.26 -5.00 -20.08
CA LEU A 14 12.80 -6.31 -19.70
C LEU A 14 13.90 -6.79 -20.67
N LEU A 15 13.72 -6.60 -21.98
CA LEU A 15 14.76 -6.88 -22.98
C LEU A 15 15.98 -5.98 -22.80
N LYS A 16 15.83 -4.69 -22.45
CA LYS A 16 16.96 -3.81 -22.14
C LYS A 16 17.73 -4.26 -20.89
N ILE A 17 17.04 -4.71 -19.84
CA ILE A 17 17.68 -5.21 -18.61
C ILE A 17 18.41 -6.54 -18.87
N ASN A 18 17.80 -7.45 -19.63
CA ASN A 18 18.45 -8.71 -20.02
C ASN A 18 19.64 -8.47 -20.97
N ILE A 19 19.55 -7.49 -21.88
CA ILE A 19 20.67 -7.09 -22.74
C ILE A 19 21.79 -6.44 -21.92
N GLN A 20 21.51 -5.68 -20.86
CA GLN A 20 22.55 -5.10 -20.00
C GLN A 20 23.25 -6.18 -19.15
N LEU A 21 22.50 -7.17 -18.62
CA LEU A 21 23.08 -8.32 -17.92
C LEU A 21 23.89 -9.22 -18.88
N ILE A 22 23.37 -9.50 -20.08
CA ILE A 22 24.08 -10.27 -21.12
C ILE A 22 25.27 -9.48 -21.65
N LYS A 23 25.22 -8.14 -21.74
CA LYS A 23 26.38 -7.30 -22.10
C LYS A 23 27.44 -7.34 -21.01
N ASN A 24 27.09 -7.29 -19.72
CA ASN A 24 28.07 -7.41 -18.64
C ASN A 24 28.68 -8.83 -18.52
N LEU A 25 27.91 -9.89 -18.82
CA LEU A 25 28.46 -11.25 -18.93
C LEU A 25 29.28 -11.47 -20.22
N ARG A 26 28.87 -10.90 -21.37
CA ARG A 26 29.67 -10.92 -22.61
C ARG A 26 30.94 -10.11 -22.48
N TYR A 27 30.95 -8.98 -21.77
CA TYR A 27 32.19 -8.21 -21.55
C TYR A 27 33.20 -8.99 -20.69
N LYS A 28 32.76 -9.75 -19.68
CA LYS A 28 33.66 -10.61 -18.88
C LYS A 28 34.13 -11.89 -19.61
N LEU A 29 33.30 -12.52 -20.45
CA LEU A 29 33.73 -13.70 -21.23
C LEU A 29 34.50 -13.34 -22.52
N CYS A 30 34.18 -12.23 -23.19
CA CYS A 30 34.94 -11.80 -24.36
C CYS A 30 36.33 -11.31 -23.98
N TYR A 31 36.54 -10.67 -22.82
CA TYR A 31 37.89 -10.26 -22.44
C TYR A 31 38.82 -11.45 -22.20
N HIS A 32 38.33 -12.57 -21.66
CA HIS A 32 39.18 -13.76 -21.49
C HIS A 32 39.43 -14.51 -22.81
N HIS A 33 38.44 -14.60 -23.70
CA HIS A 33 38.66 -15.23 -25.01
C HIS A 33 39.42 -14.35 -26.00
N LEU A 34 39.24 -13.02 -25.99
CA LEU A 34 40.09 -12.12 -26.78
C LEU A 34 41.51 -12.12 -26.23
N TYR A 35 41.73 -12.14 -24.91
CA TYR A 35 43.09 -12.18 -24.37
C TYR A 35 43.83 -13.49 -24.74
N ILE A 36 43.13 -14.63 -24.77
CA ILE A 36 43.71 -15.92 -25.21
C ILE A 36 43.90 -15.96 -26.73
N ILE A 37 42.97 -15.41 -27.52
CA ILE A 37 43.12 -15.36 -28.99
C ILE A 37 44.20 -14.35 -29.39
N LEU A 38 44.34 -13.22 -28.68
CA LEU A 38 45.40 -12.24 -28.89
C LEU A 38 46.77 -12.84 -28.49
N LEU A 39 46.85 -13.57 -27.38
CA LEU A 39 48.08 -14.30 -27.00
C LEU A 39 48.45 -15.40 -28.01
N ALA A 40 47.47 -16.06 -28.64
CA ALA A 40 47.69 -17.07 -29.66
C ALA A 40 48.05 -16.51 -31.05
N THR A 41 47.56 -15.31 -31.40
CA THR A 41 47.95 -14.64 -32.67
C THR A 41 49.27 -13.88 -32.56
N ILE A 42 49.66 -13.44 -31.36
CA ILE A 42 50.93 -12.76 -31.11
C ILE A 42 52.13 -13.74 -31.19
N GLN A 43 51.92 -15.05 -31.09
CA GLN A 43 53.01 -16.05 -31.22
C GLN A 43 53.46 -16.36 -32.66
N PHE A 44 52.83 -15.82 -33.70
CA PHE A 44 53.17 -16.12 -35.11
C PHE A 44 53.43 -14.90 -36.00
N VAL A 45 53.56 -13.70 -35.43
CA VAL A 45 54.01 -12.52 -36.18
C VAL A 45 55.45 -12.23 -35.76
N ASN A 46 56.41 -12.52 -36.64
CA ASN A 46 57.74 -11.92 -36.57
C ASN A 46 57.56 -10.40 -36.70
N VAL A 47 57.44 -9.71 -35.56
CA VAL A 47 57.43 -8.25 -35.49
C VAL A 47 58.88 -7.78 -35.59
N GLU A 48 59.39 -7.67 -36.82
CA GLU A 48 60.64 -6.96 -37.15
C GLU A 48 60.43 -5.42 -37.24
N CYS A 49 59.34 -4.87 -36.66
CA CYS A 49 59.02 -3.43 -36.67
C CYS A 49 58.91 -2.79 -35.27
N LEU A 50 59.66 -3.26 -34.28
CA LEU A 50 59.87 -2.49 -33.04
C LEU A 50 60.99 -1.46 -33.25
N ASP A 51 60.79 -0.55 -34.21
CA ASP A 51 61.59 0.65 -34.32
C ASP A 51 61.11 1.63 -33.23
N LYS A 52 61.99 1.89 -32.25
CA LYS A 52 61.84 2.72 -31.04
C LYS A 52 60.47 3.43 -30.87
N THR A 53 59.47 2.72 -30.35
CA THR A 53 58.27 3.37 -29.81
C THR A 53 58.67 4.10 -28.52
N HIS A 54 58.80 5.42 -28.57
CA HIS A 54 59.06 6.23 -27.37
C HIS A 54 57.94 6.01 -26.34
N GLU A 55 58.30 5.69 -25.10
CA GLU A 55 57.33 5.56 -24.01
C GLU A 55 56.73 6.94 -23.70
N PHE A 56 55.41 7.06 -23.82
CA PHE A 56 54.70 8.27 -23.37
C PHE A 56 54.44 8.19 -21.87
N GLN A 57 54.72 9.29 -21.17
CA GLN A 57 54.39 9.43 -19.76
C GLN A 57 52.87 9.32 -19.58
N ARG A 58 52.40 8.44 -18.70
CA ARG A 58 50.97 8.29 -18.42
C ARG A 58 50.42 9.51 -17.68
N TYR A 59 49.11 9.74 -17.76
CA TYR A 59 48.42 10.83 -17.06
C TYR A 59 48.14 10.53 -15.58
N ASP A 60 48.04 9.25 -15.22
CA ASP A 60 47.67 8.77 -13.88
C ASP A 60 48.88 8.51 -12.97
N GLY A 61 50.09 8.77 -13.46
CA GLY A 61 51.36 8.60 -12.74
C GLY A 61 51.81 7.15 -12.55
N TRP A 62 51.06 6.17 -13.06
CA TRP A 62 51.43 4.76 -12.96
C TRP A 62 52.66 4.43 -13.80
N PHE A 63 53.39 3.39 -13.41
CA PHE A 63 54.58 2.87 -14.09
C PHE A 63 55.75 3.86 -14.24
N ASN A 64 55.73 5.00 -13.53
CA ASN A 64 56.88 5.89 -13.49
C ASN A 64 58.08 5.16 -12.84
N ASN A 65 57.87 4.54 -11.68
CA ASN A 65 58.84 3.63 -11.10
C ASN A 65 58.64 2.21 -11.64
N LEU A 66 59.72 1.56 -12.08
CA LEU A 66 59.66 0.22 -12.68
C LEU A 66 59.43 -0.90 -11.64
N ALA A 67 59.89 -0.70 -10.40
CA ALA A 67 59.79 -1.70 -9.33
C ALA A 67 58.51 -1.54 -8.51
N ASN A 68 58.05 -0.30 -8.31
CA ASN A 68 56.82 0.03 -7.58
C ASN A 68 55.91 0.90 -8.47
N PRO A 69 55.15 0.29 -9.41
CA PRO A 69 54.38 1.02 -10.42
C PRO A 69 53.34 2.01 -9.86
N GLU A 70 52.88 1.80 -8.63
CA GLU A 70 51.92 2.62 -7.91
C GLU A 70 52.52 3.85 -7.22
N TRP A 71 53.85 3.94 -7.14
CA TRP A 71 54.50 5.08 -6.48
C TRP A 71 54.23 6.38 -7.23
N GLY A 72 53.70 7.37 -6.51
CA GLY A 72 53.37 8.68 -7.06
C GLY A 72 52.15 8.68 -7.98
N SER A 73 51.44 7.56 -8.13
CA SER A 73 50.23 7.48 -8.94
C SER A 73 49.03 8.11 -8.23
N VAL A 74 47.97 8.39 -8.99
CA VAL A 74 46.67 8.77 -8.43
C VAL A 74 46.12 7.66 -7.52
N GLY A 75 45.62 8.04 -6.35
CA GLY A 75 45.06 7.14 -5.35
C GLY A 75 46.12 6.45 -4.48
N SER A 76 47.41 6.72 -4.71
CA SER A 76 48.49 6.19 -3.86
C SER A 76 48.43 6.79 -2.46
N ARG A 77 48.93 6.04 -1.48
CA ARG A 77 49.04 6.49 -0.08
C ARG A 77 50.03 7.65 0.02
N LEU A 78 49.74 8.61 0.89
CA LEU A 78 50.74 9.60 1.28
C LEU A 78 51.93 8.90 1.96
N HIS A 79 53.12 9.47 1.78
CA HIS A 79 54.34 8.96 2.36
C HIS A 79 54.42 9.32 3.85
N ARG A 80 54.84 8.37 4.69
CA ARG A 80 55.08 8.62 6.12
C ARG A 80 56.57 8.77 6.40
N ASP A 81 56.99 9.99 6.71
CA ASP A 81 58.32 10.28 7.28
C ASP A 81 58.43 9.81 8.75
N SER A 82 57.30 9.43 9.35
CA SER A 82 57.19 9.05 10.77
C SER A 82 55.94 8.21 11.04
N PRO A 83 55.93 7.38 12.10
CA PRO A 83 54.75 6.61 12.48
C PRO A 83 53.51 7.47 12.74
N ALA A 84 52.32 6.94 12.46
CA ALA A 84 51.06 7.63 12.71
C ALA A 84 50.84 7.87 14.22
N ASN A 85 50.37 9.08 14.57
CA ASN A 85 50.08 9.51 15.93
C ASN A 85 48.58 9.75 16.12
N TYR A 86 47.82 8.66 16.24
CA TYR A 86 46.39 8.69 16.59
C TYR A 86 46.17 8.37 18.07
N GLU A 87 45.07 8.85 18.67
CA GLU A 87 44.75 8.64 20.10
C GLU A 87 44.64 7.15 20.45
N ASP A 88 44.06 6.35 19.55
CA ASP A 88 43.90 4.91 19.66
C ASP A 88 45.01 4.11 18.94
N GLY A 89 45.97 4.81 18.33
CA GLY A 89 47.00 4.23 17.47
C GLY A 89 46.50 3.75 16.10
N VAL A 90 45.23 3.96 15.74
CA VAL A 90 44.64 3.45 14.48
C VAL A 90 44.07 4.56 13.62
N TYR A 91 43.08 5.32 14.10
CA TYR A 91 42.41 6.33 13.28
C TYR A 91 41.79 7.50 14.06
N LYS A 92 41.66 7.39 15.39
CA LYS A 92 40.92 8.34 16.21
C LYS A 92 41.75 9.62 16.42
N ILE A 93 41.16 10.76 16.06
CA ILE A 93 41.76 12.08 16.31
C ILE A 93 41.76 12.38 17.80
N ASN A 94 42.88 12.88 18.32
CA ASN A 94 42.99 13.32 19.71
C ASN A 94 42.19 14.61 19.95
N VAL A 95 40.95 14.45 20.44
CA VAL A 95 40.02 15.55 20.76
C VAL A 95 40.35 16.29 22.05
N SER A 96 41.32 15.83 22.85
CA SER A 96 41.76 16.50 24.08
C SER A 96 42.68 17.71 23.82
N LEU A 97 43.16 17.86 22.59
CA LEU A 97 43.96 19.00 22.16
C LEU A 97 43.12 20.28 22.11
N PRO A 98 43.74 21.47 22.25
CA PRO A 98 43.01 22.74 22.23
C PRO A 98 42.23 22.95 20.93
N SER A 99 41.17 23.76 20.99
CA SER A 99 40.38 24.10 19.79
C SER A 99 41.28 24.74 18.72
N ALA A 100 41.19 24.21 17.50
CA ALA A 100 41.90 24.78 16.36
C ALA A 100 41.50 26.23 16.10
N ARG A 101 40.24 26.61 16.36
CA ARG A 101 39.76 28.00 16.21
C ARG A 101 40.34 28.92 17.26
N THR A 102 40.42 28.50 18.51
CA THR A 102 41.08 29.26 19.58
C THR A 102 42.56 29.49 19.24
N ILE A 103 43.26 28.47 18.73
CA ILE A 103 44.65 28.60 18.30
C ILE A 103 44.76 29.57 17.11
N SER A 104 43.85 29.47 16.14
CA SER A 104 43.77 30.38 14.99
C SER A 104 43.64 31.84 15.42
N ASP A 105 42.72 32.14 16.34
CA ASP A 105 42.50 33.51 16.84
C ASP A 105 43.67 34.05 17.66
N ILE A 106 44.37 33.19 18.42
CA ILE A 106 45.48 33.61 19.28
C ILE A 106 46.77 33.84 18.50
N VAL A 107 47.09 32.95 17.55
CA VAL A 107 48.40 32.92 16.88
C VAL A 107 48.36 33.62 15.52
N PHE A 108 47.29 33.41 14.74
CA PHE A 108 47.27 33.76 13.33
C PHE A 108 46.49 35.03 13.00
N LYS A 109 45.87 35.65 14.00
CA LYS A 109 45.14 36.91 13.84
C LYS A 109 46.09 38.10 13.94
N GLY A 110 46.01 38.99 12.95
CA GLY A 110 46.78 40.23 12.92
C GLY A 110 46.29 41.18 11.83
N PRO A 111 46.88 42.38 11.73
CA PRO A 111 46.56 43.33 10.66
C PRO A 111 47.06 42.82 9.31
N SER A 112 46.28 43.01 8.25
CA SER A 112 46.71 42.83 6.86
C SER A 112 47.52 44.03 6.36
N GLY A 113 48.23 43.87 5.25
CA GLY A 113 48.98 44.93 4.59
C GLY A 113 50.40 45.06 5.13
N ILE A 114 50.93 43.99 5.74
CA ILE A 114 52.32 43.96 6.19
C ILE A 114 53.16 43.59 4.98
N LYS A 115 53.94 44.54 4.48
CA LYS A 115 54.79 44.35 3.31
C LYS A 115 55.79 43.20 3.52
N ASN A 116 55.89 42.29 2.55
CA ASN A 116 56.93 41.25 2.54
C ASN A 116 58.35 41.84 2.54
N LYS A 117 59.19 41.43 3.50
CA LYS A 117 60.56 41.95 3.69
C LYS A 117 61.52 41.55 2.57
N ARG A 118 61.27 40.43 1.91
CA ARG A 118 62.04 39.94 0.76
C ARG A 118 61.53 40.51 -0.57
N ASN A 119 60.53 41.40 -0.54
CA ASN A 119 59.82 41.94 -1.70
C ASN A 119 59.27 40.84 -2.63
N ILE A 120 58.81 39.73 -2.06
CA ILE A 120 58.14 38.67 -2.81
C ILE A 120 56.85 39.23 -3.42
N THR A 121 56.60 38.94 -4.70
CA THR A 121 55.40 39.37 -5.40
C THR A 121 54.22 38.44 -5.14
N THR A 122 53.02 38.93 -5.40
CA THR A 122 51.78 38.13 -5.37
C THR A 122 51.81 36.97 -6.37
N MET A 123 52.65 37.03 -7.42
CA MET A 123 52.89 35.90 -8.32
C MET A 123 53.35 34.65 -7.56
N LEU A 124 54.25 34.78 -6.59
CA LEU A 124 54.75 33.62 -5.84
C LEU A 124 53.62 32.97 -5.03
N ALA A 125 52.72 33.77 -4.45
CA ALA A 125 51.61 33.27 -3.63
C ALA A 125 50.66 32.37 -4.44
N PHE A 126 50.19 32.84 -5.60
CA PHE A 126 49.28 32.05 -6.45
C PHE A 126 50.01 30.95 -7.23
N PHE A 127 51.28 31.14 -7.61
CA PHE A 127 52.06 30.06 -8.22
C PHE A 127 52.34 28.94 -7.21
N SER A 128 52.52 29.24 -5.92
CA SER A 128 52.60 28.22 -4.86
C SER A 128 51.35 27.35 -4.81
N GLN A 129 50.18 27.93 -5.08
CA GLN A 129 48.92 27.20 -5.19
C GLN A 129 48.88 26.30 -6.42
N VAL A 130 49.39 26.75 -7.58
CA VAL A 130 49.56 25.92 -8.79
C VAL A 130 50.41 24.70 -8.46
N VAL A 131 51.56 24.90 -7.81
CA VAL A 131 52.47 23.81 -7.43
C VAL A 131 51.82 22.85 -6.45
N ALA A 132 51.02 23.34 -5.48
CA ALA A 132 50.28 22.48 -4.57
C ALA A 132 49.29 21.58 -5.32
N TYR A 133 48.60 22.12 -6.32
CA TYR A 133 47.54 21.41 -7.04
C TYR A 133 48.08 20.45 -8.10
N GLU A 134 49.27 20.74 -8.63
CA GLU A 134 50.03 19.87 -9.50
C GLU A 134 50.40 18.55 -8.81
N ILE A 135 50.93 18.61 -7.58
CA ILE A 135 51.50 17.42 -6.91
C ILE A 135 50.56 16.78 -5.88
N MET A 136 49.51 17.48 -5.42
CA MET A 136 48.63 16.93 -4.40
C MET A 136 47.15 17.34 -4.44
N GLN A 137 46.32 16.37 -4.06
CA GLN A 137 44.93 16.53 -3.66
C GLN A 137 44.60 15.53 -2.56
N SER A 138 44.95 15.88 -1.32
CA SER A 138 44.74 15.04 -0.14
C SER A 138 43.65 15.58 0.79
N SER A 139 42.86 16.57 0.37
CA SER A 139 41.84 17.24 1.20
C SER A 139 40.40 16.89 0.83
N GLN A 140 40.16 16.00 -0.14
CA GLN A 140 38.80 15.56 -0.48
C GLN A 140 38.18 14.78 0.68
N THR A 141 36.88 14.96 0.87
CA THR A 141 36.10 14.30 1.93
C THR A 141 36.06 12.78 1.73
N GLY A 142 36.31 12.03 2.80
CA GLY A 142 36.22 10.56 2.79
C GLY A 142 34.79 10.05 2.95
N CYS A 143 34.57 8.78 2.60
CA CYS A 143 33.36 8.02 2.92
C CYS A 143 33.74 6.83 3.82
N PRO A 144 33.07 6.57 4.95
CA PRO A 144 31.93 7.28 5.56
C PRO A 144 32.19 8.76 5.89
N LEU A 145 31.11 9.55 6.01
CA LEU A 145 31.21 10.98 6.32
C LEU A 145 31.57 11.19 7.79
N GLU A 146 32.85 11.39 8.05
CA GLU A 146 33.36 11.67 9.39
C GLU A 146 33.47 13.18 9.63
N ASN A 147 32.40 13.79 10.16
CA ASN A 147 32.43 15.18 10.64
C ASN A 147 32.92 15.24 12.10
N ILE A 148 33.98 16.01 12.34
CA ILE A 148 34.51 16.32 13.67
C ILE A 148 34.38 17.84 13.87
N PRO A 149 33.36 18.31 14.61
CA PRO A 149 33.14 19.74 14.77
C PRO A 149 34.30 20.41 15.51
N ILE A 150 34.75 21.55 15.00
CA ILE A 150 35.73 22.42 15.68
C ILE A 150 34.96 23.34 16.62
N PRO A 151 35.19 23.26 17.95
CA PRO A 151 34.48 24.06 18.92
C PRO A 151 34.87 25.53 18.80
N VAL A 152 33.87 26.41 18.66
CA VAL A 152 34.07 27.87 18.63
C VAL A 152 33.87 28.40 20.04
N GLU A 153 34.73 29.33 20.47
CA GLU A 153 34.55 29.97 21.77
C GLU A 153 33.31 30.85 21.78
N GLN A 154 32.66 30.94 22.95
CA GLN A 154 31.52 31.83 23.11
C GLN A 154 31.96 33.27 22.83
N CYS A 155 31.16 34.00 22.04
CA CYS A 155 31.47 35.34 21.58
C CYS A 155 32.65 35.44 20.59
N ASP A 156 32.96 34.37 19.84
CA ASP A 156 33.86 34.49 18.68
C ASP A 156 33.36 35.57 17.72
N SER A 157 34.24 36.50 17.35
CA SER A 157 33.86 37.72 16.61
C SER A 157 33.28 37.46 15.22
N VAL A 158 33.47 36.25 14.65
CA VAL A 158 33.07 35.92 13.28
C VAL A 158 32.02 34.81 13.26
N PHE A 159 32.26 33.72 13.98
CA PHE A 159 31.41 32.52 13.92
C PHE A 159 30.32 32.50 15.00
N ASP A 160 30.48 33.23 16.11
CA ASP A 160 29.47 33.35 17.17
C ASP A 160 29.27 34.82 17.62
N PRO A 161 28.94 35.75 16.69
CA PRO A 161 28.78 37.17 17.02
C PRO A 161 27.61 37.43 17.99
N SER A 162 26.67 36.49 18.08
CA SER A 162 25.52 36.54 19.00
C SER A 162 25.82 35.95 20.39
N CYS A 163 27.06 35.51 20.66
CA CYS A 163 27.50 34.97 21.96
C CYS A 163 26.67 33.78 22.46
N GLU A 164 26.11 32.95 21.57
CA GLU A 164 25.24 31.83 21.95
C GLU A 164 26.01 30.65 22.54
N GLY A 165 27.30 30.50 22.20
CA GLY A 165 28.15 29.38 22.62
C GLY A 165 27.75 28.02 22.01
N LYS A 166 27.01 28.03 20.89
CA LYS A 166 26.48 26.82 20.23
C LYS A 166 27.07 26.57 18.84
N THR A 167 27.82 27.51 18.29
CA THR A 167 28.38 27.38 16.95
C THR A 167 29.60 26.46 16.96
N ASN A 168 29.68 25.57 15.97
CA ASN A 168 30.87 24.77 15.69
C ASN A 168 31.19 24.89 14.19
N ILE A 169 32.47 24.95 13.84
CA ILE A 169 32.90 24.91 12.43
C ILE A 169 32.95 23.43 12.01
N PRO A 170 32.26 23.01 10.94
CA PRO A 170 32.32 21.63 10.48
C PRO A 170 33.69 21.30 9.90
N PHE A 171 34.26 20.16 10.25
CA PHE A 171 35.49 19.65 9.65
C PHE A 171 35.28 18.20 9.21
N MET A 172 35.34 18.00 7.89
CA MET A 172 35.21 16.69 7.27
C MET A 172 36.59 16.05 7.14
N ARG A 173 36.72 14.81 7.61
CA ARG A 173 37.95 14.02 7.44
C ARG A 173 38.18 13.65 5.98
N THR A 174 39.45 13.47 5.63
CA THR A 174 39.83 13.20 4.25
C THR A 174 39.54 11.76 3.85
N LYS A 175 39.55 11.54 2.54
CA LYS A 175 39.63 10.21 1.95
C LYS A 175 40.92 9.51 2.39
N TYR A 176 40.80 8.21 2.57
CA TYR A 176 41.85 7.33 3.05
C TYR A 176 41.75 5.99 2.33
N ASP A 177 42.80 5.18 2.41
CA ASP A 177 42.81 3.84 1.85
C ASP A 177 41.93 2.92 2.70
N THR A 178 40.87 2.38 2.09
CA THR A 178 39.90 1.50 2.75
C THR A 178 40.49 0.19 3.26
N GLU A 179 41.68 -0.22 2.80
CA GLU A 179 42.41 -1.37 3.34
C GLU A 179 43.10 -1.07 4.69
N THR A 180 43.12 0.20 5.11
CA THR A 180 43.78 0.69 6.32
C THR A 180 42.77 1.20 7.36
N GLY A 181 43.24 1.45 8.59
CA GLY A 181 42.40 1.94 9.69
C GLY A 181 41.63 0.85 10.45
N HIS A 182 42.01 -0.43 10.29
CA HIS A 182 41.34 -1.58 10.93
C HIS A 182 42.09 -2.14 12.15
N GLY A 183 43.33 -1.69 12.40
CA GLY A 183 44.11 -2.15 13.55
C GLY A 183 45.46 -1.44 13.69
N LEU A 184 46.16 -1.69 14.80
CA LEU A 184 47.41 -0.99 15.17
C LEU A 184 48.54 -1.15 14.14
N ASN A 185 48.60 -2.29 13.45
CA ASN A 185 49.63 -2.55 12.43
C ASN A 185 49.27 -1.97 11.05
N SER A 186 48.05 -1.43 10.90
CA SER A 186 47.57 -0.81 9.68
C SER A 186 46.74 0.43 10.04
N PRO A 187 47.37 1.46 10.63
CA PRO A 187 46.69 2.71 10.95
C PRO A 187 46.14 3.36 9.67
N ARG A 188 45.22 4.30 9.82
CA ARG A 188 44.57 4.98 8.69
C ARG A 188 45.61 5.73 7.86
N GLU A 189 45.63 5.45 6.56
CA GLU A 189 46.50 6.14 5.59
C GLU A 189 45.68 6.98 4.61
N GLN A 190 45.91 8.30 4.61
CA GLN A 190 45.32 9.21 3.63
C GLN A 190 45.93 8.99 2.24
N ILE A 191 45.14 9.26 1.21
CA ILE A 191 45.55 9.09 -0.18
C ILE A 191 45.75 10.44 -0.88
N ASN A 192 46.55 10.42 -1.94
CA ASN A 192 46.68 11.53 -2.87
C ASN A 192 45.84 11.27 -4.12
N GLU A 193 44.86 12.12 -4.43
CA GLU A 193 44.04 11.99 -5.65
C GLU A 193 44.65 12.68 -6.86
N ARG A 194 45.87 13.19 -6.72
CA ARG A 194 46.73 13.68 -7.79
C ARG A 194 47.96 12.80 -7.93
N THR A 195 48.61 12.89 -9.09
CA THR A 195 49.96 12.38 -9.26
C THR A 195 50.87 13.16 -8.30
N SER A 196 51.85 12.48 -7.71
CA SER A 196 52.87 13.19 -6.92
C SER A 196 53.88 13.90 -7.82
N TRP A 197 53.95 13.47 -9.08
CA TRP A 197 54.86 13.95 -10.11
C TRP A 197 54.55 15.38 -10.54
N ILE A 198 55.58 16.08 -11.03
CA ILE A 198 55.41 17.34 -11.76
C ILE A 198 55.29 16.97 -13.24
N ASP A 199 54.09 16.59 -13.66
CA ASP A 199 53.74 16.02 -14.97
C ASP A 199 52.67 16.83 -15.73
N ALA A 200 52.51 18.09 -15.33
CA ALA A 200 51.51 19.04 -15.79
C ALA A 200 50.07 18.51 -15.65
N SER A 201 49.80 17.66 -14.65
CA SER A 201 48.45 17.15 -14.39
C SER A 201 47.45 18.26 -14.04
N PHE A 202 47.95 19.41 -13.56
CA PHE A 202 47.18 20.64 -13.36
C PHE A 202 46.53 21.14 -14.67
N LEU A 203 47.22 20.99 -15.81
CA LEU A 203 46.70 21.37 -17.14
C LEU A 203 45.98 20.22 -17.84
N TYR A 204 46.57 19.02 -17.88
CA TYR A 204 46.07 17.92 -18.72
C TYR A 204 45.01 17.05 -18.04
N SER A 205 44.89 17.08 -16.71
CA SER A 205 44.17 16.10 -15.88
C SER A 205 44.92 14.79 -15.71
N THR A 206 44.45 13.99 -14.76
CA THR A 206 44.93 12.64 -14.50
C THR A 206 44.11 11.56 -15.20
N ASN A 207 42.97 11.94 -15.78
CA ASN A 207 42.06 11.04 -16.47
C ASN A 207 42.20 11.19 -17.98
N GLU A 208 42.60 10.14 -18.67
CA GLU A 208 42.73 10.13 -20.14
C GLU A 208 41.45 10.55 -20.89
N PRO A 209 40.23 10.14 -20.49
CA PRO A 209 39.00 10.63 -21.13
C PRO A 209 38.78 12.14 -20.97
N TRP A 210 39.27 12.73 -19.87
CA TRP A 210 39.22 14.18 -19.65
C TRP A 210 40.19 14.88 -20.59
N VAL A 211 41.44 14.40 -20.70
CA VAL A 211 42.42 14.91 -21.67
C VAL A 211 41.86 14.86 -23.09
N ALA A 212 41.27 13.72 -23.49
CA ALA A 212 40.65 13.54 -24.80
C ALA A 212 39.52 14.54 -25.08
N ALA A 213 38.80 14.98 -24.04
CA ALA A 213 37.75 15.99 -24.14
C ALA A 213 38.30 17.42 -24.26
N LEU A 214 39.52 17.68 -23.76
CA LEU A 214 40.21 18.96 -23.86
C LEU A 214 40.90 19.15 -25.22
N ARG A 215 41.32 18.08 -25.89
CA ARG A 215 42.04 18.13 -27.18
C ARG A 215 41.15 18.55 -28.36
N SER A 216 41.70 19.36 -29.26
CA SER A 216 41.06 19.75 -30.52
C SER A 216 41.12 18.63 -31.57
N TRP A 217 42.09 17.72 -31.41
CA TRP A 217 42.47 16.69 -32.38
C TRP A 217 42.93 17.28 -33.73
N HIS A 218 43.49 18.48 -33.69
CA HIS A 218 44.10 19.18 -34.81
C HIS A 218 45.43 19.83 -34.38
N GLU A 219 46.51 19.60 -35.14
CA GLU A 219 47.85 20.15 -34.90
C GLU A 219 48.37 19.95 -33.46
N GLY A 220 47.91 18.91 -32.77
CA GLY A 220 48.29 18.58 -31.40
C GLY A 220 47.88 19.64 -30.37
N THR A 221 46.91 20.49 -30.68
CA THR A 221 46.47 21.60 -29.80
C THR A 221 45.37 21.20 -28.82
N LEU A 222 45.19 21.98 -27.75
CA LEU A 222 44.00 21.95 -26.92
C LEU A 222 42.90 22.81 -27.55
N THR A 223 41.65 22.38 -27.37
CA THR A 223 40.46 23.05 -27.91
C THR A 223 40.32 24.44 -27.34
N GLU A 224 40.11 25.42 -28.21
CA GLU A 224 39.74 26.79 -27.81
C GLU A 224 38.21 26.94 -27.70
N GLY A 225 37.78 27.85 -26.83
CA GLY A 225 36.39 28.19 -26.59
C GLY A 225 35.85 29.22 -27.57
N GLU A 226 34.78 29.91 -27.17
CA GLU A 226 34.19 31.00 -27.97
C GLU A 226 35.05 32.27 -27.96
N VAL A 227 35.88 32.45 -26.93
CA VAL A 227 36.86 33.52 -26.81
C VAL A 227 38.22 32.95 -27.20
N GLU A 228 38.86 33.56 -28.20
CA GLU A 228 40.18 33.16 -28.71
C GLU A 228 41.23 33.13 -27.59
N GLY A 229 42.04 32.06 -27.54
CA GLY A 229 43.06 31.87 -26.52
C GLY A 229 42.53 31.52 -25.11
N TYR A 230 41.24 31.19 -24.98
CA TYR A 230 40.63 30.63 -23.77
C TYR A 230 40.13 29.20 -24.05
N PRO A 231 40.11 28.29 -23.06
CA PRO A 231 39.53 26.97 -23.20
C PRO A 231 37.98 27.06 -23.27
N PRO A 232 37.29 26.01 -23.73
CA PRO A 232 35.84 25.98 -23.72
C PRO A 232 35.27 25.96 -22.30
N LEU A 233 34.10 26.56 -22.15
CA LEU A 233 33.24 26.41 -20.98
C LEU A 233 32.76 24.95 -20.83
N ASN A 234 32.37 24.54 -19.63
CA ASN A 234 32.10 23.14 -19.26
C ASN A 234 30.77 22.58 -19.78
N LYS A 235 30.42 22.85 -21.05
CA LYS A 235 29.25 22.28 -21.74
C LYS A 235 29.29 20.75 -21.84
N LYS A 236 30.48 20.13 -21.75
CA LYS A 236 30.67 18.67 -21.73
C LYS A 236 30.42 18.04 -20.35
N ILE A 237 30.11 18.83 -19.32
CA ILE A 237 29.81 18.41 -17.93
C ILE A 237 30.91 17.48 -17.37
N ILE A 238 32.16 17.91 -17.54
CA ILE A 238 33.33 17.34 -16.87
C ILE A 238 33.14 17.55 -15.35
N PRO A 239 33.51 16.57 -14.49
CA PRO A 239 33.30 16.61 -13.05
C PRO A 239 34.25 17.60 -12.34
N LEU A 240 34.10 18.89 -12.61
CA LEU A 240 34.79 19.99 -11.92
C LEU A 240 34.19 20.20 -10.52
N ILE A 241 35.02 20.65 -9.57
CA ILE A 241 34.56 21.06 -8.24
C ILE A 241 33.83 22.40 -8.41
N ASN A 242 32.61 22.51 -7.86
CA ASN A 242 31.73 23.68 -8.03
C ASN A 242 30.96 23.99 -6.73
N PRO A 243 31.64 24.43 -5.66
CA PRO A 243 30.96 24.89 -4.46
C PRO A 243 30.19 26.17 -4.74
N ALA A 244 29.20 26.45 -3.89
CA ALA A 244 28.41 27.68 -4.00
C ALA A 244 29.32 28.91 -3.77
N PRO A 245 29.39 29.87 -4.72
CA PRO A 245 30.13 31.10 -4.49
C PRO A 245 29.61 31.82 -3.24
N PRO A 246 30.47 32.25 -2.30
CA PRO A 246 30.02 32.79 -1.01
C PRO A 246 29.09 34.00 -1.12
N GLN A 247 29.25 34.81 -2.17
CA GLN A 247 28.43 36.01 -2.44
C GLN A 247 26.98 35.71 -2.83
N ILE A 248 26.73 34.61 -3.57
CA ILE A 248 25.40 34.25 -4.09
C ILE A 248 24.73 33.21 -3.17
N HIS A 249 25.54 32.35 -2.53
CA HIS A 249 25.12 31.27 -1.64
C HIS A 249 24.05 30.35 -2.24
N ARG A 250 24.22 30.02 -3.52
CA ARG A 250 23.43 29.03 -4.25
C ARG A 250 24.34 28.18 -5.13
N LEU A 251 23.98 26.92 -5.34
CA LEU A 251 24.64 26.09 -6.33
C LEU A 251 24.35 26.67 -7.72
N MET A 252 25.42 26.93 -8.46
CA MET A 252 25.37 27.48 -9.83
C MET A 252 25.66 26.37 -10.82
N ASP A 253 25.30 26.57 -12.09
CA ASP A 253 25.60 25.59 -13.13
C ASP A 253 27.13 25.46 -13.33
N PRO A 254 27.72 24.25 -13.28
CA PRO A 254 29.15 24.06 -13.56
C PRO A 254 29.52 24.40 -15.00
N GLU A 255 28.56 24.47 -15.94
CA GLU A 255 28.80 24.89 -17.33
C GLU A 255 29.46 26.26 -17.44
N ARG A 256 29.30 27.14 -16.44
CA ARG A 256 29.96 28.45 -16.38
C ARG A 256 31.48 28.36 -16.27
N LEU A 257 32.03 27.25 -15.76
CA LEU A 257 33.46 27.13 -15.44
C LEU A 257 34.27 26.74 -16.68
N PHE A 258 35.53 27.17 -16.74
CA PHE A 258 36.45 26.75 -17.80
C PHE A 258 36.88 25.30 -17.62
N THR A 259 36.98 24.57 -18.74
CA THR A 259 37.46 23.17 -18.75
C THR A 259 38.98 23.13 -18.90
N LEU A 260 39.65 22.75 -17.82
CA LEU A 260 41.10 22.50 -17.77
C LEU A 260 41.35 21.23 -16.94
N GLY A 261 42.60 20.89 -16.63
CA GLY A 261 42.98 19.60 -16.04
C GLY A 261 42.63 19.43 -14.56
N ASP A 262 42.79 20.48 -13.74
CA ASP A 262 42.47 20.44 -12.32
C ASP A 262 41.03 20.86 -11.99
N PRO A 263 40.25 20.10 -11.19
CA PRO A 263 38.89 20.47 -10.85
C PRO A 263 38.82 21.73 -9.98
N ARG A 264 39.93 22.15 -9.35
CA ARG A 264 40.02 23.35 -8.48
C ARG A 264 40.57 24.57 -9.21
N ILE A 265 40.93 24.45 -10.49
CA ILE A 265 41.59 25.52 -11.25
C ILE A 265 40.79 26.83 -11.31
N ASN A 266 39.45 26.75 -11.20
CA ASN A 266 38.54 27.91 -11.22
C ASN A 266 38.30 28.53 -9.82
N GLU A 267 39.07 28.15 -8.80
CA GLU A 267 38.86 28.59 -7.41
C GLU A 267 39.05 30.10 -7.22
N ASN A 268 40.06 30.71 -7.84
CA ASN A 268 40.32 32.15 -7.77
C ASN A 268 40.96 32.69 -9.06
N PRO A 269 40.87 34.00 -9.33
CA PRO A 269 41.37 34.60 -10.57
C PRO A 269 42.87 34.38 -10.80
N GLY A 270 43.70 34.44 -9.75
CA GLY A 270 45.15 34.24 -9.85
C GLY A 270 45.51 32.82 -10.30
N LEU A 271 44.90 31.81 -9.69
CA LEU A 271 45.09 30.40 -10.05
C LEU A 271 44.63 30.09 -11.47
N LEU A 272 43.43 30.57 -11.85
CA LEU A 272 42.88 30.36 -13.19
C LEU A 272 43.76 30.98 -14.26
N THR A 273 44.32 32.17 -13.99
CA THR A 273 45.23 32.89 -14.90
C THR A 273 46.45 32.03 -15.24
N PHE A 274 47.07 31.37 -14.25
CA PHE A 274 48.17 30.43 -14.53
C PHE A 274 47.73 29.21 -15.36
N GLY A 275 46.52 28.69 -15.11
CA GLY A 275 45.93 27.64 -15.93
C GLY A 275 45.80 28.03 -17.42
N LEU A 276 45.34 29.25 -17.68
CA LEU A 276 45.23 29.79 -19.04
C LEU A 276 46.59 30.02 -19.69
N ILE A 277 47.58 30.47 -18.93
CA ILE A 277 48.96 30.63 -19.43
C ILE A 277 49.56 29.29 -19.84
N LEU A 278 49.37 28.25 -19.03
CA LEU A 278 49.84 26.90 -19.38
C LEU A 278 49.09 26.33 -20.59
N PHE A 279 47.78 26.57 -20.69
CA PHE A 279 46.98 26.23 -21.87
C PHE A 279 47.53 26.89 -23.14
N ARG A 280 47.77 28.21 -23.10
CA ARG A 280 48.36 28.96 -24.22
C ARG A 280 49.78 28.50 -24.53
N TRP A 281 50.57 28.18 -23.51
CA TRP A 281 51.93 27.67 -23.67
C TRP A 281 51.94 26.33 -24.40
N HIS A 282 51.01 25.43 -24.09
CA HIS A 282 50.85 24.18 -24.82
C HIS A 282 50.51 24.42 -26.30
N ASN A 283 49.51 25.25 -26.59
CA ASN A 283 49.13 25.55 -27.98
C ASN A 283 50.29 26.21 -28.74
N PHE A 284 51.02 27.12 -28.11
CA PHE A 284 52.23 27.73 -28.66
C PHE A 284 53.30 26.69 -29.00
N GLN A 285 53.58 25.74 -28.10
CA GLN A 285 54.54 24.66 -28.35
C GLN A 285 54.05 23.67 -29.42
N ALA A 286 52.76 23.32 -29.41
CA ALA A 286 52.16 22.44 -30.41
C ALA A 286 52.29 23.03 -31.82
N LEU A 287 51.96 24.31 -31.99
CA LEU A 287 52.13 25.01 -33.27
C LEU A 287 53.61 25.14 -33.68
N LYS A 288 54.53 25.45 -32.74
CA LYS A 288 55.98 25.48 -33.00
C LYS A 288 56.50 24.11 -33.47
N ILE A 289 56.04 23.03 -32.85
CA ILE A 289 56.41 21.66 -33.20
C ILE A 289 55.79 21.24 -34.54
N ALA A 290 54.51 21.53 -34.77
CA ALA A 290 53.83 21.27 -36.04
C ALA A 290 54.52 21.98 -37.22
N GLN A 291 54.98 23.22 -37.03
CA GLN A 291 55.75 23.96 -38.03
C GLN A 291 57.13 23.33 -38.30
N LYS A 292 57.79 22.81 -37.25
CA LYS A 292 59.11 22.17 -37.36
C LYS A 292 59.02 20.74 -37.94
N HIS A 293 57.93 20.03 -37.66
CA HIS A 293 57.68 18.65 -38.06
C HIS A 293 56.28 18.50 -38.70
N PRO A 294 56.09 18.97 -39.95
CA PRO A 294 54.79 18.93 -40.63
C PRO A 294 54.31 17.51 -40.96
N ASP A 295 55.20 16.51 -40.89
CA ASP A 295 54.96 15.10 -41.14
C ASP A 295 54.44 14.33 -39.91
N TRP A 296 54.49 14.93 -38.72
CA TRP A 296 54.00 14.31 -37.49
C TRP A 296 52.48 14.28 -37.41
N THR A 297 51.96 13.23 -36.79
CA THR A 297 50.54 13.09 -36.47
C THR A 297 50.11 14.03 -35.33
N ASP A 298 48.81 14.31 -35.21
CA ASP A 298 48.25 15.07 -34.08
C ASP A 298 48.71 14.54 -32.71
N GLU A 299 48.79 13.22 -32.56
CA GLU A 299 49.23 12.57 -31.33
C GLU A 299 50.71 12.85 -31.04
N GLU A 300 51.57 12.73 -32.04
CA GLU A 300 53.01 12.99 -31.88
C GLU A 300 53.27 14.45 -31.54
N ILE A 301 52.57 15.38 -32.20
CA ILE A 301 52.66 16.81 -31.91
C ILE A 301 52.14 17.10 -30.49
N PHE A 302 50.98 16.55 -30.11
CA PHE A 302 50.41 16.73 -28.79
C PHE A 302 51.34 16.22 -27.69
N GLN A 303 51.89 15.00 -27.84
CA GLN A 303 52.82 14.43 -26.86
C GLN A 303 54.16 15.18 -26.83
N GLY A 304 54.65 15.64 -27.98
CA GLY A 304 55.83 16.50 -28.07
C GLY A 304 55.64 17.83 -27.32
N ALA A 305 54.51 18.51 -27.56
CA ALA A 305 54.16 19.75 -26.89
C ALA A 305 53.96 19.54 -25.39
N ARG A 306 53.25 18.46 -25.00
CA ARG A 306 53.08 18.07 -23.59
C ARG A 306 54.41 17.84 -22.88
N ARG A 307 55.35 17.11 -23.49
CA ARG A 307 56.69 16.90 -22.93
C ARG A 307 57.42 18.22 -22.70
N MET A 308 57.35 19.15 -23.66
CA MET A 308 57.97 20.47 -23.53
C MET A 308 57.34 21.32 -22.41
N VAL A 309 56.01 21.27 -22.27
CA VAL A 309 55.29 21.95 -21.16
C VAL A 309 55.69 21.36 -19.81
N ILE A 310 55.72 20.03 -19.69
CA ILE A 310 56.14 19.32 -18.47
C ILE A 310 57.56 19.73 -18.07
N ALA A 311 58.50 19.68 -19.02
CA ALA A 311 59.90 20.02 -18.77
C ALA A 311 60.08 21.51 -18.39
N SER A 312 59.34 22.40 -19.04
CA SER A 312 59.31 23.83 -18.68
C SER A 312 58.82 24.02 -17.24
N LEU A 313 57.74 23.32 -16.85
CA LEU A 313 57.16 23.40 -15.52
C LEU A 313 58.10 22.82 -14.45
N GLN A 314 58.72 21.66 -14.71
CA GLN A 314 59.75 21.06 -13.85
C GLN A 314 60.92 22.02 -13.60
N ASN A 315 61.43 22.67 -14.65
CA ASN A 315 62.52 23.64 -14.54
C ASN A 315 62.12 24.86 -13.70
N ILE A 316 60.96 25.46 -13.98
CA ILE A 316 60.48 26.64 -13.26
C ILE A 316 60.24 26.30 -11.78
N ILE A 317 59.55 25.19 -11.48
CA ILE A 317 59.22 24.83 -10.09
C ILE A 317 60.49 24.60 -9.26
N LEU A 318 61.47 23.88 -9.79
CA LEU A 318 62.63 23.48 -9.00
C LEU A 318 63.74 24.55 -8.97
N TYR A 319 63.96 25.28 -10.06
CA TYR A 319 65.13 26.13 -10.24
C TYR A 319 64.82 27.63 -10.26
N GLU A 320 63.55 28.02 -10.30
CA GLU A 320 63.10 29.42 -10.20
C GLU A 320 62.23 29.62 -8.94
N PHE A 321 61.19 28.81 -8.76
CA PHE A 321 60.24 28.93 -7.65
C PHE A 321 60.78 28.44 -6.30
N LEU A 322 61.30 27.20 -6.23
CA LEU A 322 61.73 26.59 -4.97
C LEU A 322 62.84 27.38 -4.24
N PRO A 323 63.89 27.91 -4.91
CA PRO A 323 64.89 28.74 -4.24
C PRO A 323 64.27 29.98 -3.59
N GLU A 324 63.30 30.60 -4.26
CA GLU A 324 62.59 31.77 -3.75
C GLU A 324 61.66 31.41 -2.58
N VAL A 325 60.97 30.28 -2.63
CA VAL A 325 60.18 29.81 -1.48
C VAL A 325 61.06 29.55 -0.26
N LEU A 326 62.19 28.88 -0.44
CA LEU A 326 63.09 28.53 0.68
C LEU A 326 63.94 29.72 1.16
N GLY A 327 64.00 30.81 0.40
CA GLY A 327 64.85 31.96 0.71
C GLY A 327 66.34 31.62 0.63
N ILE A 328 66.72 30.82 -0.35
CA ILE A 328 68.10 30.37 -0.58
C ILE A 328 68.53 30.73 -2.00
N LYS A 329 69.84 30.77 -2.24
CA LYS A 329 70.34 30.96 -3.61
C LYS A 329 70.09 29.71 -4.44
N LYS A 330 69.86 29.87 -5.75
CA LYS A 330 69.69 28.77 -6.70
C LYS A 330 70.82 27.73 -6.63
N ASP A 331 72.06 28.15 -6.39
CA ASP A 331 73.24 27.28 -6.27
C ASP A 331 73.23 26.39 -5.01
N GLU A 332 72.35 26.68 -4.04
CA GLU A 332 72.17 25.86 -2.84
C GLU A 332 71.24 24.65 -3.09
N ILE A 333 70.53 24.61 -4.22
CA ILE A 333 69.84 23.40 -4.68
C ILE A 333 70.91 22.42 -5.21
N PRO A 334 71.02 21.21 -4.65
CA PRO A 334 72.00 20.23 -5.12
C PRO A 334 71.84 19.98 -6.62
N LYS A 335 72.93 19.96 -7.38
CA LYS A 335 72.88 19.63 -8.82
C LYS A 335 72.27 18.24 -9.03
N TYR A 336 71.46 18.08 -10.07
CA TYR A 336 70.88 16.78 -10.42
C TYR A 336 71.98 15.77 -10.76
N GLY A 337 71.94 14.60 -10.12
CA GLY A 337 72.94 13.55 -10.30
C GLY A 337 72.50 12.50 -11.32
N LYS A 338 71.45 11.75 -10.98
CA LYS A 338 70.81 10.72 -11.80
C LYS A 338 69.45 10.35 -11.21
N TYR A 339 68.61 9.69 -12.00
CA TYR A 339 67.40 9.03 -11.51
C TYR A 339 67.72 7.93 -10.48
N ASN A 340 66.96 7.87 -9.40
CA ASN A 340 67.10 6.89 -8.33
C ASN A 340 65.77 6.18 -8.05
N ALA A 341 65.65 4.95 -8.57
CA ALA A 341 64.46 4.12 -8.45
C ALA A 341 64.12 3.67 -7.01
N HIS A 342 65.02 3.82 -6.04
CA HIS A 342 64.77 3.40 -4.65
C HIS A 342 64.19 4.51 -3.77
N ILE A 343 64.12 5.75 -4.27
CA ILE A 343 63.58 6.89 -3.51
C ILE A 343 62.05 6.89 -3.63
N PRO A 344 61.30 6.90 -2.52
CA PRO A 344 59.85 6.99 -2.55
C PRO A 344 59.41 8.43 -2.91
N PRO A 345 58.73 8.61 -4.05
CA PRO A 345 58.33 9.93 -4.56
C PRO A 345 57.06 10.47 -3.89
N GLY A 346 56.33 9.64 -3.13
CA GLY A 346 55.04 10.01 -2.57
C GLY A 346 55.10 11.30 -1.75
N ILE A 347 54.04 12.11 -1.83
CA ILE A 347 53.88 13.30 -1.02
C ILE A 347 53.77 12.91 0.46
N SER A 348 54.59 13.49 1.32
CA SER A 348 54.56 13.15 2.73
C SER A 348 53.42 13.81 3.49
N HIS A 349 52.93 13.16 4.55
CA HIS A 349 51.88 13.76 5.39
C HIS A 349 52.33 15.08 6.03
N SER A 350 53.60 15.18 6.44
CA SER A 350 54.19 16.38 7.05
C SER A 350 54.25 17.54 6.05
N PHE A 351 54.56 17.24 4.79
CA PHE A 351 54.51 18.19 3.69
C PHE A 351 53.09 18.67 3.39
N ALA A 352 52.15 17.75 3.16
CA ALA A 352 50.80 18.05 2.70
C ALA A 352 49.93 18.81 3.72
N THR A 353 50.13 18.51 5.01
CA THR A 353 49.25 19.02 6.08
C THR A 353 49.86 20.13 6.93
N ALA A 354 51.19 20.25 6.97
CA ALA A 354 51.88 21.26 7.75
C ALA A 354 52.74 22.18 6.88
N ALA A 355 53.84 21.67 6.31
CA ALA A 355 54.90 22.52 5.77
C ALA A 355 54.45 23.34 4.53
N PHE A 356 53.82 22.69 3.54
CA PHE A 356 53.46 23.39 2.30
C PHE A 356 52.26 24.34 2.45
N ARG A 357 51.61 24.35 3.62
CA ARG A 357 50.57 25.33 3.98
C ARG A 357 51.13 26.68 4.46
N PHE A 358 52.46 26.79 4.60
CA PHE A 358 53.15 28.04 4.92
C PHE A 358 52.72 29.19 4.01
N HIS A 359 52.55 28.94 2.71
CA HIS A 359 52.22 29.95 1.70
C HIS A 359 50.90 30.71 1.96
N HIS A 360 50.02 30.23 2.84
CA HIS A 360 48.84 31.00 3.24
C HIS A 360 49.20 32.34 3.91
N THR A 361 50.40 32.48 4.48
CA THR A 361 50.86 33.72 5.13
C THR A 361 51.15 34.85 4.14
N ILE A 362 51.52 34.51 2.89
CA ILE A 362 51.91 35.51 1.88
C ILE A 362 50.74 35.93 0.98
N VAL A 363 49.56 35.35 1.14
CA VAL A 363 48.39 35.68 0.31
C VAL A 363 47.83 37.06 0.71
N PRO A 364 47.74 38.03 -0.22
CA PRO A 364 47.18 39.35 0.09
C PRO A 364 45.65 39.31 0.23
N PRO A 365 45.02 40.28 0.92
CA PRO A 365 43.56 40.33 1.04
C PRO A 365 42.85 40.73 -0.26
N GLY A 366 43.58 41.28 -1.23
CA GLY A 366 43.07 41.62 -2.56
C GLY A 366 44.14 41.66 -3.64
N MET A 367 43.70 41.70 -4.90
CA MET A 367 44.56 41.69 -6.08
C MET A 367 44.48 43.03 -6.84
N LEU A 368 45.63 43.56 -7.23
CA LEU A 368 45.71 44.71 -8.13
C LEU A 368 45.63 44.27 -9.59
N PHE A 369 45.08 45.13 -10.45
CA PHE A 369 45.12 44.97 -11.91
C PHE A 369 45.89 46.12 -12.53
N ARG A 370 46.83 45.81 -13.43
CA ARG A 370 47.69 46.82 -14.09
C ARG A 370 47.47 46.78 -15.59
N LYS A 371 47.10 47.93 -16.17
CA LYS A 371 46.97 48.07 -17.62
C LYS A 371 48.34 48.05 -18.31
N LYS A 372 48.34 47.63 -19.57
CA LYS A 372 49.50 47.79 -20.47
C LYS A 372 49.89 49.27 -20.58
N ARG A 373 51.19 49.57 -20.63
CA ARG A 373 51.71 50.94 -20.76
C ARG A 373 51.46 51.47 -22.16
N THR A 374 50.86 52.65 -22.24
CA THR A 374 50.80 53.46 -23.47
C THR A 374 52.09 54.29 -23.66
N SER A 375 52.81 54.54 -22.56
CA SER A 375 54.02 55.36 -22.51
C SER A 375 54.97 54.83 -21.43
N LYS A 376 56.28 55.00 -21.64
CA LYS A 376 57.30 54.55 -20.68
C LYS A 376 57.19 55.20 -19.29
N LYS A 377 56.42 56.26 -19.11
CA LYS A 377 56.29 56.94 -17.81
C LYS A 377 54.98 56.66 -17.07
N GLU A 378 54.01 55.99 -17.70
CA GLU A 378 52.66 55.90 -17.16
C GLU A 378 52.30 54.46 -16.79
N CYS A 379 52.22 54.18 -15.49
CA CYS A 379 51.73 52.91 -14.95
C CYS A 379 50.32 53.12 -14.42
N VAL A 380 49.31 52.59 -15.11
CA VAL A 380 47.90 52.76 -14.74
C VAL A 380 47.37 51.48 -14.10
N PHE A 381 46.90 51.60 -12.86
CA PHE A 381 46.18 50.53 -12.17
C PHE A 381 44.67 50.73 -12.33
N ARG A 382 43.94 49.63 -12.56
CA ARG A 382 42.50 49.64 -12.80
C ARG A 382 41.77 49.31 -11.49
N ASN A 383 40.79 50.13 -11.16
CA ASN A 383 39.87 49.85 -10.05
C ASN A 383 38.94 48.68 -10.41
N ASP A 384 38.49 47.98 -9.39
CA ASP A 384 37.40 47.01 -9.46
C ASP A 384 36.12 47.66 -10.08
N ILE A 385 35.26 46.86 -10.71
CA ILE A 385 33.90 47.23 -11.15
C ILE A 385 33.12 47.86 -9.99
N GLY A 386 33.33 47.38 -8.75
CA GLY A 386 32.74 47.96 -7.53
C GLY A 386 33.28 49.33 -7.14
N GLY A 387 34.30 49.86 -7.82
CA GLY A 387 34.95 51.13 -7.53
C GLY A 387 36.07 51.05 -6.48
N PHE A 388 36.38 49.86 -5.96
CA PHE A 388 37.49 49.61 -5.03
C PHE A 388 38.84 49.58 -5.75
N GLU A 389 39.92 49.94 -5.05
CA GLU A 389 41.25 50.04 -5.67
C GLU A 389 41.89 48.67 -5.99
N ALA A 390 41.41 47.59 -5.37
CA ALA A 390 41.85 46.22 -5.62
C ALA A 390 40.67 45.25 -5.50
N LEU A 391 40.74 44.11 -6.20
CA LEU A 391 39.72 43.06 -6.14
C LEU A 391 39.83 42.28 -4.82
N ARG A 392 38.77 42.24 -4.02
CA ARG A 392 38.75 41.47 -2.76
C ARG A 392 38.68 39.97 -3.00
N LEU A 393 39.54 39.17 -2.34
CA LEU A 393 39.55 37.71 -2.52
C LEU A 393 38.31 37.02 -1.93
N CYS A 394 37.90 37.39 -0.70
CA CYS A 394 36.77 36.73 -0.03
C CYS A 394 35.46 36.77 -0.81
N GLN A 395 35.28 37.73 -1.73
CA GLN A 395 34.05 37.89 -2.52
C GLN A 395 34.10 37.15 -3.85
N ASN A 396 35.30 36.83 -4.33
CA ASN A 396 35.53 36.32 -5.68
C ASN A 396 35.98 34.85 -5.73
N TRP A 397 35.90 34.13 -4.60
CA TRP A 397 36.06 32.67 -4.58
C TRP A 397 35.03 31.99 -5.49
N TRP A 398 35.51 31.13 -6.40
CA TRP A 398 34.73 30.40 -7.40
C TRP A 398 33.97 31.28 -8.40
N ASN A 399 34.39 32.53 -8.57
CA ASN A 399 33.92 33.43 -9.61
C ASN A 399 35.04 33.89 -10.57
N ALA A 400 36.10 33.10 -10.69
CA ALA A 400 37.30 33.46 -11.43
C ALA A 400 37.05 33.66 -12.94
N GLN A 401 36.14 32.89 -13.52
CA GLN A 401 35.86 32.88 -14.95
C GLN A 401 35.32 34.21 -15.48
N ASP A 402 34.50 34.90 -14.68
CA ASP A 402 33.92 36.19 -15.06
C ASP A 402 34.98 37.29 -14.93
N ILE A 403 35.79 37.24 -13.86
CA ILE A 403 36.87 38.20 -13.59
C ILE A 403 37.95 38.15 -14.69
N VAL A 404 38.41 36.96 -15.09
CA VAL A 404 39.49 36.84 -16.07
C VAL A 404 39.04 37.24 -17.49
N GLN A 405 37.74 37.18 -17.77
CA GLN A 405 37.18 37.71 -19.02
C GLN A 405 37.04 39.24 -18.99
N GLU A 406 36.69 39.83 -17.84
CA GLU A 406 36.51 41.29 -17.69
C GLU A 406 37.83 42.09 -17.64
N TYR A 407 38.83 41.59 -16.92
CA TYR A 407 40.12 42.26 -16.74
C TYR A 407 41.20 41.79 -17.69
N THR A 408 40.97 40.72 -18.46
CA THR A 408 41.98 40.02 -19.27
C THR A 408 43.10 39.38 -18.44
N VAL A 409 43.71 38.32 -18.98
CA VAL A 409 44.86 37.62 -18.38
C VAL A 409 46.06 38.55 -18.16
N ASP A 410 46.29 39.47 -19.11
CA ASP A 410 47.45 40.35 -19.13
C ASP A 410 47.40 41.36 -17.96
N GLU A 411 46.24 41.98 -17.67
CA GLU A 411 46.14 42.94 -16.56
C GLU A 411 46.34 42.28 -15.19
N ILE A 412 45.90 41.03 -15.05
CA ILE A 412 46.03 40.24 -13.83
C ILE A 412 47.50 39.87 -13.58
N ILE A 413 48.21 39.40 -14.61
CA ILE A 413 49.65 39.07 -14.51
C ILE A 413 50.46 40.31 -14.18
N LEU A 414 50.24 41.39 -14.93
CA LEU A 414 50.95 42.65 -14.71
C LEU A 414 50.69 43.20 -13.30
N GLY A 415 49.47 43.04 -12.79
CA GLY A 415 49.09 43.41 -11.42
C GLY A 415 49.78 42.55 -10.36
N MET A 416 49.72 41.23 -10.48
CA MET A 416 50.39 40.29 -9.56
C MET A 416 51.92 40.43 -9.56
N ALA A 417 52.52 40.74 -10.71
CA ALA A 417 53.96 40.95 -10.84
C ALA A 417 54.43 42.26 -10.19
N SER A 418 53.59 43.29 -10.18
CA SER A 418 53.86 44.58 -9.51
C SER A 418 53.51 44.57 -8.02
N GLN A 419 52.52 43.78 -7.62
CA GLN A 419 52.01 43.73 -6.25
C GLN A 419 52.95 42.92 -5.35
N ILE A 420 53.31 43.48 -4.21
CA ILE A 420 54.10 42.83 -3.17
C ILE A 420 53.14 42.07 -2.24
N SER A 421 53.49 40.82 -1.99
CA SER A 421 52.75 39.90 -1.12
C SER A 421 52.76 40.32 0.36
N GLU A 422 51.99 39.61 1.18
CA GLU A 422 52.02 39.78 2.64
C GLU A 422 53.33 39.24 3.25
N ALA A 423 53.61 39.64 4.48
CA ALA A 423 54.79 39.22 5.20
C ALA A 423 54.82 37.71 5.46
N GLU A 424 56.03 37.15 5.38
CA GLU A 424 56.31 35.80 5.86
C GLU A 424 56.35 35.82 7.40
N ASP A 425 55.19 35.74 8.05
CA ASP A 425 55.08 35.72 9.50
C ASP A 425 54.05 34.68 9.99
N THR A 426 53.42 34.93 11.13
CA THR A 426 52.37 34.04 11.66
C THR A 426 50.97 34.52 11.28
N ILE A 427 50.83 35.72 10.73
CA ILE A 427 49.55 36.38 10.47
C ILE A 427 48.99 35.85 9.16
N ILE A 428 47.71 35.47 9.18
CA ILE A 428 46.98 35.06 7.97
C ILE A 428 45.80 36.00 7.80
N VAL A 429 45.67 36.55 6.59
CA VAL A 429 44.62 37.51 6.22
C VAL A 429 43.22 36.95 6.49
N GLU A 430 42.30 37.83 6.85
CA GLU A 430 40.92 37.43 7.19
C GLU A 430 40.19 36.74 6.02
N ASP A 431 40.55 37.04 4.76
CA ASP A 431 40.00 36.37 3.56
C ASP A 431 40.21 34.86 3.55
N LEU A 432 41.26 34.38 4.24
CA LEU A 432 41.60 32.97 4.38
C LEU A 432 41.24 32.43 5.79
N ARG A 433 41.54 33.21 6.84
CA ARG A 433 41.35 32.81 8.24
C ARG A 433 39.88 32.83 8.68
N ASP A 434 39.08 33.76 8.17
CA ASP A 434 37.70 33.96 8.62
C ASP A 434 36.68 33.80 7.47
N PHE A 435 37.08 34.10 6.24
CA PHE A 435 36.17 34.21 5.10
C PHE A 435 36.50 33.32 3.90
N ILE A 436 37.28 32.24 4.07
CA ILE A 436 37.47 31.26 2.99
C ILE A 436 36.12 30.58 2.70
N PHE A 437 35.85 30.27 1.44
CA PHE A 437 34.63 29.57 1.03
C PHE A 437 34.47 28.24 1.79
N GLY A 438 33.24 27.93 2.18
CA GLY A 438 32.87 26.65 2.79
C GLY A 438 31.84 25.89 1.96
N PRO A 439 31.47 24.68 2.41
CA PRO A 439 30.41 23.91 1.77
C PRO A 439 29.04 24.58 2.00
N MET A 440 28.02 24.16 1.27
CA MET A 440 26.71 24.85 1.21
C MET A 440 26.04 25.18 2.57
N TYR A 441 26.31 24.42 3.64
CA TYR A 441 25.72 24.61 4.97
C TYR A 441 26.46 25.68 5.80
N PHE A 442 27.70 26.02 5.42
CA PHE A 442 28.56 27.02 6.06
C PHE A 442 29.25 27.82 4.96
N THR A 443 28.77 29.03 4.64
CA THR A 443 29.38 29.84 3.56
C THR A 443 30.86 30.11 3.76
N ARG A 444 31.28 30.22 5.03
CA ARG A 444 32.63 30.62 5.45
C ARG A 444 33.23 29.55 6.38
N LEU A 445 34.52 29.31 6.22
CA LEU A 445 35.34 28.48 7.10
C LEU A 445 36.59 29.25 7.54
N ASP A 446 37.45 28.57 8.29
CA ASP A 446 38.78 29.04 8.67
C ASP A 446 39.83 28.07 8.12
N VAL A 447 40.68 28.53 7.19
CA VAL A 447 41.71 27.69 6.57
C VAL A 447 42.77 27.23 7.58
N VAL A 448 43.06 28.06 8.59
CA VAL A 448 44.06 27.80 9.62
C VAL A 448 43.56 26.71 10.55
N SER A 449 42.32 26.88 11.03
CA SER A 449 41.64 25.87 11.83
C SER A 449 41.56 24.54 11.08
N SER A 450 41.24 24.60 9.79
CA SER A 450 41.21 23.42 8.92
C SER A 450 42.60 22.78 8.74
N SER A 451 43.67 23.57 8.70
CA SER A 451 45.05 23.10 8.57
C SER A 451 45.52 22.34 9.82
N ILE A 452 45.27 22.91 11.00
CA ILE A 452 45.56 22.27 12.29
C ILE A 452 44.80 20.93 12.37
N MET A 453 43.48 20.96 12.10
CA MET A 453 42.68 19.75 12.13
C MET A 453 43.07 18.73 11.07
N ARG A 454 43.55 19.17 9.90
CA ARG A 454 44.04 18.26 8.85
C ARG A 454 45.32 17.54 9.26
N GLY A 455 46.23 18.22 9.96
CA GLY A 455 47.39 17.57 10.57
C GLY A 455 46.99 16.50 11.59
N ARG A 456 46.04 16.83 12.48
CA ARG A 456 45.49 15.88 13.47
C ARG A 456 44.76 14.70 12.81
N ASP A 457 44.04 14.96 11.70
CA ASP A 457 43.35 13.94 10.89
C ASP A 457 44.33 12.98 10.22
N ASN A 458 45.48 13.46 9.77
CA ASN A 458 46.55 12.67 9.15
C ASN A 458 47.43 11.94 10.17
N GLY A 459 47.20 12.18 11.46
CA GLY A 459 47.99 11.58 12.54
C GLY A 459 49.46 11.96 12.44
N ILE A 460 49.79 13.22 12.12
CA ILE A 460 51.18 13.67 12.10
C ILE A 460 51.73 13.77 13.54
N PRO A 461 53.02 13.48 13.79
CA PRO A 461 53.61 13.68 15.10
C PRO A 461 53.56 15.14 15.55
N PHE A 462 53.66 15.35 16.87
CA PHE A 462 53.81 16.70 17.41
C PHE A 462 55.10 17.36 16.94
N TYR A 463 55.13 18.69 17.00
CA TYR A 463 56.20 19.52 16.47
C TYR A 463 57.63 19.06 16.85
N ASN A 464 57.91 18.85 18.14
CA ASN A 464 59.25 18.45 18.58
C ASN A 464 59.59 17.01 18.22
N ASP A 465 58.59 16.12 18.13
CA ASP A 465 58.80 14.74 17.69
C ASP A 465 59.15 14.71 16.20
N LEU A 466 58.46 15.54 15.41
CA LEU A 466 58.75 15.72 13.99
C LEU A 466 60.15 16.32 13.77
N ARG A 467 60.56 17.32 14.56
CA ARG A 467 61.93 17.85 14.54
C ARG A 467 62.97 16.76 14.79
N ARG A 468 62.76 15.90 15.80
CA ARG A 468 63.67 14.77 16.06
C ARG A 468 63.74 13.79 14.89
N ASN A 469 62.62 13.52 14.21
CA ASN A 469 62.60 12.62 13.05
C ASN A 469 63.41 13.16 11.86
N PHE A 470 63.45 14.48 11.67
CA PHE A 470 64.32 15.14 10.70
C PHE A 470 65.72 15.47 11.24
N ALA A 471 66.12 14.87 12.36
CA ALA A 471 67.41 15.10 13.03
C ALA A 471 67.69 16.58 13.39
N LEU A 472 66.64 17.36 13.64
CA LEU A 472 66.71 18.74 14.08
C LEU A 472 66.61 18.84 15.61
N GLU A 473 67.26 19.86 16.19
CA GLU A 473 67.21 20.09 17.64
C GLU A 473 65.80 20.44 18.12
N THR A 474 65.35 19.85 19.23
CA THR A 474 64.07 20.20 19.86
C THR A 474 64.07 21.64 20.39
N LYS A 475 62.94 22.33 20.31
CA LYS A 475 62.78 23.70 20.82
C LYS A 475 61.90 23.76 22.06
N THR A 476 62.13 24.79 22.87
CA THR A 476 61.26 25.25 23.97
C THR A 476 60.45 26.48 23.51
N TRP A 477 59.49 26.95 24.32
CA TRP A 477 58.69 28.13 23.99
C TRP A 477 59.55 29.39 23.80
N GLU A 478 60.65 29.51 24.53
CA GLU A 478 61.58 30.64 24.46
C GLU A 478 62.54 30.55 23.25
N THR A 479 62.82 29.33 22.79
CA THR A 479 63.83 29.07 21.75
C THR A 479 63.23 28.80 20.37
N ILE A 480 61.91 28.56 20.26
CA ILE A 480 61.24 28.38 18.96
C ILE A 480 61.41 29.59 18.06
N ASN A 481 61.20 30.78 18.62
CA ASN A 481 61.50 32.07 17.99
C ASN A 481 61.77 33.11 19.08
N PRO A 482 63.06 33.33 19.43
CA PRO A 482 63.43 34.22 20.51
C PRO A 482 62.98 35.67 20.30
N GLN A 483 62.85 36.12 19.05
CA GLN A 483 62.43 37.48 18.75
C GLN A 483 60.92 37.63 18.95
N LEU A 484 60.12 36.70 18.41
CA LEU A 484 58.67 36.68 18.59
C LEU A 484 58.28 36.49 20.07
N TYR A 485 59.05 35.67 20.80
CA TYR A 485 58.85 35.47 22.24
C TYR A 485 59.02 36.77 23.03
N LYS A 486 60.00 37.61 22.65
CA LYS A 486 60.22 38.93 23.26
C LYS A 486 59.15 39.94 22.90
N THR A 487 58.66 39.94 21.66
CA THR A 487 57.69 40.94 21.19
C THR A 487 56.25 40.60 21.56
N ASN A 488 55.88 39.32 21.66
CA ASN A 488 54.50 38.86 21.91
C ASN A 488 54.42 37.78 22.99
N GLN A 489 54.97 38.08 24.18
CA GLN A 489 54.95 37.15 25.32
C GLN A 489 53.54 36.69 25.71
N LYS A 490 52.53 37.58 25.60
CA LYS A 490 51.13 37.28 25.91
C LYS A 490 50.55 36.12 25.08
N MET A 491 50.94 36.02 23.80
CA MET A 491 50.55 34.89 22.94
C MET A 491 51.13 33.58 23.48
N PHE A 492 52.43 33.57 23.83
CA PHE A 492 53.08 32.38 24.39
C PHE A 492 52.50 31.98 25.75
N ASP A 493 52.15 32.94 26.61
CA ASP A 493 51.50 32.65 27.89
C ASP A 493 50.15 31.96 27.68
N LYS A 494 49.34 32.44 26.73
CA LYS A 494 48.09 31.77 26.34
C LYS A 494 48.32 30.38 25.77
N LEU A 495 49.33 30.19 24.91
CA LEU A 495 49.67 28.89 24.34
C LEU A 495 50.15 27.88 25.40
N LYS A 496 50.95 28.34 26.37
CA LYS A 496 51.37 27.54 27.53
C LYS A 496 50.16 27.06 28.34
N VAL A 497 49.15 27.92 28.52
CA VAL A 497 47.89 27.54 29.19
C VAL A 497 47.10 26.52 28.37
N LEU A 498 46.95 26.73 27.06
CA LEU A 498 46.15 25.86 26.20
C LEU A 498 46.76 24.46 26.04
N TYR A 499 48.03 24.37 25.63
CA TYR A 499 48.69 23.08 25.39
C TYR A 499 49.18 22.41 26.68
N LYS A 500 49.32 23.17 27.78
CA LYS A 500 49.98 22.80 29.05
C LYS A 500 51.48 22.54 28.91
N ASP A 501 51.88 21.79 27.88
CA ASP A 501 53.26 21.38 27.60
C ASP A 501 53.54 21.49 26.09
N ILE A 502 54.73 21.97 25.73
CA ILE A 502 55.16 22.12 24.32
C ILE A 502 55.23 20.78 23.57
N LYS A 503 55.34 19.65 24.29
CA LYS A 503 55.35 18.32 23.66
C LYS A 503 54.08 18.00 22.87
N TYR A 504 52.96 18.65 23.16
CA TYR A 504 51.69 18.47 22.46
C TYR A 504 51.43 19.53 21.38
N LEU A 505 52.41 20.39 21.09
CA LEU A 505 52.27 21.45 20.08
C LEU A 505 52.07 20.82 18.70
N ASP A 506 50.97 21.19 18.03
CA ASP A 506 50.68 20.74 16.67
C ASP A 506 51.80 21.16 15.71
N ALA A 507 52.23 20.27 14.80
CA ALA A 507 53.38 20.52 13.92
C ALA A 507 53.20 21.74 13.00
N TYR A 508 51.98 21.99 12.50
CA TYR A 508 51.68 23.19 11.72
C TYR A 508 51.89 24.47 12.54
N VAL A 509 51.41 24.50 13.78
CA VAL A 509 51.52 25.66 14.67
C VAL A 509 52.98 25.91 15.05
N GLY A 510 53.71 24.85 15.41
CA GLY A 510 55.13 24.96 15.76
C GLY A 510 55.99 25.42 14.57
N GLY A 511 55.78 24.86 13.37
CA GLY A 511 56.52 25.29 12.19
C GLY A 511 56.21 26.73 11.77
N MET A 512 54.98 27.20 11.95
CA MET A 512 54.62 28.61 11.73
C MET A 512 55.25 29.54 12.78
N LEU A 513 55.37 29.10 14.04
CA LEU A 513 56.04 29.87 15.09
C LEU A 513 57.55 30.01 14.87
N GLU A 514 58.20 29.08 14.16
CA GLU A 514 59.61 29.20 13.77
C GLU A 514 59.87 30.30 12.72
N THR A 515 58.83 30.74 11.99
CA THR A 515 58.93 31.76 10.93
C THR A 515 59.49 33.06 11.47
N ASN A 516 60.45 33.64 10.75
CA ASN A 516 61.08 34.89 11.12
C ASN A 516 61.21 35.81 9.90
N GLU A 517 61.89 36.94 10.08
CA GLU A 517 62.04 37.96 9.05
C GLU A 517 62.76 37.49 7.78
N ASN A 518 63.50 36.37 7.86
CA ASN A 518 64.20 35.77 6.73
C ASN A 518 63.35 34.69 6.01
N GLY A 519 62.08 34.55 6.38
CA GLY A 519 61.14 33.58 5.82
C GLY A 519 60.87 32.40 6.75
N MET A 520 60.54 31.26 6.13
CA MET A 520 60.13 30.05 6.84
C MET A 520 61.17 29.48 7.81
N GLY A 521 60.67 28.83 8.86
CA GLY A 521 61.46 28.11 9.86
C GLY A 521 62.30 26.96 9.30
N GLU A 522 63.23 26.48 10.12
CA GLU A 522 64.15 25.39 9.79
C GLU A 522 63.41 24.09 9.47
N LEU A 523 62.36 23.76 10.25
CA LEU A 523 61.58 22.54 10.05
C LEU A 523 60.87 22.52 8.70
N PHE A 524 60.13 23.58 8.37
CA PHE A 524 59.40 23.68 7.10
C PHE A 524 60.35 23.75 5.91
N LYS A 525 61.46 24.49 6.04
CA LYS A 525 62.51 24.54 5.02
C LYS A 525 63.06 23.14 4.71
N HIS A 526 63.29 22.33 5.74
CA HIS A 526 63.79 20.96 5.58
C HIS A 526 62.77 20.04 4.90
N ILE A 527 61.51 20.04 5.37
CA ILE A 527 60.44 19.20 4.81
C ILE A 527 60.17 19.53 3.34
N ILE A 528 60.06 20.82 3.01
CA ILE A 528 59.78 21.26 1.63
C ILE A 528 60.95 20.89 0.72
N ARG A 529 62.19 21.17 1.14
CA ARG A 529 63.38 20.82 0.37
C ARG A 529 63.48 19.32 0.13
N ASP A 530 63.30 18.50 1.17
CA ASP A 530 63.30 17.03 1.05
C ASP A 530 62.28 16.53 0.03
N GLN A 531 61.02 16.99 0.15
CA GLN A 531 59.95 16.54 -0.75
C GLN A 531 60.26 16.82 -2.23
N PHE A 532 60.69 18.05 -2.57
CA PHE A 532 61.00 18.39 -3.97
C PHE A 532 62.22 17.65 -4.49
N LEU A 533 63.24 17.40 -3.66
CA LEU A 533 64.38 16.58 -4.06
C LEU A 533 63.98 15.12 -4.30
N ARG A 534 63.09 14.54 -3.47
CA ARG A 534 62.55 13.20 -3.70
C ARG A 534 61.71 13.12 -4.97
N LEU A 535 60.88 14.12 -5.25
CA LEU A 535 60.12 14.20 -6.49
C LEU A 535 61.04 14.23 -7.72
N ARG A 536 62.08 15.06 -7.69
CA ARG A 536 63.06 15.17 -8.77
C ARG A 536 63.86 13.89 -8.99
N ASP A 537 64.46 13.37 -7.92
CA ASP A 537 65.41 12.27 -8.01
C ASP A 537 64.68 10.93 -8.21
N GLY A 538 63.42 10.82 -7.78
CA GLY A 538 62.55 9.67 -7.94
C GLY A 538 61.71 9.64 -9.22
N ASP A 539 61.75 10.68 -10.05
CA ASP A 539 60.99 10.75 -11.31
C ASP A 539 61.81 10.26 -12.51
N ARG A 540 61.35 9.18 -13.14
CA ARG A 540 61.98 8.62 -14.34
C ARG A 540 61.82 9.55 -15.54
N PHE A 541 60.75 10.34 -15.58
CA PHE A 541 60.44 11.29 -16.64
C PHE A 541 60.96 12.71 -16.35
N TRP A 542 61.82 12.88 -15.34
CA TRP A 542 62.50 14.15 -15.09
C TRP A 542 63.28 14.62 -16.32
N PHE A 543 63.16 15.89 -16.71
CA PHE A 543 63.71 16.38 -17.98
C PHE A 543 65.24 16.30 -18.06
N GLU A 544 65.96 16.35 -16.92
CA GLU A 544 67.42 16.19 -16.87
C GLU A 544 67.86 14.70 -16.83
N ASN A 545 66.92 13.75 -16.77
CA ASN A 545 67.24 12.33 -16.72
C ASN A 545 67.65 11.80 -18.11
N ARG A 546 68.95 11.88 -18.40
CA ARG A 546 69.55 11.38 -19.65
C ARG A 546 69.28 9.91 -19.95
N GLN A 547 68.92 9.10 -18.95
CA GLN A 547 68.67 7.66 -19.14
C GLN A 547 67.33 7.36 -19.83
N ASN A 548 66.36 8.28 -19.78
CA ASN A 548 65.06 8.09 -20.43
C ASN A 548 65.08 8.40 -21.94
N GLY A 549 66.12 9.08 -22.43
CA GLY A 549 66.30 9.43 -23.85
C GLY A 549 65.20 10.34 -24.41
N ILE A 550 64.50 11.11 -23.56
CA ILE A 550 63.40 11.99 -23.98
C ILE A 550 63.92 13.29 -24.61
N PHE A 551 64.95 13.89 -24.00
CA PHE A 551 65.57 15.14 -24.47
C PHE A 551 67.06 14.94 -24.73
N THR A 552 67.55 15.63 -25.75
CA THR A 552 68.97 15.80 -26.05
C THR A 552 69.62 16.83 -25.10
N GLU A 553 70.95 16.87 -25.05
CA GLU A 553 71.65 17.86 -24.20
C GLU A 553 71.31 19.31 -24.59
N ASP A 554 71.25 19.59 -25.89
CA ASP A 554 70.90 20.92 -26.41
C ASP A 554 69.47 21.32 -26.01
N GLU A 555 68.53 20.37 -26.05
CA GLU A 555 67.15 20.58 -25.59
C GLU A 555 67.08 20.80 -24.08
N ILE A 556 67.88 20.08 -23.28
CA ILE A 556 67.98 20.30 -21.83
C ILE A 556 68.51 21.70 -21.53
N GLU A 557 69.51 22.18 -22.28
CA GLU A 557 70.02 23.55 -22.16
C GLU A 557 68.97 24.60 -22.60
N GLU A 558 68.21 24.33 -23.66
CA GLU A 558 67.07 25.17 -24.07
C GLU A 558 66.03 25.24 -22.95
N ILE A 559 65.64 24.10 -22.36
CA ILE A 559 64.68 24.02 -21.26
C ILE A 559 65.17 24.79 -20.04
N LYS A 560 66.45 24.67 -19.68
CA LYS A 560 67.06 25.42 -18.56
C LYS A 560 67.01 26.94 -18.76
N SER A 561 66.96 27.40 -20.01
CA SER A 561 66.82 28.82 -20.36
C SER A 561 65.38 29.36 -20.24
N ILE A 562 64.38 28.47 -20.11
CA ILE A 562 62.97 28.86 -20.00
C ILE A 562 62.67 29.30 -18.57
N THR A 563 62.32 30.57 -18.42
CA THR A 563 61.82 31.17 -17.17
C THR A 563 60.32 31.43 -17.26
N LEU A 564 59.66 31.63 -16.12
CA LEU A 564 58.25 32.00 -16.09
C LEU A 564 58.01 33.32 -16.84
N SER A 565 58.89 34.32 -16.68
CA SER A 565 58.83 35.58 -17.45
C SER A 565 58.85 35.36 -18.97
N LYS A 566 59.65 34.40 -19.46
CA LYS A 566 59.71 34.04 -20.89
C LYS A 566 58.41 33.38 -21.37
N ILE A 567 57.80 32.50 -20.56
CA ILE A 567 56.50 31.89 -20.88
C ILE A 567 55.41 32.98 -20.93
N LEU A 568 55.38 33.88 -19.95
CA LEU A 568 54.39 34.96 -19.90
C LEU A 568 54.49 35.85 -21.15
N ARG A 569 55.69 36.29 -21.53
CA ARG A 569 55.90 37.07 -22.76
C ARG A 569 55.53 36.34 -24.05
N ALA A 570 55.67 35.02 -24.08
CA ALA A 570 55.32 34.21 -25.26
C ALA A 570 53.82 33.91 -25.37
N THR A 571 53.06 34.04 -24.28
CA THR A 571 51.64 33.65 -24.19
C THR A 571 50.68 34.82 -23.94
N THR A 572 51.23 36.03 -23.83
CA THR A 572 50.49 37.28 -23.62
C THR A 572 51.04 38.37 -24.54
N ASN A 573 50.38 39.54 -24.55
CA ASN A 573 50.84 40.70 -25.33
C ASN A 573 51.76 41.64 -24.52
N ILE A 574 52.35 41.14 -23.43
CA ILE A 574 53.22 41.89 -22.50
C ILE A 574 54.62 42.06 -23.10
N GLU A 575 55.11 43.30 -23.11
CA GLU A 575 56.45 43.63 -23.62
C GLU A 575 57.54 43.41 -22.56
N GLU A 576 58.80 43.27 -23.01
CA GLU A 576 59.95 42.97 -22.14
C GLU A 576 60.23 44.04 -21.08
N ASP A 577 59.92 45.32 -21.35
CA ASP A 577 60.12 46.41 -20.38
C ASP A 577 58.92 46.61 -19.43
N GLU A 578 57.88 45.77 -19.52
CA GLU A 578 56.68 45.86 -18.69
C GLU A 578 56.66 44.86 -17.53
N ILE A 579 57.49 43.82 -17.58
CA ILE A 579 57.59 42.76 -16.58
C ILE A 579 59.05 42.49 -16.22
N GLN A 580 59.32 42.17 -14.97
CA GLN A 580 60.67 41.85 -14.50
C GLN A 580 61.14 40.45 -14.94
N ASP A 581 62.46 40.25 -14.97
CA ASP A 581 63.06 38.96 -15.36
C ASP A 581 62.67 37.80 -14.43
N ASN A 582 62.73 38.03 -13.11
CA ASN A 582 62.24 37.11 -12.08
C ASN A 582 60.93 37.65 -11.52
N VAL A 583 59.81 37.11 -11.98
CA VAL A 583 58.46 37.61 -11.63
C VAL A 583 58.08 37.38 -10.17
N PHE A 584 58.84 36.57 -9.42
CA PHE A 584 58.58 36.29 -8.01
C PHE A 584 59.14 37.36 -7.06
N ILE A 585 60.04 38.23 -7.52
CA ILE A 585 60.63 39.30 -6.71
C ILE A 585 60.39 40.66 -7.38
N PHE A 586 60.05 41.65 -6.56
CA PHE A 586 60.00 43.05 -6.98
C PHE A 586 61.24 43.81 -6.48
N ASN A 587 62.11 44.23 -7.39
CA ASN A 587 63.30 45.03 -7.09
C ASN A 587 63.08 46.51 -7.47
N GLU A 588 63.97 47.39 -7.05
CA GLU A 588 63.91 48.82 -7.42
C GLU A 588 64.02 49.04 -8.95
N THR A 589 64.63 48.09 -9.67
CA THR A 589 64.72 48.09 -11.13
C THR A 589 63.49 47.53 -11.83
N SER A 590 62.54 46.93 -11.07
CA SER A 590 61.33 46.35 -11.64
C SER A 590 60.36 47.44 -12.13
N PRO A 591 59.68 47.22 -13.27
CA PRO A 591 58.76 48.20 -13.81
C PRO A 591 57.48 48.32 -12.97
N CYS A 592 56.93 49.53 -12.90
CA CYS A 592 55.64 49.83 -12.28
C CYS A 592 55.48 49.32 -10.83
N PRO A 593 56.02 50.05 -9.83
CA PRO A 593 55.73 49.74 -8.43
C PRO A 593 54.24 49.83 -8.13
N GLN A 594 53.75 48.98 -7.22
CA GLN A 594 52.38 49.07 -6.72
C GLN A 594 52.10 50.46 -6.09
N PRO A 595 50.88 51.00 -6.22
CA PRO A 595 50.53 52.31 -5.71
C PRO A 595 50.46 52.37 -4.17
N PHE A 596 50.04 51.28 -3.54
CA PHE A 596 49.93 51.12 -2.09
C PHE A 596 50.08 49.63 -1.73
N GLN A 597 50.38 49.34 -0.46
CA GLN A 597 50.31 47.96 0.05
C GLN A 597 48.85 47.62 0.34
N VAL A 598 48.32 46.62 -0.36
CA VAL A 598 46.91 46.24 -0.26
C VAL A 598 46.59 45.77 1.16
N ASN A 599 45.66 46.47 1.82
CA ASN A 599 45.16 46.15 3.16
C ASN A 599 43.63 46.11 3.15
N THR A 600 43.01 45.66 4.24
CA THR A 600 41.56 45.49 4.31
C THR A 600 40.76 46.80 4.33
N THR A 601 41.36 47.94 4.70
CA THR A 601 40.63 49.19 5.02
C THR A 601 40.08 49.95 3.81
N GLY A 602 40.44 49.57 2.58
CA GLY A 602 39.97 50.19 1.33
C GLY A 602 39.28 49.23 0.35
N LEU A 603 38.92 48.02 0.80
CA LEU A 603 38.35 46.98 -0.05
C LEU A 603 36.88 46.71 0.28
N GLU A 604 36.21 45.99 -0.60
CA GLU A 604 34.86 45.51 -0.34
C GLU A 604 34.79 44.66 0.94
N GLN A 605 33.75 44.88 1.75
CA GLN A 605 33.54 44.13 2.99
C GLN A 605 33.11 42.69 2.69
N CYS A 606 33.76 41.71 3.31
CA CYS A 606 33.39 40.30 3.17
C CYS A 606 31.98 40.02 3.69
N ILE A 607 31.19 39.25 2.93
CA ILE A 607 29.83 38.85 3.35
C ILE A 607 29.94 37.88 4.54
N PRO A 608 29.21 38.14 5.65
CA PRO A 608 29.25 37.31 6.84
C PRO A 608 28.74 35.89 6.59
N MET A 609 28.96 35.00 7.56
CA MET A 609 28.51 33.61 7.45
C MET A 609 26.97 33.53 7.32
N MET A 610 26.49 32.77 6.33
CA MET A 610 25.07 32.44 6.14
C MET A 610 24.86 30.93 6.29
N ARG A 611 23.64 30.54 6.69
CA ARG A 611 23.19 29.14 6.73
C ARG A 611 22.13 28.91 5.67
N TYR A 612 22.22 27.78 4.96
CA TYR A 612 21.24 27.39 3.95
C TYR A 612 20.06 26.63 4.57
N ASP A 613 18.83 27.06 4.30
CA ASP A 613 17.62 26.32 4.67
C ASP A 613 17.22 25.37 3.53
N HIS A 614 17.26 24.06 3.81
CA HIS A 614 16.98 23.00 2.86
C HIS A 614 15.47 22.86 2.53
N PHE A 615 14.59 23.63 3.16
CA PHE A 615 13.15 23.35 3.15
C PHE A 615 12.32 24.37 2.36
N ASN A 616 11.87 23.97 1.15
CA ASN A 616 10.82 24.68 0.41
C ASN A 616 9.74 23.70 -0.09
N GLY A 617 8.57 23.71 0.59
CA GLY A 617 7.30 23.14 0.14
C GLY A 617 7.14 21.61 0.23
N ILE A 618 6.45 21.13 1.28
CA ILE A 618 5.91 19.75 1.33
C ILE A 618 4.38 19.80 1.16
N ALA A 619 3.87 19.18 0.10
CA ALA A 619 2.43 19.04 -0.17
C ALA A 619 1.86 17.79 0.52
N CYS A 620 0.78 17.97 1.29
CA CYS A 620 0.10 16.92 2.05
C CYS A 620 -0.72 15.97 1.16
N VAL A 621 -0.07 15.01 0.50
CA VAL A 621 -0.72 13.99 -0.36
C VAL A 621 -1.85 13.20 0.37
N PRO A 622 -1.73 12.78 1.64
CA PRO A 622 -2.80 12.01 2.30
C PRO A 622 -4.10 12.81 2.48
N LEU A 623 -4.00 14.12 2.74
CA LEU A 623 -5.17 15.00 2.90
C LEU A 623 -5.92 15.17 1.57
N ILE A 624 -5.20 15.22 0.45
CA ILE A 624 -5.80 15.29 -0.89
C ILE A 624 -6.57 14.00 -1.20
N CYS A 625 -6.01 12.82 -0.88
CA CYS A 625 -6.69 11.54 -1.10
C CYS A 625 -7.99 11.40 -0.27
N ILE A 626 -7.97 11.84 0.99
CA ILE A 626 -9.17 11.88 1.85
C ILE A 626 -10.22 12.85 1.26
N GLY A 627 -9.79 14.02 0.77
CA GLY A 627 -10.65 14.99 0.09
C GLY A 627 -11.33 14.44 -1.17
N VAL A 628 -10.57 13.74 -2.03
CA VAL A 628 -11.10 13.11 -3.26
C VAL A 628 -12.08 11.99 -2.93
N ALA A 629 -11.78 11.13 -1.95
CA ALA A 629 -12.70 10.08 -1.52
C ALA A 629 -14.02 10.67 -0.99
N ARG A 630 -13.95 11.72 -0.17
CA ARG A 630 -15.14 12.44 0.34
C ARG A 630 -15.92 13.11 -0.79
N TYR A 631 -15.24 13.70 -1.77
CA TYR A 631 -15.85 14.27 -2.96
C TYR A 631 -16.59 13.22 -3.79
N LEU A 632 -15.97 12.04 -4.04
CA LEU A 632 -16.61 10.95 -4.77
C LEU A 632 -17.85 10.40 -4.03
N ILE A 633 -17.83 10.36 -2.69
CA ILE A 633 -19.00 9.98 -1.88
C ILE A 633 -20.14 10.99 -2.05
N ILE A 634 -19.84 12.29 -1.96
CA ILE A 634 -20.83 13.37 -2.13
C ILE A 634 -21.38 13.36 -3.55
N ARG A 635 -20.51 13.18 -4.55
CA ARG A 635 -20.90 13.15 -5.96
C ARG A 635 -21.74 11.91 -6.27
N ARG A 636 -21.41 10.74 -5.73
CA ARG A 636 -22.18 9.49 -5.93
C ARG A 636 -23.52 9.49 -5.20
N ARG A 637 -23.61 10.11 -4.01
CA ARG A 637 -24.89 10.40 -3.34
C ARG A 637 -25.77 11.36 -4.15
N LYS A 638 -25.17 12.36 -4.80
CA LYS A 638 -25.88 13.28 -5.72
C LYS A 638 -26.22 12.65 -7.09
N LEU A 639 -25.43 11.67 -7.57
CA LEU A 639 -25.61 10.97 -8.85
C LEU A 639 -26.49 9.70 -8.75
N GLY A 640 -26.93 9.30 -7.56
CA GLY A 640 -27.78 8.12 -7.32
C GLY A 640 -29.22 8.22 -7.85
N VAL A 641 -29.57 9.29 -8.58
CA VAL A 641 -30.87 9.51 -9.23
C VAL A 641 -30.78 9.36 -10.76
N THR A 642 -29.59 9.19 -11.36
CA THR A 642 -29.40 9.31 -12.83
C THR A 642 -28.61 8.20 -13.52
N LEU A 643 -28.26 7.11 -12.83
CA LEU A 643 -27.33 6.08 -13.35
C LEU A 643 -27.94 4.92 -14.18
N ILE A 644 -29.21 5.03 -14.61
CA ILE A 644 -29.83 4.03 -15.50
C ILE A 644 -29.85 4.49 -16.99
N ASP A 645 -29.53 5.76 -17.31
CA ASP A 645 -29.62 6.29 -18.69
C ASP A 645 -28.30 6.81 -19.31
N MET A 646 -27.17 6.72 -18.61
CA MET A 646 -25.87 7.26 -19.07
C MET A 646 -25.30 6.67 -20.38
N PRO A 647 -25.59 5.42 -20.82
CA PRO A 647 -25.11 4.94 -22.13
C PRO A 647 -25.80 5.56 -23.34
N LYS A 648 -26.89 6.34 -23.17
CA LYS A 648 -27.64 6.98 -24.28
C LYS A 648 -27.45 8.50 -24.39
N ILE A 649 -26.84 9.13 -23.39
CA ILE A 649 -26.65 10.60 -23.32
C ILE A 649 -25.27 11.00 -23.89
N ILE A 650 -24.24 10.17 -23.71
CA ILE A 650 -22.88 10.45 -24.22
C ILE A 650 -22.77 10.26 -25.75
N SER A 651 -23.70 9.56 -26.41
CA SER A 651 -23.74 9.45 -27.87
C SER A 651 -24.61 10.52 -28.57
N LYS A 652 -25.30 11.39 -27.81
CA LYS A 652 -26.21 12.42 -28.36
C LYS A 652 -25.65 13.84 -28.21
N ASP A 653 -24.84 14.07 -27.18
CA ASP A 653 -24.22 15.38 -26.93
C ASP A 653 -22.97 15.65 -27.80
N SER A 654 -22.43 14.64 -28.49
CA SER A 654 -21.36 14.79 -29.49
C SER A 654 -21.86 15.09 -30.90
N TYR A 655 -23.17 15.00 -31.16
CA TYR A 655 -23.76 15.23 -32.50
C TYR A 655 -24.54 16.55 -32.57
N ASN A 656 -24.92 17.13 -31.43
CA ASN A 656 -25.69 18.38 -31.35
C ASN A 656 -24.83 19.66 -31.29
N ASN A 657 -23.51 19.54 -31.11
CA ASN A 657 -22.59 20.70 -31.10
C ASN A 657 -22.01 21.04 -32.48
N SER A 658 -22.39 20.33 -33.54
CA SER A 658 -21.96 20.59 -34.93
C SER A 658 -23.09 21.05 -35.86
N VAL A 659 -24.29 21.31 -35.33
CA VAL A 659 -25.50 21.66 -36.12
C VAL A 659 -26.07 23.03 -35.71
N ILE A 660 -25.38 23.77 -34.84
CA ILE A 660 -25.78 25.10 -34.35
C ILE A 660 -25.20 26.24 -35.20
N ASP A 661 -24.41 25.93 -36.24
CA ASP A 661 -23.70 26.92 -37.07
C ASP A 661 -24.25 27.07 -38.51
N SER A 662 -25.42 26.50 -38.80
CA SER A 662 -26.05 26.62 -40.11
C SER A 662 -27.57 26.49 -40.00
N GLN A 663 -28.31 27.45 -40.57
CA GLN A 663 -29.77 27.46 -40.81
C GLN A 663 -30.62 28.30 -39.84
N SER A 664 -30.26 29.57 -39.77
CA SER A 664 -31.20 30.65 -40.05
C SER A 664 -31.87 30.46 -41.43
N GLU A 665 -33.17 30.78 -41.52
CA GLU A 665 -33.96 31.04 -42.75
C GLU A 665 -34.58 29.83 -43.51
N ILE A 666 -35.94 29.86 -43.58
CA ILE A 666 -36.84 29.37 -44.65
C ILE A 666 -37.55 28.01 -44.46
N ASP A 667 -38.78 28.13 -43.94
CA ASP A 667 -40.08 27.63 -44.43
C ASP A 667 -40.33 26.20 -44.95
N SER A 668 -41.38 25.62 -44.32
CA SER A 668 -42.41 24.73 -44.91
C SER A 668 -42.07 23.28 -45.25
N THR A 669 -41.99 22.43 -44.22
CA THR A 669 -42.75 21.16 -44.07
C THR A 669 -42.35 20.54 -42.73
N SER A 670 -43.35 20.10 -41.96
CA SER A 670 -43.24 19.86 -40.51
C SER A 670 -42.41 18.61 -40.17
N ASP A 671 -41.23 18.83 -39.59
CA ASP A 671 -40.29 17.81 -39.17
C ASP A 671 -40.80 16.93 -38.01
N SER A 672 -40.86 15.64 -38.31
CA SER A 672 -41.10 14.56 -37.36
C SER A 672 -39.78 13.91 -36.93
N ALA A 673 -39.64 13.66 -35.62
CA ALA A 673 -38.79 12.63 -35.00
C ALA A 673 -37.45 13.02 -34.34
N SER A 674 -37.45 13.84 -33.26
CA SER A 674 -36.34 13.81 -32.28
C SER A 674 -36.62 14.45 -30.90
N THR A 675 -37.71 14.07 -30.21
CA THR A 675 -37.96 14.49 -28.81
C THR A 675 -38.62 13.36 -28.00
N LYS A 676 -37.97 12.20 -27.91
CA LYS A 676 -38.42 11.05 -27.10
C LYS A 676 -37.50 10.91 -25.89
N TYR A 677 -37.81 11.50 -24.72
CA TYR A 677 -37.39 11.06 -23.36
C TYR A 677 -37.91 11.95 -22.20
N TYR A 678 -38.64 13.03 -22.47
CA TYR A 678 -39.49 13.70 -21.48
C TYR A 678 -40.95 13.53 -21.91
N GLN A 679 -41.58 12.41 -21.52
CA GLN A 679 -43.02 12.28 -21.70
C GLN A 679 -43.73 13.12 -20.64
N ILE A 680 -44.17 14.29 -21.07
CA ILE A 680 -45.23 15.09 -20.45
C ILE A 680 -46.38 14.13 -20.09
N PRO A 681 -47.00 14.23 -18.90
CA PRO A 681 -48.12 13.37 -18.53
C PRO A 681 -49.23 13.49 -19.57
N HIS A 682 -49.43 12.42 -20.33
CA HIS A 682 -50.46 12.34 -21.34
C HIS A 682 -51.74 11.79 -20.69
N THR A 683 -52.78 12.61 -20.63
CA THR A 683 -54.17 12.14 -20.44
C THR A 683 -54.65 11.55 -21.76
N VAL A 684 -54.53 10.24 -21.91
CA VAL A 684 -55.06 9.49 -23.05
C VAL A 684 -55.93 8.37 -22.47
N GLU A 685 -57.19 8.29 -22.92
CA GLU A 685 -58.13 7.21 -22.56
C GLU A 685 -58.36 7.02 -21.06
N ASP A 686 -58.85 8.07 -20.36
CA ASP A 686 -59.27 8.02 -18.95
C ASP A 686 -58.23 7.52 -17.93
N LYS A 687 -56.96 7.38 -18.33
CA LYS A 687 -55.86 6.90 -17.47
C LYS A 687 -54.75 7.92 -17.40
N PHE A 688 -54.41 8.31 -16.18
CA PHE A 688 -53.28 9.19 -15.90
C PHE A 688 -52.07 8.35 -15.51
N LYS A 689 -50.92 8.59 -16.16
CA LYS A 689 -49.71 7.78 -15.98
C LYS A 689 -48.51 8.67 -15.70
N MET A 690 -47.66 8.27 -14.75
CA MET A 690 -46.37 8.91 -14.52
C MET A 690 -45.30 7.94 -14.00
N PRO A 691 -44.01 8.21 -14.27
CA PRO A 691 -42.91 7.54 -13.59
C PRO A 691 -42.81 8.01 -12.13
N ALA A 692 -42.61 7.07 -11.21
CA ALA A 692 -42.43 7.36 -9.79
C ALA A 692 -41.52 6.33 -9.10
N ILE A 693 -41.21 6.55 -7.82
CA ILE A 693 -40.47 5.61 -6.98
C ILE A 693 -41.36 5.19 -5.82
N GLU A 694 -41.68 3.91 -5.70
CA GLU A 694 -42.39 3.38 -4.52
C GLU A 694 -41.38 3.06 -3.42
N TRP A 695 -41.63 3.60 -2.23
CA TRP A 695 -40.83 3.35 -1.04
C TRP A 695 -41.45 2.21 -0.22
N LEU A 696 -40.67 1.18 0.09
CA LEU A 696 -41.15 -0.03 0.80
C LEU A 696 -40.57 -0.13 2.22
N SER A 697 -39.29 0.20 2.40
CA SER A 697 -38.58 0.29 3.69
C SER A 697 -37.34 1.17 3.54
N ASP A 698 -36.67 1.51 4.66
CA ASP A 698 -35.41 2.27 4.67
C ASP A 698 -34.30 1.66 3.79
N SER A 699 -34.36 0.34 3.56
CA SER A 699 -33.37 -0.40 2.79
C SER A 699 -33.77 -0.65 1.34
N PHE A 700 -35.03 -0.37 0.95
CA PHE A 700 -35.58 -0.85 -0.31
C PHE A 700 -36.61 0.10 -0.93
N CYS A 701 -36.26 0.64 -2.10
CA CYS A 701 -37.13 1.44 -2.98
C CYS A 701 -37.18 0.80 -4.36
N ARG A 702 -38.29 0.93 -5.08
CA ARG A 702 -38.40 0.43 -6.47
C ARG A 702 -38.95 1.48 -7.42
N SER A 703 -38.41 1.54 -8.63
CA SER A 703 -38.93 2.40 -9.71
C SER A 703 -40.19 1.76 -10.31
N VAL A 704 -41.23 2.56 -10.51
CA VAL A 704 -42.55 2.11 -10.93
C VAL A 704 -43.20 3.08 -11.92
N ASN A 705 -44.11 2.55 -12.74
CA ASN A 705 -45.08 3.34 -13.47
C ASN A 705 -46.35 3.42 -12.62
N PHE A 706 -46.66 4.61 -12.16
CA PHE A 706 -47.81 4.91 -11.33
C PHE A 706 -48.97 5.33 -12.24
N GLU A 707 -50.03 4.53 -12.28
CA GLU A 707 -51.21 4.76 -13.12
C GLU A 707 -52.46 4.95 -12.26
N LEU A 708 -53.23 6.01 -12.52
CA LEU A 708 -54.54 6.27 -11.93
C LEU A 708 -55.61 6.18 -13.02
N ASP A 709 -56.54 5.24 -12.87
CA ASP A 709 -57.74 5.15 -13.70
C ASP A 709 -58.79 6.14 -13.19
N THR A 710 -59.09 7.15 -13.98
CA THR A 710 -59.98 8.25 -13.60
C THR A 710 -61.46 7.88 -13.63
N THR A 711 -61.83 6.75 -14.25
CA THR A 711 -63.21 6.23 -14.29
C THR A 711 -63.54 5.34 -13.10
N THR A 712 -62.61 4.45 -12.73
CA THR A 712 -62.82 3.46 -11.66
C THR A 712 -62.26 3.89 -10.31
N GLY A 713 -61.43 4.95 -10.27
CA GLY A 713 -60.68 5.33 -9.07
C GLY A 713 -59.60 4.32 -8.70
N GLN A 714 -59.18 3.46 -9.63
CA GLN A 714 -58.20 2.43 -9.37
C GLN A 714 -56.78 2.94 -9.60
N ILE A 715 -55.95 2.90 -8.56
CA ILE A 715 -54.51 3.12 -8.64
C ILE A 715 -53.82 1.79 -8.91
N CYS A 716 -53.03 1.74 -9.98
CA CYS A 716 -52.20 0.61 -10.35
C CYS A 716 -50.72 1.02 -10.37
N ILE A 717 -49.91 0.28 -9.62
CA ILE A 717 -48.45 0.36 -9.70
C ILE A 717 -47.98 -0.74 -10.66
N LYS A 718 -47.32 -0.36 -11.74
CA LYS A 718 -46.76 -1.28 -12.75
C LYS A 718 -45.24 -1.19 -12.78
N ARG A 719 -44.57 -2.24 -13.25
CA ARG A 719 -43.12 -2.16 -13.49
C ARG A 719 -42.83 -1.23 -14.70
N PRO A 720 -41.66 -0.56 -14.76
CA PRO A 720 -41.34 0.33 -15.87
C PRO A 720 -41.20 -0.39 -17.22
N ARG A 721 -40.74 -1.66 -17.19
CA ARG A 721 -40.42 -2.46 -18.38
C ARG A 721 -41.39 -3.63 -18.63
N SER A 722 -41.86 -4.31 -17.58
CA SER A 722 -42.94 -5.29 -17.72
C SER A 722 -44.26 -4.62 -17.36
N LYS A 723 -45.30 -4.82 -18.15
CA LYS A 723 -46.65 -4.32 -17.82
C LYS A 723 -47.27 -5.03 -16.59
N GLY A 724 -46.47 -5.83 -15.86
CA GLY A 724 -46.87 -6.55 -14.67
C GLY A 724 -47.31 -5.58 -13.57
N VAL A 725 -48.47 -5.85 -13.00
CA VAL A 725 -49.05 -5.06 -11.92
C VAL A 725 -48.45 -5.53 -10.59
N LEU A 726 -47.80 -4.62 -9.88
CA LEU A 726 -47.18 -4.89 -8.58
C LEU A 726 -48.18 -4.77 -7.43
N ARG A 727 -49.04 -3.75 -7.50
CA ARG A 727 -50.00 -3.41 -6.46
C ARG A 727 -51.19 -2.69 -7.09
N LYS A 728 -52.39 -3.03 -6.64
CA LYS A 728 -53.64 -2.36 -7.00
C LYS A 728 -54.25 -1.78 -5.73
N LEU A 729 -54.79 -0.58 -5.83
CA LEU A 729 -55.44 0.12 -4.73
C LEU A 729 -56.72 0.75 -5.29
N ASN A 730 -57.88 0.32 -4.79
CA ASN A 730 -59.16 0.78 -5.31
C ASN A 730 -59.69 1.90 -4.40
N LEU A 731 -59.65 3.14 -4.88
CA LEU A 731 -60.18 4.29 -4.14
C LEU A 731 -61.70 4.25 -4.08
N GLY A 732 -62.37 3.69 -5.10
CA GLY A 732 -63.84 3.66 -5.23
C GLY A 732 -64.58 2.84 -4.16
N LYS A 733 -63.88 2.03 -3.36
CA LYS A 733 -64.45 1.26 -2.25
C LYS A 733 -64.20 1.89 -0.86
N ALA A 734 -63.57 3.06 -0.80
CA ALA A 734 -63.17 3.68 0.47
C ALA A 734 -64.15 4.79 0.90
N ASP A 735 -64.56 4.78 2.17
CA ASP A 735 -65.41 5.84 2.75
C ASP A 735 -64.69 7.20 2.84
N LYS A 736 -63.37 7.15 2.99
CA LYS A 736 -62.48 8.33 3.08
C LYS A 736 -61.07 7.96 2.59
N VAL A 737 -60.42 8.91 1.93
CA VAL A 737 -59.05 8.76 1.46
C VAL A 737 -58.18 9.87 2.07
N LEU A 738 -57.07 9.49 2.69
CA LEU A 738 -56.10 10.42 3.27
C LEU A 738 -54.83 10.45 2.41
N PHE A 739 -54.48 11.63 1.92
CA PHE A 739 -53.21 11.91 1.26
C PHE A 739 -52.30 12.70 2.21
N THR A 740 -51.09 12.22 2.47
CA THR A 740 -50.08 12.94 3.25
C THR A 740 -48.92 13.32 2.35
N LEU A 741 -48.66 14.62 2.22
CA LEU A 741 -47.69 15.20 1.30
C LEU A 741 -46.50 15.78 2.05
N THR A 742 -45.34 15.85 1.40
CA THR A 742 -44.21 16.64 1.88
C THR A 742 -44.58 18.13 1.95
N ASP A 743 -44.16 18.81 3.01
CA ASP A 743 -44.28 20.26 3.13
C ASP A 743 -43.41 20.98 2.07
N PRO A 744 -43.98 21.82 1.18
CA PRO A 744 -43.23 22.54 0.14
C PRO A 744 -42.11 23.45 0.69
N THR A 745 -42.18 23.82 1.97
CA THR A 745 -41.20 24.70 2.62
C THR A 745 -39.95 23.95 3.09
N THR A 746 -39.97 22.61 3.12
CA THR A 746 -38.82 21.82 3.56
C THR A 746 -37.80 21.67 2.44
N LYS A 747 -36.55 22.09 2.70
CA LYS A 747 -35.38 21.85 1.82
C LYS A 747 -35.00 20.36 1.82
N SER A 748 -35.86 19.55 1.25
CA SER A 748 -35.60 18.13 1.07
C SER A 748 -34.55 17.92 -0.02
N THR A 749 -33.57 17.05 0.26
CA THR A 749 -32.59 16.58 -0.75
C THR A 749 -33.23 15.64 -1.79
N TYR A 750 -34.47 15.23 -1.54
CA TYR A 750 -35.23 14.23 -2.28
C TYR A 750 -36.55 14.85 -2.78
N GLY A 751 -37.05 14.45 -3.95
CA GLY A 751 -38.33 14.96 -4.48
C GLY A 751 -39.53 14.69 -3.55
N PRO A 752 -40.70 15.28 -3.82
CA PRO A 752 -41.85 15.23 -2.91
C PRO A 752 -42.37 13.79 -2.75
N PHE A 753 -42.70 13.43 -1.52
CA PHE A 753 -43.33 12.17 -1.14
C PHE A 753 -44.84 12.36 -0.97
N ILE A 754 -45.57 11.31 -1.33
CA ILE A 754 -47.02 11.19 -1.18
C ILE A 754 -47.32 9.86 -0.51
N ILE A 755 -48.00 9.90 0.62
CA ILE A 755 -48.61 8.72 1.25
C ILE A 755 -50.09 8.69 0.88
N ILE A 756 -50.53 7.56 0.35
CA ILE A 756 -51.93 7.27 0.08
C ILE A 756 -52.41 6.22 1.08
N THR A 757 -53.27 6.64 1.99
CA THR A 757 -53.81 5.80 3.08
C THR A 757 -55.28 5.46 2.81
N ILE A 758 -55.58 4.17 2.78
CA ILE A 758 -56.95 3.62 2.77
C ILE A 758 -57.15 2.84 4.08
N PRO A 759 -58.27 3.03 4.79
CA PRO A 759 -58.61 2.22 5.96
C PRO A 759 -58.48 0.72 5.68
N LYS A 760 -57.96 -0.05 6.65
CA LYS A 760 -57.76 -1.52 6.59
C LYS A 760 -56.63 -2.03 5.67
N ASN A 761 -55.93 -1.17 4.92
CA ASN A 761 -54.76 -1.53 4.10
C ASN A 761 -53.48 -0.86 4.63
N TYR A 762 -52.31 -1.43 4.34
CA TYR A 762 -51.02 -0.75 4.56
C TYR A 762 -50.86 0.42 3.57
N ASP A 763 -50.04 1.41 3.91
CA ASP A 763 -49.91 2.64 3.13
C ASP A 763 -49.21 2.44 1.79
N MET A 764 -49.53 3.29 0.81
CA MET A 764 -48.80 3.39 -0.46
C MET A 764 -47.96 4.67 -0.47
N VAL A 765 -46.64 4.51 -0.38
CA VAL A 765 -45.69 5.63 -0.33
C VAL A 765 -45.01 5.80 -1.68
N ILE A 766 -45.28 6.93 -2.33
CA ILE A 766 -44.80 7.27 -3.66
C ILE A 766 -43.94 8.52 -3.59
N ARG A 767 -42.71 8.45 -4.10
CA ARG A 767 -41.83 9.59 -4.34
C ARG A 767 -41.95 10.03 -5.80
N LEU A 768 -42.27 11.30 -5.98
CA LEU A 768 -42.34 11.95 -7.28
C LEU A 768 -41.03 12.68 -7.59
N HIS A 769 -40.83 13.01 -8.87
CA HIS A 769 -39.59 13.62 -9.33
C HIS A 769 -39.46 15.11 -8.98
N ASN A 770 -40.58 15.85 -8.98
CA ASN A 770 -40.64 17.30 -8.80
C ASN A 770 -42.02 17.71 -8.24
N ASP A 771 -42.09 18.91 -7.66
CA ASP A 771 -43.33 19.46 -7.07
C ASP A 771 -44.41 19.72 -8.12
N THR A 772 -44.02 19.91 -9.39
CA THR A 772 -44.96 20.08 -10.50
C THR A 772 -45.72 18.78 -10.80
N HIS A 773 -45.05 17.61 -10.81
CA HIS A 773 -45.75 16.33 -10.96
C HIS A 773 -46.65 16.06 -9.75
N CYS A 774 -46.24 16.48 -8.55
CA CYS A 774 -47.08 16.40 -7.36
C CYS A 774 -48.36 17.22 -7.52
N ALA A 775 -48.25 18.48 -7.93
CA ALA A 775 -49.41 19.33 -8.19
C ALA A 775 -50.33 18.77 -9.30
N GLN A 776 -49.76 18.22 -10.37
CA GLN A 776 -50.52 17.57 -11.44
C GLN A 776 -51.27 16.32 -10.96
N PHE A 777 -50.61 15.44 -10.20
CA PHE A 777 -51.25 14.28 -9.61
C PHE A 777 -52.39 14.69 -8.68
N MET A 778 -52.15 15.65 -7.78
CA MET A 778 -53.15 16.13 -6.83
C MET A 778 -54.38 16.68 -7.52
N LYS A 779 -54.20 17.39 -8.64
CA LYS A 779 -55.31 17.87 -9.47
C LYS A 779 -56.13 16.71 -10.04
N VAL A 780 -55.49 15.77 -10.72
CA VAL A 780 -56.17 14.63 -11.35
C VAL A 780 -56.83 13.71 -10.31
N ALA A 781 -56.15 13.42 -9.21
CA ALA A 781 -56.69 12.62 -8.12
C ALA A 781 -57.86 13.32 -7.40
N GLY A 782 -57.75 14.63 -7.18
CA GLY A 782 -58.83 15.43 -6.62
C GLY A 782 -60.08 15.45 -7.51
N ASP A 783 -59.91 15.58 -8.83
CA ASP A 783 -61.02 15.53 -9.79
C ASP A 783 -61.63 14.12 -9.88
N CYS A 784 -60.81 13.06 -9.81
CA CYS A 784 -61.28 11.68 -9.78
C CYS A 784 -62.10 11.36 -8.51
N LEU A 785 -61.63 11.77 -7.32
CA LEU A 785 -62.35 11.56 -6.07
C LEU A 785 -63.64 12.38 -5.98
N LYS A 786 -63.66 13.59 -6.55
CA LYS A 786 -64.89 14.38 -6.71
C LYS A 786 -65.91 13.69 -7.61
N LYS A 787 -65.49 13.06 -8.72
CA LYS A 787 -66.39 12.27 -9.59
C LYS A 787 -66.98 11.05 -8.88
N LEU A 788 -66.25 10.48 -7.92
CA LEU A 788 -66.67 9.29 -7.16
C LEU A 788 -67.45 9.61 -5.87
N ASN A 789 -67.69 10.89 -5.54
CA ASN A 789 -68.29 11.34 -4.27
C ASN A 789 -67.53 10.87 -3.02
N ILE A 790 -66.20 10.82 -3.08
CA ILE A 790 -65.36 10.38 -1.95
C ILE A 790 -64.62 11.58 -1.33
N PRO A 791 -64.71 11.80 -0.01
CA PRO A 791 -64.02 12.90 0.65
C PRO A 791 -62.49 12.66 0.68
N LEU A 792 -61.73 13.64 0.19
CA LEU A 792 -60.27 13.69 0.23
C LEU A 792 -59.80 14.54 1.42
N THR A 793 -58.99 13.96 2.31
CA THR A 793 -58.26 14.70 3.35
C THR A 793 -56.80 14.83 2.95
N VAL A 794 -56.23 16.03 3.05
CA VAL A 794 -54.81 16.28 2.74
C VAL A 794 -54.08 16.73 4.01
N LYS A 795 -52.94 16.11 4.32
CA LYS A 795 -52.03 16.49 5.41
C LYS A 795 -50.65 16.83 4.83
N HIS A 796 -49.95 17.77 5.46
CA HIS A 796 -48.56 18.10 5.12
C HIS A 796 -47.65 17.75 6.31
N LEU A 797 -46.53 17.08 6.03
CA LEU A 797 -45.51 16.69 7.03
C LEU A 797 -44.11 16.89 6.46
N ASP A 798 -43.11 16.99 7.35
CA ASP A 798 -41.69 16.86 6.98
C ASP A 798 -41.42 15.44 6.45
N ASN A 799 -40.49 15.31 5.50
CA ASN A 799 -40.12 14.03 4.89
C ASN A 799 -39.73 12.94 5.89
N ASP A 800 -38.95 13.27 6.91
CA ASP A 800 -38.52 12.26 7.89
C ASP A 800 -39.70 11.79 8.75
N VAL A 801 -40.59 12.71 9.12
CA VAL A 801 -41.81 12.41 9.90
C VAL A 801 -42.83 11.63 9.06
N LEU A 802 -42.94 11.97 7.78
CA LEU A 802 -43.78 11.30 6.79
C LEU A 802 -43.36 9.83 6.63
N LEU A 803 -42.06 9.55 6.42
CA LEU A 803 -41.57 8.17 6.27
C LEU A 803 -41.70 7.36 7.59
N GLN A 804 -41.55 8.01 8.74
CA GLN A 804 -41.75 7.36 10.04
C GLN A 804 -43.22 7.02 10.32
N THR A 805 -44.17 7.86 9.89
CA THR A 805 -45.60 7.65 10.09
C THR A 805 -46.21 6.61 9.15
N ALA A 806 -45.60 6.37 7.98
CA ALA A 806 -46.08 5.38 7.02
C ALA A 806 -46.16 3.95 7.59
N GLU A 807 -47.32 3.30 7.44
CA GLU A 807 -47.56 1.90 7.76
C GLU A 807 -47.12 1.00 6.60
N THR A 808 -45.89 0.48 6.67
CA THR A 808 -45.34 -0.45 5.66
C THR A 808 -45.82 -1.88 5.86
N LYS A 809 -45.65 -2.75 4.85
CA LYS A 809 -45.97 -4.19 4.96
C LYS A 809 -45.24 -4.85 6.15
N GLU A 810 -43.98 -4.49 6.40
CA GLU A 810 -43.22 -5.02 7.54
C GLU A 810 -43.76 -4.54 8.90
N LYS A 811 -44.13 -3.25 9.01
CA LYS A 811 -44.77 -2.73 10.22
C LYS A 811 -46.13 -3.38 10.46
N ARG A 812 -46.94 -3.56 9.40
CA ARG A 812 -48.22 -4.26 9.48
C ARG A 812 -48.06 -5.72 9.89
N GLN A 813 -47.06 -6.43 9.36
CA GLN A 813 -46.75 -7.80 9.80
C GLN A 813 -46.38 -7.87 11.28
N LYS A 814 -45.59 -6.92 11.80
CA LYS A 814 -45.27 -6.85 13.23
C LYS A 814 -46.52 -6.61 14.09
N LYS A 815 -47.43 -5.74 13.65
CA LYS A 815 -48.72 -5.52 14.33
C LYS A 815 -49.60 -6.79 14.30
N LEU A 816 -49.60 -7.54 13.20
CA LEU A 816 -50.29 -8.83 13.11
C LEU A 816 -49.67 -9.86 14.05
N ASP A 817 -48.35 -9.95 14.14
CA ASP A 817 -47.66 -10.84 15.09
C ASP A 817 -48.04 -10.49 16.56
N LEU A 818 -48.15 -9.19 16.88
CA LEU A 818 -48.65 -8.69 18.17
C LEU A 818 -50.13 -9.03 18.41
N PHE A 819 -50.99 -8.85 17.39
CA PHE A 819 -52.40 -9.26 17.41
C PHE A 819 -52.55 -10.74 17.78
N PHE A 820 -51.75 -11.61 17.14
CA PHE A 820 -51.79 -13.05 17.42
C PHE A 820 -51.33 -13.36 18.85
N ARG A 821 -50.25 -12.73 19.32
CA ARG A 821 -49.75 -12.90 20.70
C ARG A 821 -50.76 -12.49 21.75
N GLU A 822 -51.42 -11.35 21.57
CA GLU A 822 -52.49 -10.88 22.47
C GLU A 822 -53.68 -11.85 22.48
N ALA A 823 -54.06 -12.39 21.30
CA ALA A 823 -55.10 -13.40 21.21
C ALA A 823 -54.71 -14.71 21.93
N TYR A 824 -53.43 -15.11 21.88
CA TYR A 824 -52.92 -16.28 22.62
C TYR A 824 -52.86 -16.04 24.13
N ALA A 825 -52.35 -14.89 24.56
CA ALA A 825 -52.31 -14.50 25.98
C ALA A 825 -53.71 -14.57 26.61
N LYS A 826 -54.73 -14.08 25.89
CA LYS A 826 -56.13 -14.10 26.33
C LYS A 826 -56.80 -15.48 26.24
N SER A 827 -56.43 -16.35 25.30
CA SER A 827 -57.04 -17.68 25.15
C SER A 827 -56.44 -18.75 26.07
N PHE A 828 -55.13 -18.72 26.29
CA PHE A 828 -54.42 -19.64 27.19
C PHE A 828 -54.37 -19.17 28.65
N GLN A 829 -54.97 -18.01 28.98
CA GLN A 829 -54.96 -17.41 30.33
C GLN A 829 -53.54 -17.29 30.91
N THR A 830 -52.54 -17.08 30.06
CA THR A 830 -51.13 -17.00 30.47
C THR A 830 -50.65 -15.58 30.20
N PRO A 831 -50.74 -14.65 31.17
CA PRO A 831 -50.41 -13.23 30.95
C PRO A 831 -48.96 -13.00 30.52
N GLN A 832 -48.05 -13.92 30.85
CA GLN A 832 -46.64 -13.92 30.42
C GLN A 832 -46.44 -14.12 28.90
N LEU A 833 -47.52 -14.37 28.16
CA LEU A 833 -47.54 -14.43 26.70
C LEU A 833 -47.66 -13.04 26.06
N SER A 834 -48.07 -12.00 26.79
CA SER A 834 -48.00 -10.63 26.30
C SER A 834 -46.55 -10.12 26.36
N ASP A 835 -46.19 -9.22 25.45
CA ASP A 835 -44.81 -8.75 25.30
C ASP A 835 -44.49 -7.74 26.42
N ASP A 836 -43.83 -8.18 27.50
CA ASP A 836 -43.42 -7.34 28.65
C ASP A 836 -42.59 -6.09 28.27
N ASN A 837 -42.04 -6.04 27.05
CA ASN A 837 -41.17 -4.97 26.56
C ASN A 837 -41.91 -3.83 25.84
N VAL A 838 -43.23 -3.91 25.72
CA VAL A 838 -44.04 -2.81 25.21
C VAL A 838 -44.50 -2.02 26.43
N GLU A 839 -43.81 -0.91 26.75
CA GLU A 839 -44.35 0.10 27.67
C GLU A 839 -45.82 0.31 27.33
N TYR A 840 -46.70 0.06 28.31
CA TYR A 840 -48.15 0.05 28.24
C TYR A 840 -48.67 1.37 27.64
N ASN A 841 -48.59 1.52 26.32
CA ASN A 841 -49.21 2.60 25.59
C ASN A 841 -50.62 2.10 25.29
N GLU A 842 -51.61 2.57 26.06
CA GLU A 842 -53.02 2.21 25.86
C GLU A 842 -53.46 2.37 24.40
N ASP A 843 -52.87 3.33 23.70
CA ASP A 843 -53.10 3.59 22.28
C ASP A 843 -52.69 2.41 21.39
N LEU A 844 -51.55 1.75 21.66
CA LEU A 844 -51.10 0.60 20.87
C LEU A 844 -52.02 -0.62 21.09
N SER A 845 -52.51 -0.83 22.32
CA SER A 845 -53.44 -1.91 22.63
C SER A 845 -54.80 -1.71 21.93
N ARG A 846 -55.34 -0.48 21.94
CA ARG A 846 -56.56 -0.14 21.20
C ARG A 846 -56.36 -0.28 19.69
N ASP A 847 -55.21 0.16 19.18
CA ASP A 847 -54.85 0.01 17.77
C ASP A 847 -54.79 -1.45 17.35
N ILE A 848 -54.21 -2.34 18.16
CA ILE A 848 -54.12 -3.79 17.88
C ILE A 848 -55.51 -4.44 17.90
N LEU A 849 -56.36 -4.10 18.87
CA LEU A 849 -57.72 -4.64 19.00
C LEU A 849 -58.64 -4.21 17.85
N GLY A 850 -58.38 -3.05 17.24
CA GLY A 850 -59.10 -2.55 16.06
C GLY A 850 -58.66 -3.13 14.71
N ILE A 851 -57.63 -3.99 14.68
CA ILE A 851 -57.14 -4.60 13.44
C ILE A 851 -58.13 -5.66 12.95
N SER A 852 -58.35 -5.69 11.64
CA SER A 852 -59.03 -6.77 10.93
C SER A 852 -58.04 -7.50 10.01
N ILE A 853 -58.20 -8.82 9.90
CA ILE A 853 -57.33 -9.73 9.14
C ILE A 853 -58.05 -10.14 7.86
N SER A 854 -57.40 -9.97 6.71
CA SER A 854 -57.91 -10.52 5.43
C SER A 854 -57.63 -12.02 5.29
N LYS A 855 -58.37 -12.69 4.40
CA LYS A 855 -58.14 -14.11 4.07
C LYS A 855 -56.69 -14.39 3.64
N SER A 856 -56.11 -13.51 2.82
CA SER A 856 -54.71 -13.60 2.39
C SER A 856 -53.71 -13.49 3.55
N GLU A 857 -53.94 -12.57 4.50
CA GLU A 857 -53.08 -12.40 5.68
C GLU A 857 -53.21 -13.59 6.65
N LEU A 858 -54.41 -14.18 6.77
CA LEU A 858 -54.63 -15.40 7.54
C LEU A 858 -53.91 -16.60 6.92
N ALA A 859 -53.99 -16.76 5.61
CA ALA A 859 -53.30 -17.81 4.87
C ALA A 859 -51.78 -17.70 5.02
N ASP A 860 -51.23 -16.49 4.81
CA ASP A 860 -49.82 -16.19 5.00
C ASP A 860 -49.38 -16.46 6.46
N ALA A 861 -50.20 -16.11 7.46
CA ALA A 861 -49.91 -16.36 8.87
C ALA A 861 -49.94 -17.86 9.26
N LEU A 862 -50.79 -18.67 8.61
CA LEU A 862 -50.82 -20.13 8.74
C LEU A 862 -49.69 -20.82 7.97
N GLY A 863 -49.00 -20.10 7.08
CA GLY A 863 -48.03 -20.67 6.14
C GLY A 863 -48.70 -21.58 5.12
N MET A 864 -49.92 -21.25 4.71
CA MET A 864 -50.73 -21.97 3.72
C MET A 864 -51.05 -21.04 2.55
N ARG A 865 -51.45 -21.62 1.42
CA ARG A 865 -51.91 -20.82 0.26
C ARG A 865 -53.34 -20.33 0.51
N GLU A 866 -53.72 -19.20 -0.07
CA GLU A 866 -55.06 -18.60 0.09
C GLU A 866 -56.19 -19.48 -0.45
N ASP A 867 -55.88 -20.35 -1.41
CA ASP A 867 -56.78 -21.35 -2.01
C ASP A 867 -56.81 -22.68 -1.22
N ASN A 868 -56.15 -22.76 -0.07
CA ASN A 868 -56.18 -23.96 0.75
C ASN A 868 -57.56 -24.10 1.44
N HIS A 869 -58.24 -25.21 1.19
CA HIS A 869 -59.57 -25.50 1.75
C HIS A 869 -59.66 -25.37 3.28
N PHE A 870 -58.57 -25.63 4.01
CA PHE A 870 -58.53 -25.41 5.46
C PHE A 870 -58.62 -23.92 5.81
N VAL A 871 -57.91 -23.05 5.09
CA VAL A 871 -57.97 -21.59 5.27
C VAL A 871 -59.36 -21.09 4.91
N ASP A 872 -59.94 -21.56 3.80
CA ASP A 872 -61.29 -21.19 3.36
C ASP A 872 -62.35 -21.48 4.43
N ARG A 873 -62.36 -22.71 4.95
CA ARG A 873 -63.33 -23.14 5.96
C ARG A 873 -63.10 -22.45 7.30
N LEU A 874 -61.85 -22.30 7.72
CA LEU A 874 -61.51 -21.58 8.95
C LEU A 874 -61.94 -20.11 8.87
N PHE A 875 -61.71 -19.48 7.72
CA PHE A 875 -62.13 -18.10 7.45
C PHE A 875 -63.65 -17.96 7.46
N ALA A 876 -64.38 -18.89 6.83
CA ALA A 876 -65.84 -18.91 6.82
C ALA A 876 -66.45 -18.98 8.24
N VAL A 877 -65.87 -19.78 9.14
CA VAL A 877 -66.34 -19.88 10.54
C VAL A 877 -66.16 -18.57 11.33
N MET A 878 -65.17 -17.74 10.96
CA MET A 878 -64.86 -16.50 11.67
C MET A 878 -65.62 -15.28 11.14
N VAL A 879 -66.07 -15.34 9.89
CA VAL A 879 -66.77 -14.22 9.24
C VAL A 879 -68.24 -14.25 9.63
N LYS A 880 -68.72 -13.19 10.29
CA LYS A 880 -70.15 -12.95 10.52
C LYS A 880 -70.68 -12.08 9.38
N ASN A 881 -71.82 -12.42 8.78
CA ASN A 881 -72.57 -11.56 7.84
C ASN A 881 -71.84 -11.10 6.56
N GLY A 882 -71.00 -11.96 5.95
CA GLY A 882 -70.41 -11.66 4.64
C GLY A 882 -69.31 -10.58 4.65
N GLU A 883 -68.65 -10.37 5.80
CA GLU A 883 -67.49 -9.48 5.89
C GLU A 883 -66.26 -10.05 5.14
N ASP A 884 -65.52 -9.19 4.43
CA ASP A 884 -64.28 -9.56 3.73
C ASP A 884 -63.06 -9.74 4.68
N SER A 885 -63.25 -9.63 5.99
CA SER A 885 -62.18 -9.60 6.99
C SER A 885 -62.61 -10.12 8.36
N VAL A 886 -61.69 -10.69 9.13
CA VAL A 886 -61.93 -11.22 10.48
C VAL A 886 -61.49 -10.23 11.55
N SER A 887 -62.37 -9.94 12.53
CA SER A 887 -62.06 -9.10 13.69
C SER A 887 -61.30 -9.85 14.79
N PHE A 888 -60.61 -9.10 15.67
CA PHE A 888 -59.92 -9.67 16.85
C PHE A 888 -60.84 -10.51 17.73
N GLU A 889 -62.07 -10.05 17.96
CA GLU A 889 -63.05 -10.72 18.82
C GLU A 889 -63.48 -12.07 18.23
N SER A 890 -63.77 -12.12 16.93
CA SER A 890 -64.17 -13.36 16.24
C SER A 890 -63.04 -14.39 16.23
N PHE A 891 -61.80 -13.92 16.02
CA PHE A 891 -60.61 -14.78 16.08
C PHE A 891 -60.35 -15.31 17.50
N LEU A 892 -60.52 -14.48 18.53
CA LEU A 892 -60.37 -14.89 19.93
C LEU A 892 -61.45 -15.88 20.37
N GLU A 893 -62.69 -15.70 19.92
CA GLU A 893 -63.80 -16.62 20.19
C GLU A 893 -63.49 -18.02 19.64
N LEU A 894 -63.01 -18.08 18.39
CA LEU A 894 -62.56 -19.32 17.76
C LEU A 894 -61.44 -20.01 18.56
N LEU A 895 -60.40 -19.27 18.93
CA LEU A 895 -59.28 -19.80 19.71
C LEU A 895 -59.71 -20.35 21.08
N LYS A 896 -60.62 -19.66 21.78
CA LYS A 896 -61.15 -20.13 23.06
C LYS A 896 -61.92 -21.45 22.91
N LYS A 897 -62.68 -21.63 21.81
CA LYS A 897 -63.35 -22.91 21.50
C LYS A 897 -62.33 -24.03 21.23
N PHE A 898 -61.22 -23.74 20.55
CA PHE A 898 -60.14 -24.71 20.34
C PHE A 898 -59.40 -25.11 21.62
N THR A 899 -59.05 -24.15 22.49
CA THR A 899 -58.21 -24.39 23.67
C THR A 899 -59.01 -24.90 24.87
N ASN A 900 -60.10 -24.22 25.21
CA ASN A 900 -60.87 -24.43 26.44
C ASN A 900 -62.28 -24.98 26.20
N GLY A 901 -62.69 -25.15 24.94
CA GLY A 901 -63.99 -25.71 24.61
C GLY A 901 -64.14 -27.15 25.12
N SER A 902 -65.35 -27.46 25.58
CA SER A 902 -65.77 -28.83 25.85
C SER A 902 -65.60 -29.70 24.58
N THR A 903 -65.59 -31.02 24.73
CA THR A 903 -65.65 -31.93 23.58
C THR A 903 -66.81 -31.59 22.66
N LYS A 904 -67.95 -31.18 23.23
CA LYS A 904 -69.10 -30.68 22.48
C LYS A 904 -68.81 -29.40 21.71
N ASP A 905 -68.15 -28.40 22.33
CA ASP A 905 -67.76 -27.16 21.63
C ASP A 905 -66.79 -27.43 20.48
N LYS A 906 -65.88 -28.40 20.66
CA LYS A 906 -64.93 -28.83 19.61
C LYS A 906 -65.62 -29.58 18.48
N MET A 907 -66.62 -30.41 18.78
CA MET A 907 -67.45 -31.06 17.78
C MET A 907 -68.31 -30.05 17.02
N ASN A 908 -68.95 -29.12 17.72
CA ASN A 908 -69.72 -28.03 17.11
C ASN A 908 -68.81 -27.16 16.22
N LEU A 909 -67.58 -26.90 16.65
CA LEU A 909 -66.60 -26.21 15.82
C LEU A 909 -66.24 -26.99 14.54
N LEU A 910 -66.05 -28.31 14.63
CA LEU A 910 -65.84 -29.18 13.47
C LEU A 910 -67.08 -29.21 12.57
N PHE A 911 -68.27 -29.23 13.15
CA PHE A 911 -69.54 -29.14 12.44
C PHE A 911 -69.63 -27.83 11.65
N ASN A 912 -69.32 -26.68 12.27
CA ASN A 912 -69.31 -25.37 11.60
C ASN A 912 -68.22 -25.28 10.51
N MET A 913 -67.13 -26.03 10.63
CA MET A 913 -66.14 -26.14 9.54
C MET A 913 -66.63 -27.04 8.39
N CYS A 914 -67.60 -27.92 8.64
CA CYS A 914 -68.27 -28.74 7.63
C CYS A 914 -69.39 -27.98 6.94
N ASP A 915 -70.20 -27.24 7.72
CA ASP A 915 -71.29 -26.38 7.27
C ASP A 915 -70.75 -25.11 6.63
N TYR A 916 -70.47 -25.19 5.33
CA TYR A 916 -69.91 -24.08 4.56
C TYR A 916 -70.93 -22.94 4.37
N ASN A 917 -72.22 -23.25 4.41
CA ASN A 917 -73.31 -22.32 4.11
C ASN A 917 -73.87 -21.63 5.37
N GLY A 918 -73.55 -22.16 6.55
CA GLY A 918 -74.01 -21.66 7.85
C GLY A 918 -75.50 -21.90 8.07
N ASP A 919 -76.09 -22.90 7.42
CA ASP A 919 -77.53 -23.19 7.47
C ASP A 919 -77.92 -24.22 8.55
N GLY A 920 -76.95 -24.74 9.29
CA GLY A 920 -77.13 -25.75 10.34
C GLY A 920 -77.34 -27.17 9.79
N GLN A 921 -77.13 -27.40 8.49
CA GLN A 921 -77.31 -28.69 7.82
C GLN A 921 -76.12 -29.00 6.90
N VAL A 922 -75.33 -30.03 7.23
CA VAL A 922 -74.18 -30.38 6.38
C VAL A 922 -74.66 -31.27 5.24
N GLU A 923 -74.54 -30.83 3.99
CA GLU A 923 -74.81 -31.70 2.85
C GLU A 923 -73.85 -32.90 2.86
N ARG A 924 -74.34 -34.10 2.52
CA ARG A 924 -73.49 -35.29 2.38
C ARG A 924 -72.27 -35.03 1.48
N ALA A 925 -72.44 -34.22 0.43
CA ALA A 925 -71.36 -33.80 -0.46
C ALA A 925 -70.32 -32.91 0.24
N GLU A 926 -70.75 -32.00 1.12
CA GLU A 926 -69.88 -31.11 1.90
C GLU A 926 -69.09 -31.88 2.96
N PHE A 927 -69.72 -32.87 3.60
CA PHE A 927 -69.07 -33.78 4.54
C PHE A 927 -68.05 -34.68 3.83
N ILE A 928 -68.38 -35.24 2.66
CA ILE A 928 -67.41 -35.99 1.83
C ILE A 928 -66.26 -35.08 1.41
N GLN A 929 -66.53 -33.81 1.07
CA GLN A 929 -65.48 -32.86 0.71
C GLN A 929 -64.62 -32.46 1.91
N PHE A 930 -65.18 -32.39 3.12
CA PHE A 930 -64.44 -32.21 4.36
C PHE A 930 -63.58 -33.43 4.68
N PHE A 931 -64.15 -34.62 4.53
CA PHE A 931 -63.43 -35.87 4.73
C PHE A 931 -62.33 -36.05 3.69
N LYS A 932 -62.56 -35.58 2.46
CA LYS A 932 -61.56 -35.49 1.39
C LYS A 932 -60.48 -34.49 1.73
N SER A 933 -60.81 -33.29 2.23
CA SER A 933 -59.80 -32.31 2.62
C SER A 933 -58.97 -32.81 3.80
N LEU A 934 -59.57 -33.51 4.77
CA LEU A 934 -58.89 -34.22 5.84
C LEU A 934 -58.05 -35.39 5.33
N SER A 935 -58.54 -36.17 4.38
CA SER A 935 -57.82 -37.31 3.79
C SER A 935 -56.65 -36.85 2.92
N ASP A 936 -56.82 -35.80 2.12
CA ASP A 936 -55.77 -35.18 1.31
C ASP A 936 -54.71 -34.53 2.22
N THR A 937 -55.15 -33.85 3.29
CA THR A 937 -54.27 -33.34 4.35
C THR A 937 -53.53 -34.48 5.04
N ALA A 938 -54.22 -35.57 5.34
CA ALA A 938 -53.65 -36.81 5.87
C ALA A 938 -52.86 -37.62 4.82
N GLY A 939 -52.81 -37.21 3.56
CA GLY A 939 -52.03 -37.86 2.49
C GLY A 939 -52.62 -39.16 1.93
N VAL A 940 -53.90 -39.44 2.17
CA VAL A 940 -54.63 -40.59 1.65
C VAL A 940 -55.48 -40.14 0.47
N LYS A 941 -54.99 -40.36 -0.76
CA LYS A 941 -55.84 -40.28 -1.97
C LYS A 941 -56.68 -41.56 -2.05
N LEU A 942 -57.90 -41.52 -1.53
CA LEU A 942 -58.89 -42.57 -1.73
C LEU A 942 -59.65 -42.32 -3.04
N ASP A 943 -59.98 -43.40 -3.73
CA ASP A 943 -60.85 -43.33 -4.90
C ASP A 943 -62.27 -42.96 -4.46
N LYS A 944 -63.00 -42.22 -5.31
CA LYS A 944 -64.27 -41.59 -4.92
C LYS A 944 -65.30 -42.60 -4.42
N HIS A 945 -65.34 -43.79 -5.02
CA HIS A 945 -66.20 -44.90 -4.59
C HIS A 945 -65.82 -45.48 -3.23
N VAL A 946 -64.52 -45.67 -2.96
CA VAL A 946 -64.06 -46.21 -1.66
C VAL A 946 -64.40 -45.24 -0.53
N GLN A 947 -64.42 -43.93 -0.81
CA GLN A 947 -64.80 -42.90 0.16
C GLN A 947 -66.29 -42.94 0.50
N GLU A 948 -67.16 -43.11 -0.50
CA GLU A 948 -68.61 -43.23 -0.29
C GLU A 948 -68.94 -44.50 0.50
N ASP A 949 -68.33 -45.63 0.16
CA ASP A 949 -68.51 -46.90 0.88
C ASP A 949 -68.01 -46.83 2.34
N MET A 950 -66.86 -46.17 2.56
CA MET A 950 -66.33 -45.95 3.91
C MET A 950 -67.26 -45.06 4.74
N LEU A 951 -67.81 -44.00 4.12
CA LEU A 951 -68.75 -43.11 4.78
C LEU A 951 -70.05 -43.82 5.11
N ASP A 952 -70.63 -44.58 4.17
CA ASP A 952 -71.84 -45.36 4.40
C ASP A 952 -71.63 -46.39 5.50
N GLY A 953 -70.47 -47.03 5.54
CA GLY A 953 -70.08 -47.94 6.62
C GLY A 953 -70.01 -47.25 7.99
N VAL A 954 -69.47 -46.03 8.07
CA VAL A 954 -69.43 -45.24 9.31
C VAL A 954 -70.83 -44.80 9.72
N LEU A 955 -71.64 -44.26 8.80
CA LEU A 955 -73.01 -43.82 9.09
C LEU A 955 -73.90 -44.98 9.60
N LEU A 956 -73.79 -46.15 8.96
CA LEU A 956 -74.48 -47.38 9.37
C LEU A 956 -74.07 -47.85 10.77
N VAL A 957 -72.77 -47.79 11.11
CA VAL A 957 -72.26 -48.20 12.43
C VAL A 957 -72.79 -47.28 13.54
N HIS A 958 -73.04 -46.00 13.24
CA HIS A 958 -73.43 -44.98 14.21
C HIS A 958 -74.94 -44.68 14.23
N GLY A 959 -75.77 -45.50 13.57
CA GLY A 959 -77.24 -45.38 13.61
C GLY A 959 -77.79 -44.16 12.86
N VAL A 960 -77.03 -43.62 11.90
CA VAL A 960 -77.42 -42.52 11.03
C VAL A 960 -77.90 -43.09 9.70
N ASP A 961 -79.04 -42.62 9.20
CA ASP A 961 -79.62 -43.11 7.95
C ASP A 961 -78.72 -42.76 6.76
N SER A 962 -78.17 -43.79 6.10
CA SER A 962 -77.37 -43.64 4.88
C SER A 962 -78.07 -42.90 3.74
N THR A 963 -79.40 -42.81 3.76
CA THR A 963 -80.20 -42.13 2.73
C THR A 963 -80.42 -40.65 2.99
N SER A 964 -80.02 -40.11 4.15
CA SER A 964 -80.19 -38.69 4.44
C SER A 964 -79.29 -37.84 3.52
N LYS A 965 -79.87 -36.81 2.91
CA LYS A 965 -79.12 -35.83 2.09
C LYS A 965 -78.31 -34.86 2.98
N TYR A 966 -78.74 -34.68 4.22
CA TYR A 966 -78.21 -33.72 5.19
C TYR A 966 -77.85 -34.45 6.49
N LEU A 967 -76.70 -34.11 7.06
CA LEU A 967 -76.23 -34.54 8.38
C LEU A 967 -76.49 -33.41 9.37
N THR A 968 -77.24 -33.68 10.44
CA THR A 968 -77.51 -32.71 11.51
C THR A 968 -76.38 -32.68 12.53
N GLU A 969 -76.35 -31.65 13.39
CA GLU A 969 -75.41 -31.57 14.53
C GLU A 969 -75.53 -32.83 15.42
N GLU A 970 -76.75 -33.34 15.62
CA GLU A 970 -77.00 -34.57 16.38
C GLU A 970 -76.47 -35.82 15.67
N ASP A 971 -76.51 -35.89 14.34
CA ASP A 971 -75.96 -37.02 13.59
C ASP A 971 -74.43 -37.03 13.65
N LEU A 972 -73.82 -35.85 13.60
CA LEU A 972 -72.38 -35.70 13.79
C LEU A 972 -71.98 -36.03 15.23
N GLU A 973 -72.77 -35.60 16.22
CA GLU A 973 -72.59 -35.97 17.63
C GLU A 973 -72.58 -37.50 17.74
N LYS A 974 -73.56 -38.23 17.19
CA LYS A 974 -73.60 -39.72 17.19
C LYS A 974 -72.39 -40.40 16.55
N ILE A 975 -71.78 -39.81 15.51
CA ILE A 975 -70.56 -40.35 14.88
C ILE A 975 -69.36 -40.27 15.84
N PHE A 976 -69.34 -39.27 16.72
CA PHE A 976 -68.21 -39.00 17.61
C PHE A 976 -68.47 -39.31 19.10
N THR A 977 -69.72 -39.46 19.54
CA THR A 977 -70.11 -39.86 20.91
C THR A 977 -70.50 -41.33 20.97
N GLU A 978 -69.85 -42.07 21.88
CA GLU A 978 -70.25 -43.38 22.44
C GLU A 978 -69.97 -44.66 21.62
N VAL A 979 -68.75 -45.19 21.79
CA VAL A 979 -68.52 -46.63 22.04
C VAL A 979 -67.48 -46.73 23.17
N ASP A 980 -67.87 -47.33 24.31
CA ASP A 980 -67.02 -47.70 25.46
C ASP A 980 -66.60 -46.62 26.49
N GLY A 981 -67.55 -46.03 27.23
CA GLY A 981 -67.44 -45.65 28.67
C GLY A 981 -66.27 -44.77 29.16
N VAL A 982 -65.42 -44.26 28.28
CA VAL A 982 -64.23 -43.47 28.58
C VAL A 982 -64.32 -42.24 27.69
N SER A 983 -64.42 -41.05 28.30
CA SER A 983 -64.42 -39.77 27.59
C SER A 983 -63.12 -39.64 26.79
N ARG A 984 -63.18 -39.94 25.48
CA ARG A 984 -62.05 -39.88 24.55
C ARG A 984 -62.10 -38.57 23.77
N PRO A 985 -60.97 -37.84 23.61
CA PRO A 985 -60.89 -36.69 22.72
C PRO A 985 -61.08 -37.11 21.25
N VAL A 986 -61.75 -36.25 20.48
CA VAL A 986 -62.22 -36.45 19.10
C VAL A 986 -61.06 -36.81 18.15
N GLY A 987 -60.96 -38.08 17.77
CA GLY A 987 -59.99 -38.57 16.78
C GLY A 987 -60.55 -39.73 15.97
N VAL A 988 -60.43 -39.64 14.64
CA VAL A 988 -60.99 -40.61 13.68
C VAL A 988 -60.10 -41.86 13.63
N HIS A 989 -60.57 -42.97 14.20
CA HIS A 989 -59.88 -44.26 14.14
C HIS A 989 -60.44 -45.12 13.00
N LEU A 990 -59.65 -45.31 11.93
CA LEU A 990 -59.98 -46.17 10.79
C LEU A 990 -59.31 -47.55 10.93
N ARG A 991 -59.78 -48.41 11.86
CA ARG A 991 -59.73 -49.89 11.77
C ARG A 991 -60.17 -50.58 13.07
N GLY A 992 -61.18 -51.45 12.96
CA GLY A 992 -61.58 -52.39 14.01
C GLY A 992 -60.55 -53.49 14.22
N ALA A 993 -59.87 -53.49 15.37
CA ALA A 993 -59.24 -54.65 15.99
C ALA A 993 -59.02 -54.36 17.48
N LYS A 994 -59.65 -55.15 18.37
CA LYS A 994 -59.55 -55.03 19.83
C LYS A 994 -58.15 -55.42 20.31
N LEU A 995 -57.39 -54.49 20.88
CA LEU A 995 -56.21 -54.82 21.71
C LEU A 995 -56.14 -53.90 22.94
N LYS A 996 -56.23 -54.49 24.14
CA LYS A 996 -55.95 -53.85 25.44
C LYS A 996 -54.46 -53.53 25.51
N VAL A 997 -54.08 -52.26 25.69
CA VAL A 997 -52.69 -51.86 25.96
C VAL A 997 -52.66 -50.87 27.14
N ASN A 998 -51.78 -51.17 28.09
CA ASN A 998 -51.56 -50.47 29.37
C ASN A 998 -51.28 -48.98 29.18
N LEU A 999 -52.01 -48.15 29.94
CA LEU A 999 -51.94 -46.68 29.93
C LEU A 999 -50.69 -46.10 30.64
N ASP A 1000 -49.82 -46.94 31.21
CA ASP A 1000 -48.66 -46.48 32.00
C ASP A 1000 -47.45 -46.00 31.16
N ASP A 1001 -47.36 -46.38 29.88
CA ASP A 1001 -46.21 -46.00 29.01
C ASP A 1001 -46.29 -44.56 28.45
N SER A 1002 -47.44 -43.90 28.57
CA SER A 1002 -47.66 -42.53 28.07
C SER A 1002 -46.84 -41.46 28.82
N SER A 1003 -46.39 -41.77 30.04
CA SER A 1003 -45.48 -40.94 30.85
C SER A 1003 -44.03 -40.94 30.34
N SER A 1004 -43.64 -41.89 29.48
CA SER A 1004 -42.26 -42.00 28.97
C SER A 1004 -41.96 -41.08 27.78
N LEU A 1005 -42.97 -40.64 27.03
CA LEU A 1005 -42.81 -39.88 25.77
C LEU A 1005 -42.65 -38.38 25.99
N SER A 1006 -43.15 -37.82 27.09
CA SER A 1006 -42.82 -36.45 27.53
C SER A 1006 -41.38 -36.31 28.03
N SER A 1007 -40.65 -37.41 28.24
CA SER A 1007 -39.28 -37.41 28.78
C SER A 1007 -38.19 -36.98 27.78
N PHE A 1008 -38.49 -36.94 26.48
CA PHE A 1008 -37.52 -36.58 25.44
C PHE A 1008 -37.43 -35.08 25.17
N ALA A 1009 -38.33 -34.27 25.72
CA ALA A 1009 -38.29 -32.82 25.61
C ALA A 1009 -38.11 -32.19 27.00
N VAL A 1010 -37.10 -31.34 27.16
CA VAL A 1010 -36.97 -30.53 28.39
C VAL A 1010 -37.88 -29.32 28.23
N PRO A 1011 -38.88 -29.11 29.12
CA PRO A 1011 -39.69 -27.90 29.12
C PRO A 1011 -38.81 -26.67 29.27
N ALA A 1012 -39.09 -25.62 28.50
CA ALA A 1012 -38.22 -24.44 28.45
C ALA A 1012 -38.17 -23.63 29.76
N ASP A 1013 -39.09 -23.88 30.70
CA ASP A 1013 -39.29 -23.06 31.90
C ASP A 1013 -38.29 -23.33 33.04
N GLU A 1014 -37.57 -24.46 33.04
CA GLU A 1014 -36.67 -24.80 34.16
C GLU A 1014 -35.28 -24.10 34.14
N GLU A 1015 -34.88 -23.42 33.06
CA GLU A 1015 -33.50 -22.89 32.93
C GLU A 1015 -33.26 -21.48 33.53
N ARG A 1016 -34.29 -20.79 34.06
CA ARG A 1016 -34.15 -19.37 34.50
C ARG A 1016 -33.42 -19.15 35.85
N SER A 1017 -33.08 -20.19 36.61
CA SER A 1017 -32.64 -20.01 38.03
C SER A 1017 -31.19 -20.39 38.36
N LYS A 1018 -30.30 -20.72 37.41
CA LYS A 1018 -28.94 -21.21 37.77
C LYS A 1018 -27.77 -20.60 36.97
N ILE A 1019 -27.02 -19.76 37.70
CA ILE A 1019 -25.55 -19.72 37.77
C ILE A 1019 -24.84 -18.70 36.85
N VAL A 1020 -24.43 -17.61 37.51
CA VAL A 1020 -23.24 -16.79 37.23
C VAL A 1020 -22.08 -17.70 36.83
N ARG A 1021 -21.83 -17.86 35.52
CA ARG A 1021 -20.63 -18.54 35.03
C ARG A 1021 -19.42 -17.62 35.19
N PRO A 1022 -18.31 -18.05 35.81
CA PRO A 1022 -17.11 -17.23 35.94
C PRO A 1022 -16.54 -16.89 34.56
N LYS A 1023 -16.06 -15.65 34.36
CA LYS A 1023 -15.42 -15.16 33.11
C LYS A 1023 -14.37 -16.14 32.56
N LEU A 1024 -13.72 -16.91 33.43
CA LEU A 1024 -12.75 -17.95 33.07
C LEU A 1024 -13.34 -19.07 32.21
N SER A 1025 -14.59 -19.50 32.46
CA SER A 1025 -15.24 -20.56 31.65
C SER A 1025 -15.56 -20.09 30.23
N ILE A 1026 -15.87 -18.79 30.08
CA ILE A 1026 -16.08 -18.14 28.78
C ILE A 1026 -14.74 -18.05 28.05
N LEU A 1027 -13.67 -17.63 28.74
CA LEU A 1027 -12.32 -17.56 28.18
C LEU A 1027 -11.81 -18.94 27.76
N LEU A 1028 -11.96 -19.96 28.60
CA LEU A 1028 -11.56 -21.34 28.27
C LEU A 1028 -12.35 -21.86 27.07
N SER A 1029 -13.67 -21.62 27.02
CA SER A 1029 -14.47 -21.99 25.86
C SER A 1029 -14.06 -21.23 24.59
N PHE A 1030 -13.64 -19.97 24.70
CA PHE A 1030 -13.11 -19.20 23.58
C PHE A 1030 -11.77 -19.76 23.08
N LEU A 1031 -10.83 -20.02 23.99
CA LEU A 1031 -9.52 -20.62 23.67
C LEU A 1031 -9.69 -22.00 23.04
N GLU A 1032 -10.61 -22.83 23.53
CA GLU A 1032 -10.88 -24.16 22.98
C GLU A 1032 -11.50 -24.09 21.58
N THR A 1033 -12.44 -23.17 21.36
CA THR A 1033 -13.13 -22.98 20.07
C THR A 1033 -12.19 -22.46 18.98
N TYR A 1034 -11.30 -21.52 19.34
CA TYR A 1034 -10.40 -20.84 18.40
C TYR A 1034 -8.95 -21.29 18.52
N ARG A 1035 -8.67 -22.46 19.14
CA ARG A 1035 -7.29 -22.95 19.39
C ARG A 1035 -6.42 -22.97 18.13
N GLN A 1036 -6.98 -23.43 17.00
CA GLN A 1036 -6.29 -23.50 15.71
C GLN A 1036 -6.05 -22.10 15.14
N HIS A 1037 -7.05 -21.22 15.22
CA HIS A 1037 -6.92 -19.82 14.78
C HIS A 1037 -5.85 -19.08 15.55
N ILE A 1038 -5.82 -19.23 16.89
CA ILE A 1038 -4.82 -18.59 17.75
C ILE A 1038 -3.41 -19.08 17.40
N ALA A 1039 -3.21 -20.38 17.21
CA ALA A 1039 -1.90 -20.94 16.84
C ALA A 1039 -1.38 -20.37 15.51
N TRP A 1040 -2.22 -20.32 14.46
CA TRP A 1040 -1.83 -19.80 13.15
C TRP A 1040 -1.63 -18.28 13.13
N ILE A 1041 -2.46 -17.54 13.88
CA ILE A 1041 -2.28 -16.09 14.06
C ILE A 1041 -0.94 -15.82 14.79
N PHE A 1042 -0.63 -16.60 15.82
CA PHE A 1042 0.64 -16.50 16.54
C PHE A 1042 1.83 -16.76 15.59
N ILE A 1043 1.84 -17.87 14.85
CA ILE A 1043 2.90 -18.19 13.87
C ILE A 1043 3.07 -17.06 12.85
N PHE A 1044 1.97 -16.54 12.29
CA PHE A 1044 2.00 -15.45 11.31
C PHE A 1044 2.65 -14.18 11.89
N PHE A 1045 2.27 -13.77 13.10
CA PHE A 1045 2.86 -12.59 13.74
C PHE A 1045 4.30 -12.82 14.21
N SER A 1046 4.67 -14.04 14.65
CA SER A 1046 6.05 -14.39 14.99
C SER A 1046 6.99 -14.32 13.78
N ILE A 1047 6.55 -14.81 12.60
CA ILE A 1047 7.36 -14.72 11.37
C ILE A 1047 7.53 -13.25 10.95
N ASN A 1048 6.46 -12.45 10.98
CA ASN A 1048 6.56 -11.02 10.68
C ASN A 1048 7.49 -10.29 11.65
N ALA A 1049 7.43 -10.62 12.95
CA ALA A 1049 8.32 -10.05 13.97
C ALA A 1049 9.79 -10.45 13.72
N LEU A 1050 10.07 -11.71 13.39
CA LEU A 1050 11.42 -12.19 13.10
C LEU A 1050 12.02 -11.51 11.86
N LEU A 1051 11.24 -11.42 10.77
CA LEU A 1051 11.67 -10.72 9.55
C LEU A 1051 11.90 -9.22 9.77
N PHE A 1052 11.04 -8.59 10.58
CA PHE A 1052 11.22 -7.21 10.99
C PHE A 1052 12.51 -7.05 11.80
N LEU A 1053 12.75 -7.90 12.80
CA LEU A 1053 13.91 -7.83 13.69
C LEU A 1053 15.22 -8.17 12.98
N GLU A 1054 15.23 -9.11 12.04
CA GLU A 1054 16.43 -9.44 11.24
C GLU A 1054 16.89 -8.23 10.42
N ARG A 1055 15.97 -7.58 9.68
CA ARG A 1055 16.32 -6.36 8.95
C ARG A 1055 16.64 -5.21 9.88
N PHE A 1056 15.93 -5.09 10.99
CA PHE A 1056 16.22 -4.07 11.99
C PHE A 1056 17.65 -4.22 12.53
N TRP A 1057 18.07 -5.44 12.89
CA TRP A 1057 19.40 -5.75 13.38
C TRP A 1057 20.48 -5.44 12.33
N HIS A 1058 20.30 -5.91 11.10
CA HIS A 1058 21.23 -5.69 10.00
C HIS A 1058 21.51 -4.20 9.76
N TYR A 1059 20.47 -3.37 9.63
CA TYR A 1059 20.64 -1.92 9.41
C TYR A 1059 21.04 -1.14 10.68
N ARG A 1060 20.85 -1.74 11.87
CA ARG A 1060 21.26 -1.11 13.14
C ARG A 1060 22.74 -1.34 13.45
N PHE A 1061 23.30 -2.50 13.12
CA PHE A 1061 24.65 -2.91 13.56
C PHE A 1061 25.59 -3.34 12.44
N GLU A 1062 25.14 -4.13 11.46
CA GLU A 1062 26.04 -4.73 10.46
C GLU A 1062 26.42 -3.76 9.32
N VAL A 1063 25.59 -2.75 9.06
CA VAL A 1063 25.77 -1.78 7.96
C VAL A 1063 26.27 -0.41 8.45
N GLU A 1064 26.92 -0.37 9.63
CA GLU A 1064 27.43 0.89 10.21
C GLU A 1064 28.51 1.55 9.34
N HIS A 1065 29.32 0.75 8.62
CA HIS A 1065 30.34 1.23 7.68
C HIS A 1065 29.81 2.05 6.48
N ARG A 1066 28.49 1.97 6.16
CA ARG A 1066 27.86 2.80 5.11
C ARG A 1066 27.31 4.13 5.63
N ASP A 1067 27.42 4.40 6.94
CA ASP A 1067 26.94 5.63 7.61
C ASP A 1067 25.43 5.94 7.50
N LEU A 1068 24.64 5.05 6.89
CA LEU A 1068 23.19 5.18 6.75
C LEU A 1068 22.51 5.46 8.10
N ARG A 1069 22.97 4.81 9.17
CA ARG A 1069 22.44 4.98 10.52
C ARG A 1069 22.79 6.33 11.14
N ARG A 1070 23.97 6.88 10.85
CA ARG A 1070 24.41 8.18 11.38
C ARG A 1070 23.53 9.32 10.85
N VAL A 1071 23.13 9.21 9.59
CA VAL A 1071 22.26 10.18 8.91
C VAL A 1071 20.77 9.93 9.16
N LEU A 1072 20.30 8.69 9.01
CA LEU A 1072 18.87 8.34 9.05
C LEU A 1072 18.38 7.89 10.44
N GLY A 1073 19.29 7.77 11.41
CA GLY A 1073 19.00 7.28 12.75
C GLY A 1073 18.50 5.84 12.77
N THR A 1074 17.66 5.53 13.74
CA THR A 1074 16.96 4.22 13.82
C THR A 1074 15.82 4.10 12.81
N GLY A 1075 15.42 5.19 12.16
CA GLY A 1075 14.33 5.23 11.17
C GLY A 1075 14.59 4.31 9.98
N ILE A 1076 15.85 4.18 9.53
CA ILE A 1076 16.20 3.26 8.45
C ILE A 1076 16.00 1.79 8.85
N ALA A 1077 16.34 1.42 10.08
CA ALA A 1077 16.15 0.06 10.58
C ALA A 1077 14.65 -0.30 10.68
N ILE A 1078 13.81 0.63 11.16
CA ILE A 1078 12.35 0.45 11.26
C ILE A 1078 11.71 0.34 9.87
N THR A 1079 12.08 1.23 8.93
CA THR A 1079 11.51 1.24 7.57
C THR A 1079 11.85 -0.01 6.77
N ARG A 1080 13.08 -0.52 6.92
CA ARG A 1080 13.53 -1.77 6.27
C ARG A 1080 12.93 -3.00 6.95
N GLY A 1081 12.76 -2.99 8.27
CA GLY A 1081 11.98 -3.99 9.00
C GLY A 1081 10.53 -4.05 8.52
N ALA A 1082 9.86 -2.91 8.41
CA ALA A 1082 8.49 -2.82 7.90
C ALA A 1082 8.40 -3.31 6.45
N ALA A 1083 9.37 -2.95 5.59
CA ALA A 1083 9.41 -3.43 4.20
C ALA A 1083 9.49 -4.96 4.10
N ALA A 1084 10.24 -5.63 4.98
CA ALA A 1084 10.30 -7.09 5.00
C ALA A 1084 8.98 -7.74 5.45
N ALA A 1085 8.33 -7.19 6.48
CA ALA A 1085 7.02 -7.65 6.93
C ALA A 1085 5.93 -7.46 5.84
N ILE A 1086 5.95 -6.33 5.13
CA ILE A 1086 5.07 -6.07 3.98
C ILE A 1086 5.32 -7.09 2.87
N SER A 1087 6.58 -7.32 2.51
CA SER A 1087 6.96 -8.22 1.40
C SER A 1087 6.48 -9.65 1.65
N PHE A 1088 6.64 -10.16 2.88
CA PHE A 1088 6.14 -11.46 3.28
C PHE A 1088 4.60 -11.52 3.28
N SER A 1089 3.95 -10.53 3.90
CA SER A 1089 2.49 -10.48 4.00
C SER A 1089 1.81 -10.36 2.64
N MET A 1090 2.35 -9.56 1.73
CA MET A 1090 1.89 -9.49 0.33
C MET A 1090 2.07 -10.81 -0.40
N SER A 1091 3.18 -11.54 -0.16
CA SER A 1091 3.36 -12.85 -0.78
C SER A 1091 2.33 -13.87 -0.26
N LEU A 1092 2.07 -13.87 1.05
CA LEU A 1092 1.11 -14.78 1.70
C LEU A 1092 -0.35 -14.50 1.35
N ILE A 1093 -0.74 -13.23 1.14
CA ILE A 1093 -2.14 -12.86 0.89
C ILE A 1093 -2.70 -13.54 -0.38
N LEU A 1094 -1.87 -13.82 -1.39
CA LEU A 1094 -2.27 -14.52 -2.61
C LEU A 1094 -2.71 -15.96 -2.35
N LEU A 1095 -2.11 -16.65 -1.37
CA LEU A 1095 -2.46 -18.03 -1.02
C LEU A 1095 -3.85 -18.13 -0.38
N THR A 1096 -4.27 -17.09 0.36
CA THR A 1096 -5.58 -17.06 1.04
C THR A 1096 -6.78 -17.02 0.07
N VAL A 1097 -6.54 -16.71 -1.21
CA VAL A 1097 -7.58 -16.64 -2.25
C VAL A 1097 -7.48 -17.77 -3.29
N CYS A 1098 -6.59 -18.76 -3.07
CA CYS A 1098 -6.44 -19.95 -3.90
C CYS A 1098 -7.52 -20.99 -3.57
N ARG A 1099 -8.74 -20.80 -4.11
CA ARG A 1099 -9.94 -21.54 -3.70
C ARG A 1099 -9.88 -23.03 -4.02
N ASN A 1100 -9.28 -23.41 -5.16
CA ASN A 1100 -9.17 -24.81 -5.55
C ASN A 1100 -8.13 -25.51 -4.68
N LEU A 1101 -6.99 -24.86 -4.44
CA LEU A 1101 -5.94 -25.36 -3.55
C LEU A 1101 -6.47 -25.56 -2.11
N ILE A 1102 -7.18 -24.57 -1.57
CA ILE A 1102 -7.80 -24.66 -0.23
C ILE A 1102 -8.81 -25.82 -0.16
N THR A 1103 -9.60 -26.03 -1.22
CA THR A 1103 -10.55 -27.16 -1.31
C THR A 1103 -9.83 -28.51 -1.30
N VAL A 1104 -8.71 -28.63 -2.02
CA VAL A 1104 -7.91 -29.87 -2.04
C VAL A 1104 -7.27 -30.14 -0.68
N ILE A 1105 -6.64 -29.14 -0.05
CA ILE A 1105 -5.99 -29.31 1.26
C ILE A 1105 -7.02 -29.64 2.35
N ARG A 1106 -8.25 -29.12 2.25
CA ARG A 1106 -9.32 -29.38 3.22
C ARG A 1106 -9.63 -30.87 3.40
N VAL A 1107 -9.56 -31.67 2.34
CA VAL A 1107 -9.85 -33.12 2.38
C VAL A 1107 -8.65 -33.93 2.93
N THR A 1108 -7.48 -33.31 3.03
CA THR A 1108 -6.29 -33.96 3.60
C THR A 1108 -6.28 -33.87 5.13
N PRO A 1109 -5.53 -34.74 5.84
CA PRO A 1109 -5.36 -34.64 7.29
C PRO A 1109 -4.82 -33.27 7.76
N ILE A 1110 -4.20 -32.49 6.87
CA ILE A 1110 -3.73 -31.12 7.15
C ILE A 1110 -4.90 -30.18 7.45
N GLY A 1111 -6.09 -30.43 6.87
CA GLY A 1111 -7.31 -29.65 7.10
C GLY A 1111 -7.76 -29.65 8.56
N GLU A 1112 -7.39 -30.66 9.35
CA GLU A 1112 -7.68 -30.71 10.79
C GLU A 1112 -6.80 -29.77 11.63
N TYR A 1113 -5.66 -29.32 11.09
CA TYR A 1113 -4.73 -28.42 11.80
C TYR A 1113 -4.82 -26.97 11.32
N ILE A 1114 -5.29 -26.75 10.09
CA ILE A 1114 -5.38 -25.43 9.47
C ILE A 1114 -6.85 -25.02 9.34
N PRO A 1115 -7.29 -23.89 9.93
CA PRO A 1115 -8.69 -23.44 9.86
C PRO A 1115 -9.01 -22.84 8.47
N LEU A 1116 -8.97 -23.66 7.43
CA LEU A 1116 -9.11 -23.29 6.02
C LEU A 1116 -10.49 -22.66 5.71
N ASP A 1117 -11.52 -22.95 6.50
CA ASP A 1117 -12.84 -22.28 6.40
C ASP A 1117 -12.76 -20.77 6.69
N SER A 1118 -11.77 -20.35 7.49
CA SER A 1118 -11.57 -18.96 7.86
C SER A 1118 -10.55 -18.24 6.96
N ALA A 1119 -10.18 -18.80 5.80
CA ALA A 1119 -9.15 -18.24 4.91
C ALA A 1119 -9.43 -16.79 4.49
N ILE A 1120 -10.70 -16.42 4.22
CA ILE A 1120 -11.09 -15.04 3.88
C ILE A 1120 -11.04 -14.10 5.10
N VAL A 1121 -11.26 -14.61 6.31
CA VAL A 1121 -11.05 -13.83 7.53
C VAL A 1121 -9.55 -13.59 7.73
N PHE A 1122 -8.73 -14.61 7.51
CA PHE A 1122 -7.27 -14.49 7.54
C PHE A 1122 -6.74 -13.54 6.46
N HIS A 1123 -7.32 -13.54 5.25
CA HIS A 1123 -7.04 -12.56 4.19
C HIS A 1123 -7.20 -11.12 4.67
N LYS A 1124 -8.29 -10.83 5.42
CA LYS A 1124 -8.51 -9.50 6.01
C LYS A 1124 -7.47 -9.16 7.07
N ILE A 1125 -7.07 -10.11 7.92
CA ILE A 1125 -6.01 -9.92 8.94
C ILE A 1125 -4.66 -9.60 8.28
N ILE A 1126 -4.29 -10.34 7.23
CA ILE A 1126 -3.08 -10.05 6.45
C ILE A 1126 -3.19 -8.67 5.80
N GLY A 1127 -4.35 -8.33 5.22
CA GLY A 1127 -4.62 -6.98 4.70
C GLY A 1127 -4.38 -5.88 5.74
N TYR A 1128 -4.97 -5.98 6.92
CA TYR A 1128 -4.73 -5.00 7.99
C TYR A 1128 -3.25 -4.91 8.41
N THR A 1129 -2.54 -6.04 8.40
CA THR A 1129 -1.09 -6.09 8.70
C THR A 1129 -0.27 -5.38 7.61
N ILE A 1130 -0.61 -5.59 6.33
CA ILE A 1130 0.01 -4.86 5.21
C ILE A 1130 -0.24 -3.36 5.37
N ALA A 1131 -1.47 -2.93 5.67
CA ALA A 1131 -1.81 -1.52 5.84
C ALA A 1131 -1.00 -0.88 6.99
N PHE A 1132 -0.90 -1.56 8.13
CA PHE A 1132 -0.13 -1.09 9.28
C PHE A 1132 1.35 -0.90 8.93
N PHE A 1133 2.02 -1.94 8.42
CA PHE A 1133 3.43 -1.82 8.08
C PHE A 1133 3.67 -0.86 6.90
N SER A 1134 2.74 -0.76 5.95
CA SER A 1134 2.81 0.22 4.85
C SER A 1134 2.78 1.66 5.37
N ALA A 1135 1.97 1.94 6.39
CA ALA A 1135 1.97 3.24 7.05
C ALA A 1135 3.30 3.51 7.76
N VAL A 1136 3.83 2.56 8.53
CA VAL A 1136 5.15 2.66 9.18
C VAL A 1136 6.27 2.88 8.16
N HIS A 1137 6.26 2.13 7.06
CA HIS A 1137 7.23 2.25 5.98
C HIS A 1137 7.14 3.63 5.29
N THR A 1138 5.93 4.08 4.96
CA THR A 1138 5.70 5.39 4.32
C THR A 1138 6.17 6.53 5.23
N ILE A 1139 5.71 6.57 6.48
CA ILE A 1139 6.08 7.63 7.44
C ILE A 1139 7.59 7.64 7.68
N GLY A 1140 8.20 6.47 7.88
CA GLY A 1140 9.63 6.41 8.09
C GLY A 1140 10.43 6.85 6.86
N HIS A 1141 9.97 6.58 5.63
CA HIS A 1141 10.61 7.14 4.44
C HIS A 1141 10.40 8.65 4.28
N LEU A 1142 9.29 9.23 4.77
CA LEU A 1142 9.14 10.70 4.83
C LEU A 1142 10.22 11.31 5.73
N VAL A 1143 10.47 10.72 6.91
CA VAL A 1143 11.54 11.15 7.82
C VAL A 1143 12.92 10.92 7.22
N ASN A 1144 13.14 9.77 6.56
CA ASN A 1144 14.41 9.50 5.89
C ASN A 1144 14.66 10.51 4.76
N PHE A 1145 13.68 10.80 3.90
CA PHE A 1145 13.83 11.79 2.84
C PHE A 1145 14.08 13.21 3.38
N TYR A 1146 13.51 13.54 4.55
CA TYR A 1146 13.86 14.77 5.26
C TYR A 1146 15.34 14.79 5.66
N ASN A 1147 15.83 13.75 6.35
CA ASN A 1147 17.24 13.66 6.76
C ASN A 1147 18.23 13.56 5.59
N ILE A 1148 17.82 12.95 4.46
CA ILE A 1148 18.60 12.88 3.23
C ILE A 1148 18.69 14.27 2.58
N ALA A 1149 17.57 15.00 2.50
CA ALA A 1149 17.55 16.32 1.88
C ALA A 1149 18.35 17.39 2.65
N THR A 1150 18.66 17.15 3.92
CA THR A 1150 19.56 18.00 4.73
C THR A 1150 21.03 17.61 4.61
N GLN A 1151 21.37 16.51 3.91
CA GLN A 1151 22.76 16.16 3.68
C GLN A 1151 23.39 17.00 2.58
N SER A 1152 24.71 17.15 2.67
CA SER A 1152 25.52 17.75 1.62
C SER A 1152 25.53 16.92 0.35
N GLN A 1153 25.93 17.52 -0.77
CA GLN A 1153 26.12 16.77 -2.01
C GLN A 1153 27.16 15.65 -1.82
N GLU A 1154 28.26 15.92 -1.12
CA GLU A 1154 29.28 14.91 -0.80
C GLU A 1154 28.70 13.78 0.07
N GLY A 1155 27.82 14.12 1.02
CA GLY A 1155 27.16 13.15 1.87
C GLY A 1155 26.18 12.26 1.13
N LEU A 1156 25.43 12.84 0.19
CA LEU A 1156 24.57 12.07 -0.70
C LEU A 1156 25.40 11.13 -1.59
N GLN A 1157 26.55 11.57 -2.09
CA GLN A 1157 27.46 10.73 -2.86
C GLN A 1157 28.06 9.59 -2.00
N CYS A 1158 28.37 9.84 -0.73
CA CYS A 1158 28.80 8.77 0.19
C CYS A 1158 27.68 7.77 0.52
N LEU A 1159 26.43 8.24 0.71
CA LEU A 1159 25.29 7.38 1.02
C LEU A 1159 24.83 6.57 -0.20
N PHE A 1160 24.91 7.17 -1.39
CA PHE A 1160 24.45 6.62 -2.66
C PHE A 1160 25.59 6.61 -3.68
N GLN A 1161 26.64 5.83 -3.42
CA GLN A 1161 27.84 5.76 -4.28
C GLN A 1161 27.55 5.37 -5.74
N GLU A 1162 26.44 4.68 -6.01
CA GLU A 1162 26.00 4.33 -7.37
C GLU A 1162 25.16 5.44 -8.04
N ALA A 1163 24.72 6.45 -7.30
CA ALA A 1163 23.94 7.58 -7.82
C ALA A 1163 24.86 8.78 -8.07
N VAL A 1164 24.90 9.24 -9.32
CA VAL A 1164 25.63 10.45 -9.70
C VAL A 1164 24.67 11.64 -9.63
N PHE A 1165 24.95 12.59 -8.73
CA PHE A 1165 24.21 13.84 -8.62
C PHE A 1165 24.96 14.95 -9.36
N GLY A 1166 24.25 15.77 -10.13
CA GLY A 1166 24.84 16.96 -10.76
C GLY A 1166 25.26 18.00 -9.71
N SER A 1167 26.35 18.73 -9.96
CA SER A 1167 26.85 19.78 -9.06
C SER A 1167 26.08 21.11 -9.15
N ASN A 1168 25.04 21.18 -9.97
CA ASN A 1168 24.20 22.36 -10.16
C ASN A 1168 23.02 22.45 -9.17
N PHE A 1169 22.62 21.36 -8.52
CA PHE A 1169 21.52 21.40 -7.54
C PHE A 1169 21.72 20.41 -6.40
N ALA A 1170 21.21 20.77 -5.22
CA ALA A 1170 21.10 19.86 -4.10
C ALA A 1170 19.76 19.09 -4.22
N PRO A 1171 19.76 17.74 -4.19
CA PRO A 1171 18.55 16.92 -4.20
C PRO A 1171 17.59 17.22 -3.04
N THR A 1172 16.65 18.14 -3.28
CA THR A 1172 15.61 18.50 -2.30
C THR A 1172 14.60 17.35 -2.10
N VAL A 1173 13.76 17.46 -1.08
CA VAL A 1173 12.64 16.52 -0.84
C VAL A 1173 11.77 16.33 -2.08
N LYS A 1174 11.56 17.39 -2.88
CA LYS A 1174 10.81 17.33 -4.16
C LYS A 1174 11.48 16.41 -5.17
N TYR A 1175 12.82 16.48 -5.29
CA TYR A 1175 13.58 15.59 -6.15
C TYR A 1175 13.41 14.12 -5.73
N TRP A 1176 13.47 13.82 -4.43
CA TRP A 1176 13.28 12.45 -3.95
C TRP A 1176 11.88 11.90 -4.24
N PHE A 1177 10.82 12.71 -4.13
CA PHE A 1177 9.46 12.26 -4.44
C PHE A 1177 9.16 12.10 -5.94
N PHE A 1178 9.55 13.07 -6.77
CA PHE A 1178 9.11 13.15 -8.17
C PHE A 1178 10.23 12.92 -9.18
N GLY A 1179 11.48 13.18 -8.79
CA GLY A 1179 12.68 12.97 -9.62
C GLY A 1179 13.25 11.55 -9.53
N THR A 1180 12.86 10.75 -8.53
CA THR A 1180 13.30 9.35 -8.41
C THR A 1180 12.17 8.36 -8.73
N MET A 1181 12.53 7.24 -9.36
CA MET A 1181 11.57 6.16 -9.67
C MET A 1181 10.98 5.55 -8.39
N THR A 1182 11.79 5.40 -7.33
CA THR A 1182 11.36 4.89 -6.02
C THR A 1182 10.31 5.81 -5.38
N GLY A 1183 10.53 7.13 -5.39
CA GLY A 1183 9.57 8.10 -4.86
C GLY A 1183 8.24 8.09 -5.62
N LEU A 1184 8.30 8.18 -6.96
CA LEU A 1184 7.10 8.24 -7.81
C LEU A 1184 6.26 6.96 -7.69
N THR A 1185 6.88 5.79 -7.75
CA THR A 1185 6.20 4.51 -7.57
C THR A 1185 5.62 4.38 -6.17
N GLY A 1186 6.33 4.83 -5.13
CA GLY A 1186 5.83 4.84 -3.75
C GLY A 1186 4.53 5.64 -3.60
N ILE A 1187 4.47 6.83 -4.18
CA ILE A 1187 3.25 7.66 -4.19
C ILE A 1187 2.09 6.95 -4.90
N LEU A 1188 2.34 6.39 -6.08
CA LEU A 1188 1.31 5.67 -6.86
C LEU A 1188 0.80 4.42 -6.12
N ILE A 1189 1.69 3.67 -5.46
CA ILE A 1189 1.34 2.50 -4.64
C ILE A 1189 0.43 2.92 -3.49
N VAL A 1190 0.75 4.00 -2.77
CA VAL A 1190 -0.09 4.53 -1.68
C VAL A 1190 -1.46 4.96 -2.19
N ILE A 1191 -1.53 5.64 -3.34
CA ILE A 1191 -2.81 6.06 -3.95
C ILE A 1191 -3.67 4.83 -4.30
N ILE A 1192 -3.10 3.84 -4.98
CA ILE A 1192 -3.82 2.61 -5.36
C ILE A 1192 -4.25 1.83 -4.13
N MET A 1193 -3.39 1.72 -3.12
CA MET A 1193 -3.71 1.09 -1.85
C MET A 1193 -4.91 1.77 -1.19
N CYS A 1194 -4.90 3.10 -1.07
CA CYS A 1194 -6.03 3.86 -0.53
C CYS A 1194 -7.34 3.57 -1.29
N ILE A 1195 -7.31 3.50 -2.62
CA ILE A 1195 -8.48 3.16 -3.44
C ILE A 1195 -8.96 1.73 -3.11
N ILE A 1196 -8.09 0.73 -3.14
CA ILE A 1196 -8.46 -0.66 -2.86
C ILE A 1196 -9.11 -0.79 -1.47
N TYR A 1197 -8.50 -0.18 -0.43
CA TYR A 1197 -8.99 -0.30 0.94
C TYR A 1197 -10.33 0.42 1.16
N ILE A 1198 -10.50 1.64 0.63
CA ILE A 1198 -11.74 2.41 0.78
C ILE A 1198 -12.94 1.65 0.18
N PHE A 1199 -12.78 1.09 -1.02
CA PHE A 1199 -13.86 0.33 -1.67
C PHE A 1199 -14.06 -1.07 -1.07
N SER A 1200 -13.12 -1.56 -0.26
CA SER A 1200 -13.23 -2.83 0.48
C SER A 1200 -13.90 -2.70 1.85
N ILE A 1201 -14.24 -1.48 2.30
CA ILE A 1201 -14.99 -1.25 3.54
C ILE A 1201 -16.43 -1.79 3.37
N PRO A 1202 -16.99 -2.54 4.35
CA PRO A 1202 -18.31 -3.17 4.23
C PRO A 1202 -19.43 -2.21 3.76
N SER A 1203 -19.45 -0.97 4.26
CA SER A 1203 -20.44 0.04 3.89
C SER A 1203 -20.44 0.37 2.39
N PHE A 1204 -19.28 0.35 1.73
CA PHE A 1204 -19.16 0.58 0.28
C PHE A 1204 -19.41 -0.70 -0.51
N MET A 1205 -18.85 -1.81 -0.06
CA MET A 1205 -18.95 -3.11 -0.72
C MET A 1205 -20.41 -3.57 -0.82
N HIS A 1206 -21.21 -3.42 0.24
CA HIS A 1206 -22.63 -3.84 0.25
C HIS A 1206 -23.51 -2.99 -0.66
N GLN A 1207 -23.19 -1.71 -0.87
CA GLN A 1207 -23.96 -0.81 -1.73
C GLN A 1207 -23.53 -0.90 -3.21
N ASN A 1208 -22.25 -1.19 -3.47
CA ASN A 1208 -21.67 -1.17 -4.80
C ASN A 1208 -20.62 -2.28 -4.98
N TYR A 1209 -21.06 -3.54 -4.91
CA TYR A 1209 -20.19 -4.71 -5.03
C TYR A 1209 -19.38 -4.73 -6.34
N ASN A 1210 -19.96 -4.24 -7.45
CA ASN A 1210 -19.26 -4.08 -8.73
C ASN A 1210 -18.05 -3.13 -8.65
N ALA A 1211 -18.17 -2.03 -7.91
CA ALA A 1211 -17.06 -1.09 -7.73
C ALA A 1211 -15.97 -1.71 -6.85
N PHE A 1212 -16.36 -2.51 -5.84
CA PHE A 1212 -15.42 -3.30 -5.05
C PHE A 1212 -14.62 -4.25 -5.95
N ILE A 1213 -15.27 -5.10 -6.76
CA ILE A 1213 -14.56 -6.04 -7.66
C ILE A 1213 -13.60 -5.29 -8.60
N PHE A 1214 -14.09 -4.23 -9.27
CA PHE A 1214 -13.31 -3.47 -10.23
C PHE A 1214 -12.09 -2.80 -9.58
N THR A 1215 -12.26 -2.17 -8.41
CA THR A 1215 -11.13 -1.54 -7.70
C THR A 1215 -10.17 -2.57 -7.13
N HIS A 1216 -10.65 -3.76 -6.73
CA HIS A 1216 -9.79 -4.83 -6.24
C HIS A 1216 -8.88 -5.41 -7.33
N TRP A 1217 -9.28 -5.35 -8.62
CA TRP A 1217 -8.41 -5.71 -9.76
C TRP A 1217 -7.22 -4.76 -9.95
N LEU A 1218 -7.23 -3.58 -9.33
CA LEU A 1218 -6.04 -2.71 -9.29
C LEU A 1218 -4.87 -3.35 -8.54
N ASN A 1219 -5.09 -4.47 -7.84
CA ASN A 1219 -4.03 -5.28 -7.26
C ASN A 1219 -2.96 -5.70 -8.29
N ILE A 1220 -3.33 -5.94 -9.56
CA ILE A 1220 -2.36 -6.27 -10.63
C ILE A 1220 -1.38 -5.10 -10.83
N GLY A 1221 -1.91 -3.88 -10.94
CA GLY A 1221 -1.10 -2.66 -11.04
C GLY A 1221 -0.30 -2.39 -9.77
N PHE A 1222 -0.87 -2.68 -8.60
CA PHE A 1222 -0.20 -2.56 -7.31
C PHE A 1222 1.04 -3.46 -7.22
N TYR A 1223 0.93 -4.77 -7.50
CA TYR A 1223 2.09 -5.68 -7.54
C TYR A 1223 3.13 -5.26 -8.59
N GLY A 1224 2.69 -4.82 -9.78
CA GLY A 1224 3.57 -4.32 -10.83
C GLY A 1224 4.38 -3.10 -10.40
N LEU A 1225 3.73 -2.13 -9.72
CA LEU A 1225 4.41 -0.96 -9.18
C LEU A 1225 5.33 -1.31 -8.01
N THR A 1226 4.94 -2.24 -7.12
CA THR A 1226 5.79 -2.69 -6.01
C THR A 1226 7.08 -3.34 -6.51
N LEU A 1227 7.04 -4.07 -7.62
CA LEU A 1227 8.26 -4.57 -8.28
C LEU A 1227 9.15 -3.42 -8.76
N LEU A 1228 8.58 -2.45 -9.49
CA LEU A 1228 9.33 -1.29 -10.00
C LEU A 1228 9.92 -0.44 -8.87
N HIS A 1229 9.22 -0.35 -7.73
CA HIS A 1229 9.63 0.43 -6.56
C HIS A 1229 11.00 0.01 -5.99
N GLY A 1230 11.32 -1.28 -6.03
CA GLY A 1230 12.60 -1.81 -5.54
C GLY A 1230 13.74 -1.85 -6.56
N LEU A 1231 13.46 -1.65 -7.86
CA LEU A 1231 14.45 -1.83 -8.93
C LEU A 1231 15.65 -0.87 -8.92
N PRO A 1232 15.55 0.41 -8.51
CA PRO A 1232 16.69 1.34 -8.54
C PRO A 1232 17.84 1.00 -7.59
N LYS A 1233 17.68 0.00 -6.72
CA LYS A 1233 18.70 -0.44 -5.73
C LYS A 1233 19.22 0.67 -4.82
N LEU A 1234 18.40 1.69 -4.54
CA LEU A 1234 18.81 2.88 -3.79
C LEU A 1234 19.45 2.57 -2.42
N LEU A 1235 19.03 1.48 -1.76
CA LEU A 1235 19.57 1.07 -0.45
C LEU A 1235 20.14 -0.35 -0.43
N ASP A 1236 19.45 -1.29 -1.08
CA ASP A 1236 19.80 -2.70 -1.15
C ASP A 1236 19.14 -3.33 -2.39
N SER A 1237 19.59 -4.52 -2.74
CA SER A 1237 19.01 -5.38 -3.75
C SER A 1237 17.51 -5.66 -3.51
N PRO A 1238 16.67 -5.73 -4.57
CA PRO A 1238 15.23 -5.96 -4.42
C PRO A 1238 14.95 -7.41 -3.99
N LYS A 1239 14.47 -7.60 -2.76
CA LYS A 1239 14.16 -8.95 -2.20
C LYS A 1239 12.71 -9.41 -2.41
N PHE A 1240 11.80 -8.49 -2.72
CA PHE A 1240 10.36 -8.76 -2.85
C PHE A 1240 10.03 -9.87 -3.87
N TRP A 1241 10.71 -9.87 -5.02
CA TRP A 1241 10.42 -10.81 -6.09
C TRP A 1241 10.75 -12.26 -5.71
N TYR A 1242 11.77 -12.51 -4.88
CA TYR A 1242 12.09 -13.84 -4.37
C TYR A 1242 10.96 -14.41 -3.51
N GLN A 1243 10.32 -13.57 -2.69
CA GLN A 1243 9.23 -13.99 -1.80
C GLN A 1243 7.90 -14.16 -2.56
N MET A 1244 7.66 -13.29 -3.55
CA MET A 1244 6.41 -13.26 -4.31
C MET A 1244 6.30 -14.39 -5.34
N LEU A 1245 7.42 -14.82 -5.95
CA LEU A 1245 7.39 -15.71 -7.11
C LEU A 1245 6.64 -17.03 -6.87
N GLY A 1246 6.90 -17.71 -5.74
CA GLY A 1246 6.26 -18.98 -5.38
C GLY A 1246 4.73 -18.84 -5.22
N PRO A 1247 4.24 -17.98 -4.32
CA PRO A 1247 2.81 -17.73 -4.15
C PRO A 1247 2.10 -17.22 -5.40
N LEU A 1248 2.77 -16.42 -6.23
CA LEU A 1248 2.22 -15.94 -7.49
C LEU A 1248 2.02 -17.09 -8.48
N ILE A 1249 2.97 -18.02 -8.61
CA ILE A 1249 2.84 -19.21 -9.45
C ILE A 1249 1.64 -20.06 -8.99
N LEU A 1250 1.53 -20.32 -7.67
CA LEU A 1250 0.41 -21.08 -7.11
C LEU A 1250 -0.94 -20.39 -7.37
N PHE A 1251 -1.01 -19.07 -7.21
CA PHE A 1251 -2.19 -18.29 -7.50
C PHE A 1251 -2.59 -18.35 -8.99
N ILE A 1252 -1.62 -18.23 -9.90
CA ILE A 1252 -1.87 -18.33 -11.35
C ILE A 1252 -2.39 -19.74 -11.70
N ILE A 1253 -1.76 -20.80 -11.17
CA ILE A 1253 -2.20 -22.18 -11.39
C ILE A 1253 -3.64 -22.39 -10.85
N ASP A 1254 -3.93 -21.91 -9.63
CA ASP A 1254 -5.28 -21.99 -9.03
C ASP A 1254 -6.33 -21.28 -9.90
N LYS A 1255 -6.00 -20.11 -10.45
CA LYS A 1255 -6.88 -19.38 -11.38
C LYS A 1255 -7.05 -20.10 -12.71
N ILE A 1256 -6.00 -20.71 -13.26
CA ILE A 1256 -6.10 -21.52 -14.49
C ILE A 1256 -7.01 -22.74 -14.26
N ILE A 1257 -6.89 -23.42 -13.11
CA ILE A 1257 -7.78 -24.53 -12.73
C ILE A 1257 -9.22 -24.03 -12.60
N GLY A 1258 -9.43 -22.89 -11.95
CA GLY A 1258 -10.76 -22.28 -11.82
C GLY A 1258 -11.39 -21.91 -13.17
N MET A 1259 -10.62 -21.39 -14.12
CA MET A 1259 -11.09 -21.08 -15.47
C MET A 1259 -11.46 -22.33 -16.30
N ARG A 1260 -10.91 -23.51 -15.97
CA ARG A 1260 -11.26 -24.77 -16.63
C ARG A 1260 -12.56 -25.38 -16.14
N GLN A 1261 -13.12 -24.94 -15.01
CA GLN A 1261 -14.40 -25.44 -14.51
C GLN A 1261 -15.52 -24.96 -15.44
N GLN A 1262 -16.13 -25.89 -16.18
CA GLN A 1262 -17.19 -25.57 -17.13
C GLN A 1262 -18.51 -25.33 -16.39
N TYR A 1263 -19.07 -24.14 -16.59
CA TYR A 1263 -20.47 -23.85 -16.27
C TYR A 1263 -21.36 -24.67 -17.20
N LYS A 1264 -22.34 -25.39 -16.65
CA LYS A 1264 -23.41 -26.02 -17.43
C LYS A 1264 -24.62 -25.09 -17.44
N GLN A 1265 -25.02 -24.61 -18.61
CA GLN A 1265 -26.25 -23.82 -18.75
C GLN A 1265 -27.45 -24.76 -18.73
N LEU A 1266 -28.36 -24.57 -17.78
CA LEU A 1266 -29.55 -25.38 -17.57
C LEU A 1266 -30.81 -24.53 -17.74
N ARG A 1267 -31.86 -25.13 -18.30
CA ARG A 1267 -33.20 -24.55 -18.34
C ARG A 1267 -33.98 -25.01 -17.12
N ILE A 1268 -34.74 -24.09 -16.54
CA ILE A 1268 -35.68 -24.39 -15.45
C ILE A 1268 -36.87 -25.16 -16.04
N ILE A 1269 -37.16 -26.35 -15.51
CA ILE A 1269 -38.34 -27.16 -15.86
C ILE A 1269 -39.57 -26.56 -15.17
N GLU A 1270 -39.45 -26.38 -13.86
CA GLU A 1270 -40.52 -25.91 -12.99
C GLU A 1270 -39.94 -24.92 -11.98
N ALA A 1271 -40.68 -23.85 -11.71
CA ALA A 1271 -40.40 -22.93 -10.62
C ALA A 1271 -41.69 -22.68 -9.85
N ALA A 1272 -41.61 -22.67 -8.52
CA ALA A 1272 -42.74 -22.34 -7.64
C ALA A 1272 -42.31 -21.32 -6.58
N ILE A 1273 -43.21 -20.40 -6.27
CA ILE A 1273 -43.03 -19.43 -5.19
C ILE A 1273 -43.79 -19.96 -3.99
N LEU A 1274 -43.05 -20.48 -3.01
CA LEU A 1274 -43.61 -21.09 -1.82
C LEU A 1274 -43.82 -20.03 -0.72
N PRO A 1275 -44.67 -20.33 0.29
CA PRO A 1275 -44.81 -19.51 1.49
C PRO A 1275 -43.46 -19.26 2.18
N SER A 1276 -43.41 -18.24 3.05
CA SER A 1276 -42.18 -17.90 3.82
C SER A 1276 -40.96 -17.55 2.97
N ASP A 1277 -41.17 -16.85 1.85
CA ASP A 1277 -40.11 -16.32 0.99
C ASP A 1277 -39.16 -17.36 0.38
N ILE A 1278 -39.66 -18.56 0.10
CA ILE A 1278 -38.89 -19.64 -0.54
C ILE A 1278 -39.19 -19.70 -2.04
N ILE A 1279 -38.17 -19.98 -2.83
CA ILE A 1279 -38.21 -20.22 -4.27
C ILE A 1279 -37.84 -21.67 -4.50
N TYR A 1280 -38.73 -22.44 -5.11
CA TYR A 1280 -38.43 -23.79 -5.58
C TYR A 1280 -38.07 -23.74 -7.06
N ILE A 1281 -36.97 -24.39 -7.45
CA ILE A 1281 -36.52 -24.48 -8.83
C ILE A 1281 -36.10 -25.92 -9.13
N GLN A 1282 -36.65 -26.48 -10.21
CA GLN A 1282 -36.34 -27.80 -10.71
C GLN A 1282 -35.62 -27.74 -12.07
N PHE A 1283 -34.54 -28.48 -12.22
CA PHE A 1283 -33.74 -28.58 -13.45
C PHE A 1283 -33.71 -30.01 -13.97
N LYS A 1284 -33.52 -30.18 -15.28
CA LYS A 1284 -33.18 -31.49 -15.85
C LYS A 1284 -31.75 -31.86 -15.45
N ARG A 1285 -31.54 -33.04 -14.87
CA ARG A 1285 -30.19 -33.51 -14.56
C ARG A 1285 -29.41 -33.82 -15.84
N PRO A 1286 -28.22 -33.23 -16.06
CA PRO A 1286 -27.34 -33.64 -17.15
C PRO A 1286 -26.81 -35.06 -16.91
N HIS A 1287 -26.74 -35.88 -17.96
CA HIS A 1287 -26.18 -37.25 -17.86
C HIS A 1287 -24.73 -37.28 -17.32
N SER A 1288 -23.97 -36.20 -17.52
CA SER A 1288 -22.60 -36.03 -17.02
C SER A 1288 -22.51 -35.41 -15.61
N PHE A 1289 -23.61 -35.32 -14.87
CA PHE A 1289 -23.66 -34.73 -13.54
C PHE A 1289 -23.96 -35.81 -12.48
N ASN A 1290 -22.92 -36.30 -11.83
CA ASN A 1290 -23.01 -37.23 -10.71
C ASN A 1290 -22.68 -36.49 -9.41
N PHE A 1291 -23.47 -36.73 -8.37
CA PHE A 1291 -23.32 -36.11 -7.07
C PHE A 1291 -23.74 -37.10 -5.97
N TYR A 1292 -23.30 -36.83 -4.75
CA TYR A 1292 -23.69 -37.55 -3.54
C TYR A 1292 -24.68 -36.72 -2.71
N SER A 1293 -25.51 -37.40 -1.94
CA SER A 1293 -26.47 -36.78 -1.03
C SER A 1293 -25.76 -35.83 -0.06
N GLY A 1294 -26.26 -34.61 0.06
CA GLY A 1294 -25.69 -33.56 0.91
C GLY A 1294 -24.74 -32.58 0.21
N GLN A 1295 -24.38 -32.80 -1.06
CA GLN A 1295 -23.58 -31.83 -1.83
C GLN A 1295 -24.39 -30.58 -2.25
N TRP A 1296 -23.68 -29.51 -2.60
CA TRP A 1296 -24.24 -28.24 -3.05
C TRP A 1296 -23.69 -27.79 -4.40
N VAL A 1297 -24.36 -26.84 -5.04
CA VAL A 1297 -24.01 -26.29 -6.35
C VAL A 1297 -23.97 -24.77 -6.29
N ARG A 1298 -23.23 -24.14 -7.21
CA ARG A 1298 -23.31 -22.70 -7.46
C ARG A 1298 -24.18 -22.44 -8.67
N ILE A 1299 -25.03 -21.44 -8.58
CA ILE A 1299 -25.86 -20.97 -9.68
C ILE A 1299 -25.59 -19.50 -9.98
N SER A 1300 -25.62 -19.16 -11.27
CA SER A 1300 -25.58 -17.80 -11.79
C SER A 1300 -26.75 -17.59 -12.75
N CYS A 1301 -27.36 -16.42 -12.75
CA CYS A 1301 -28.44 -16.07 -13.66
C CYS A 1301 -27.98 -14.89 -14.54
N PRO A 1302 -27.67 -15.11 -15.83
CA PRO A 1302 -27.21 -14.05 -16.74
C PRO A 1302 -28.19 -12.88 -16.83
N ASP A 1303 -29.50 -13.12 -16.68
CA ASP A 1303 -30.54 -12.08 -16.74
C ASP A 1303 -30.55 -11.16 -15.51
N ILE A 1304 -29.94 -11.60 -14.41
CA ILE A 1304 -29.77 -10.82 -13.17
C ILE A 1304 -28.38 -10.15 -13.16
N SER A 1305 -27.36 -10.89 -13.58
CA SER A 1305 -25.95 -10.59 -13.29
C SER A 1305 -25.14 -10.21 -14.54
N CYS A 1306 -25.27 -8.98 -15.06
CA CYS A 1306 -24.35 -8.41 -16.05
C CYS A 1306 -23.02 -7.94 -15.41
N PRO A 1307 -21.85 -7.94 -16.09
CA PRO A 1307 -21.23 -8.96 -16.96
C PRO A 1307 -20.37 -9.99 -16.18
N PHE A 1308 -20.35 -9.94 -14.84
CA PHE A 1308 -19.43 -10.75 -14.01
C PHE A 1308 -20.04 -12.04 -13.44
N ASN A 1309 -21.28 -12.42 -13.79
CA ASN A 1309 -21.96 -13.64 -13.34
C ASN A 1309 -21.78 -13.92 -11.83
N GLU A 1310 -22.53 -13.20 -10.98
CA GLU A 1310 -22.52 -13.46 -9.54
C GLU A 1310 -22.99 -14.90 -9.25
N ASP A 1311 -22.08 -15.71 -8.69
CA ASP A 1311 -22.32 -17.11 -8.35
C ASP A 1311 -22.79 -17.26 -6.90
N HIS A 1312 -23.95 -17.91 -6.68
CA HIS A 1312 -24.51 -18.18 -5.35
C HIS A 1312 -24.60 -19.67 -5.06
N ALA A 1313 -24.21 -20.10 -3.86
CA ALA A 1313 -24.19 -21.51 -3.44
C ALA A 1313 -25.52 -21.96 -2.82
N PHE A 1314 -26.05 -23.12 -3.24
CA PHE A 1314 -27.26 -23.74 -2.72
C PHE A 1314 -27.13 -25.28 -2.63
N SER A 1315 -27.57 -25.86 -1.52
CA SER A 1315 -27.59 -27.33 -1.32
C SER A 1315 -28.62 -28.00 -2.21
N MET A 1316 -28.27 -29.18 -2.75
CA MET A 1316 -29.20 -29.96 -3.55
C MET A 1316 -30.16 -30.71 -2.62
N ALA A 1317 -31.46 -30.57 -2.87
CA ALA A 1317 -32.48 -31.30 -2.12
C ALA A 1317 -32.86 -32.64 -2.78
N ALA A 1318 -32.61 -32.78 -4.08
CA ALA A 1318 -32.89 -34.01 -4.83
C ALA A 1318 -31.95 -35.16 -4.42
N ALA A 1319 -32.45 -36.39 -4.43
CA ALA A 1319 -31.63 -37.59 -4.26
C ALA A 1319 -30.76 -37.88 -5.50
N PRO A 1320 -29.59 -38.53 -5.37
CA PRO A 1320 -28.72 -38.92 -6.48
C PRO A 1320 -29.35 -39.86 -7.52
N GLN A 1321 -30.52 -40.45 -7.27
CA GLN A 1321 -31.26 -41.26 -8.24
C GLN A 1321 -32.30 -40.44 -9.02
N SER A 1322 -32.59 -39.22 -8.58
CA SER A 1322 -33.63 -38.40 -9.20
C SER A 1322 -33.23 -38.00 -10.63
N PRO A 1323 -34.18 -38.01 -11.59
CA PRO A 1323 -33.95 -37.51 -12.94
C PRO A 1323 -33.83 -35.97 -13.00
N SER A 1324 -34.19 -35.27 -11.92
CA SER A 1324 -34.15 -33.82 -11.80
C SER A 1324 -33.21 -33.37 -10.66
N LEU A 1325 -32.73 -32.13 -10.75
CA LEU A 1325 -32.05 -31.43 -9.66
C LEU A 1325 -33.03 -30.42 -9.06
N GLU A 1326 -33.12 -30.37 -7.73
CA GLU A 1326 -34.09 -29.54 -7.01
C GLU A 1326 -33.36 -28.62 -6.02
N LEU A 1327 -33.68 -27.33 -6.08
CA LEU A 1327 -33.15 -26.29 -5.20
C LEU A 1327 -34.27 -25.55 -4.48
N TYR A 1328 -34.14 -25.42 -3.16
CA TYR A 1328 -34.99 -24.57 -2.31
C TYR A 1328 -34.19 -23.35 -1.86
N ILE A 1329 -34.51 -22.18 -2.43
CA ILE A 1329 -33.74 -20.95 -2.26
C ILE A 1329 -34.54 -19.98 -1.38
N LYS A 1330 -33.97 -19.57 -0.25
CA LYS A 1330 -34.55 -18.54 0.61
C LYS A 1330 -34.26 -17.13 0.09
N ALA A 1331 -35.28 -16.28 -0.06
CA ALA A 1331 -35.15 -14.92 -0.59
C ALA A 1331 -34.66 -13.90 0.46
N VAL A 1332 -33.36 -13.95 0.80
CA VAL A 1332 -32.75 -13.10 1.85
C VAL A 1332 -32.08 -11.84 1.29
N GLY A 1333 -31.43 -11.93 0.12
CA GLY A 1333 -30.60 -10.87 -0.46
C GLY A 1333 -31.14 -10.28 -1.78
N PRO A 1334 -30.50 -9.21 -2.30
CA PRO A 1334 -30.92 -8.54 -3.54
C PRO A 1334 -31.01 -9.50 -4.73
N TRP A 1335 -29.99 -10.34 -4.92
CA TRP A 1335 -29.94 -11.33 -6.00
C TRP A 1335 -31.10 -12.33 -5.90
N THR A 1336 -31.32 -12.92 -4.72
CA THR A 1336 -32.41 -13.89 -4.50
C THR A 1336 -33.80 -13.25 -4.60
N ARG A 1337 -33.97 -11.99 -4.19
CA ARG A 1337 -35.24 -11.24 -4.33
C ARG A 1337 -35.50 -10.86 -5.77
N GLN A 1338 -34.46 -10.53 -6.55
CA GLN A 1338 -34.58 -10.28 -7.98
C GLN A 1338 -34.91 -11.56 -8.74
N LEU A 1339 -34.28 -12.68 -8.38
CA LEU A 1339 -34.64 -14.00 -8.90
C LEU A 1339 -36.12 -14.32 -8.61
N ARG A 1340 -36.57 -14.13 -7.37
CA ARG A 1340 -38.00 -14.27 -6.99
C ARG A 1340 -38.90 -13.40 -7.87
N SER A 1341 -38.51 -12.13 -8.06
CA SER A 1341 -39.26 -11.14 -8.83
C SER A 1341 -39.40 -11.51 -10.31
N ILE A 1342 -38.32 -12.05 -10.92
CA ILE A 1342 -38.31 -12.51 -12.32
C ILE A 1342 -39.18 -13.76 -12.46
N LEU A 1343 -39.02 -14.75 -11.57
CA LEU A 1343 -39.83 -15.98 -11.60
C LEU A 1343 -41.32 -15.68 -11.41
N GLN A 1344 -41.65 -14.74 -10.51
CA GLN A 1344 -43.03 -14.29 -10.31
C GLN A 1344 -43.64 -13.69 -11.57
N ASP A 1345 -42.92 -12.88 -12.36
CA ASP A 1345 -43.47 -12.40 -13.63
C ASP A 1345 -43.26 -13.26 -14.87
N CYS A 1346 -42.44 -14.31 -14.80
CA CYS A 1346 -42.56 -15.47 -15.69
C CYS A 1346 -43.89 -16.20 -15.44
N GLN A 1347 -44.23 -16.49 -14.18
CA GLN A 1347 -45.48 -17.17 -13.80
C GLN A 1347 -46.72 -16.32 -14.12
N ALA A 1348 -46.72 -15.03 -13.78
CA ALA A 1348 -47.88 -14.17 -13.97
C ALA A 1348 -48.23 -13.86 -15.44
N ASN A 1349 -47.23 -13.86 -16.34
CA ASN A 1349 -47.42 -13.51 -17.74
C ASN A 1349 -47.24 -14.69 -18.71
N GLY A 1350 -46.97 -15.90 -18.21
CA GLY A 1350 -46.68 -17.07 -19.05
C GLY A 1350 -45.40 -16.95 -19.88
N LEU A 1351 -44.40 -16.19 -19.41
CA LEU A 1351 -43.10 -16.04 -20.11
C LEU A 1351 -42.18 -17.24 -19.82
N PRO A 1352 -41.27 -17.59 -20.74
CA PRO A 1352 -40.27 -18.62 -20.48
C PRO A 1352 -39.38 -18.24 -19.28
N TYR A 1353 -39.01 -19.24 -18.48
CA TYR A 1353 -38.09 -19.06 -17.36
C TYR A 1353 -36.65 -18.72 -17.81
N PRO A 1354 -35.88 -17.96 -17.00
CA PRO A 1354 -34.50 -17.62 -17.33
C PRO A 1354 -33.59 -18.85 -17.33
N THR A 1355 -32.52 -18.83 -18.12
CA THR A 1355 -31.50 -19.87 -18.07
C THR A 1355 -30.56 -19.65 -16.89
N ILE A 1356 -30.17 -20.72 -16.21
CA ILE A 1356 -29.27 -20.66 -15.06
C ILE A 1356 -27.98 -21.42 -15.40
N ASN A 1357 -26.83 -20.83 -15.09
CA ASN A 1357 -25.54 -21.49 -15.17
C ASN A 1357 -25.27 -22.22 -13.85
N LEU A 1358 -25.01 -23.52 -13.91
CA LEU A 1358 -24.70 -24.35 -12.76
C LEU A 1358 -23.21 -24.75 -12.76
N SER A 1359 -22.57 -24.62 -11.60
CA SER A 1359 -21.20 -25.07 -11.33
C SER A 1359 -21.20 -25.97 -10.08
N GLY A 1360 -20.43 -27.06 -10.09
CA GLY A 1360 -20.41 -28.08 -9.04
C GLY A 1360 -20.49 -29.50 -9.59
N PRO A 1361 -20.73 -30.52 -8.74
CA PRO A 1361 -21.06 -30.42 -7.31
C PRO A 1361 -19.86 -30.04 -6.43
N PHE A 1362 -20.14 -29.37 -5.33
CA PHE A 1362 -19.19 -29.00 -4.28
C PHE A 1362 -19.66 -29.59 -2.94
N GLY A 1363 -18.75 -29.74 -1.98
CA GLY A 1363 -19.05 -30.32 -0.66
C GLY A 1363 -18.61 -31.78 -0.53
N ASP A 1364 -18.40 -32.21 0.72
CA ASP A 1364 -18.07 -33.59 1.06
C ASP A 1364 -19.37 -34.38 1.19
N GLY A 1365 -19.62 -35.31 0.26
CA GLY A 1365 -20.83 -36.11 0.22
C GLY A 1365 -20.78 -37.27 1.20
N ASN A 1366 -20.36 -37.04 2.45
CA ASN A 1366 -20.05 -38.10 3.40
C ASN A 1366 -21.25 -39.03 3.63
N GLN A 1367 -21.11 -40.31 3.28
CA GLN A 1367 -22.13 -41.35 3.43
C GLN A 1367 -21.78 -42.34 4.57
N GLU A 1368 -20.98 -41.94 5.56
CA GLU A 1368 -20.57 -42.77 6.70
C GLU A 1368 -21.74 -43.48 7.41
N TRP A 1369 -22.94 -42.90 7.38
CA TRP A 1369 -24.16 -43.47 7.97
C TRP A 1369 -24.55 -44.84 7.37
N THR A 1370 -24.10 -45.16 6.16
CA THR A 1370 -24.33 -46.46 5.51
C THR A 1370 -23.62 -47.63 6.22
N GLY A 1371 -22.57 -47.35 6.99
CA GLY A 1371 -21.73 -48.34 7.67
C GLY A 1371 -22.24 -48.80 9.04
N TYR A 1372 -23.22 -48.12 9.63
CA TYR A 1372 -23.76 -48.41 10.97
C TYR A 1372 -25.10 -49.16 10.87
N ASP A 1373 -25.35 -50.16 11.72
CA ASP A 1373 -26.66 -50.84 11.81
C ASP A 1373 -27.77 -49.86 12.20
N ILE A 1374 -27.47 -48.94 13.12
CA ILE A 1374 -28.37 -47.89 13.59
C ILE A 1374 -27.68 -46.53 13.41
N ALA A 1375 -28.36 -45.61 12.74
CA ALA A 1375 -27.88 -44.24 12.53
C ALA A 1375 -28.86 -43.23 13.13
N VAL A 1376 -28.31 -42.21 13.80
CA VAL A 1376 -29.03 -41.07 14.36
C VAL A 1376 -28.63 -39.83 13.57
N MET A 1377 -29.58 -39.26 12.85
CA MET A 1377 -29.38 -38.09 11.99
C MET A 1377 -30.04 -36.87 12.63
N VAL A 1378 -29.26 -35.85 12.96
CA VAL A 1378 -29.75 -34.63 13.61
C VAL A 1378 -29.63 -33.45 12.64
N GLY A 1379 -30.76 -32.90 12.22
CA GLY A 1379 -30.86 -31.74 11.34
C GLY A 1379 -31.33 -30.49 12.09
N GLY A 1380 -30.57 -29.40 12.01
CA GLY A 1380 -30.89 -28.13 12.67
C GLY A 1380 -30.84 -26.93 11.72
N GLY A 1381 -31.91 -26.14 11.67
CA GLY A 1381 -31.97 -24.92 10.85
C GLY A 1381 -31.73 -25.19 9.37
N ILE A 1382 -30.76 -24.49 8.76
CA ILE A 1382 -30.44 -24.65 7.32
C ILE A 1382 -29.89 -26.05 6.97
N GLY A 1383 -29.39 -26.80 7.96
CA GLY A 1383 -28.82 -28.13 7.80
C GLY A 1383 -29.83 -29.23 7.45
N ILE A 1384 -31.12 -28.92 7.37
CA ILE A 1384 -32.17 -29.86 6.91
C ILE A 1384 -32.18 -30.06 5.40
N THR A 1385 -31.67 -29.09 4.62
CA THR A 1385 -31.66 -29.17 3.15
C THR A 1385 -30.82 -30.35 2.64
N PRO A 1386 -29.60 -30.60 3.16
CA PRO A 1386 -28.85 -31.83 2.89
C PRO A 1386 -29.58 -33.11 3.29
N TYR A 1387 -30.26 -33.10 4.46
CA TYR A 1387 -31.00 -34.27 4.93
C TYR A 1387 -32.22 -34.61 4.07
N ALA A 1388 -32.83 -33.65 3.39
CA ALA A 1388 -33.87 -33.94 2.38
C ALA A 1388 -33.35 -34.93 1.31
N SER A 1389 -32.15 -34.66 0.79
CA SER A 1389 -31.48 -35.52 -0.19
C SER A 1389 -31.12 -36.87 0.41
N ILE A 1390 -30.54 -36.90 1.62
CA ILE A 1390 -30.09 -38.13 2.31
C ILE A 1390 -31.28 -39.05 2.68
N LEU A 1391 -32.37 -38.50 3.22
CA LEU A 1391 -33.55 -39.28 3.61
C LEU A 1391 -34.26 -39.88 2.40
N MET A 1392 -34.37 -39.10 1.31
CA MET A 1392 -34.94 -39.58 0.05
C MET A 1392 -34.05 -40.68 -0.59
N ASP A 1393 -32.74 -40.49 -0.58
CA ASP A 1393 -31.74 -41.47 -1.05
C ASP A 1393 -31.83 -42.80 -0.27
N LEU A 1394 -31.98 -42.74 1.05
CA LEU A 1394 -32.16 -43.90 1.93
C LEU A 1394 -33.41 -44.72 1.56
N VAL A 1395 -34.58 -44.08 1.44
CA VAL A 1395 -35.85 -44.78 1.18
C VAL A 1395 -35.97 -45.28 -0.27
N LEU A 1396 -35.23 -44.70 -1.22
CA LEU A 1396 -35.20 -45.17 -2.60
C LEU A 1396 -34.24 -46.36 -2.79
N ASN A 1397 -33.07 -46.36 -2.14
CA ASN A 1397 -32.04 -47.41 -2.35
C ASN A 1397 -32.34 -48.72 -1.62
N LYS A 1398 -32.92 -48.67 -0.42
CA LYS A 1398 -33.09 -49.87 0.40
C LYS A 1398 -34.14 -50.85 -0.16
N PRO A 1399 -35.33 -50.42 -0.61
CA PRO A 1399 -36.32 -51.31 -1.22
C PRO A 1399 -35.91 -51.80 -2.62
N SER A 1400 -35.08 -51.05 -3.34
CA SER A 1400 -34.72 -51.37 -4.74
C SER A 1400 -33.69 -52.49 -4.88
N GLY A 1401 -33.13 -53.01 -3.77
CA GLY A 1401 -32.25 -54.19 -3.74
C GLY A 1401 -30.91 -54.04 -4.50
N ARG A 1402 -30.67 -52.89 -5.15
CA ARG A 1402 -29.52 -52.67 -6.04
C ARG A 1402 -28.19 -52.48 -5.29
N HIS A 1403 -28.23 -52.18 -3.99
CA HIS A 1403 -27.04 -51.94 -3.18
C HIS A 1403 -27.08 -52.78 -1.90
N THR A 1404 -26.43 -53.95 -1.95
CA THR A 1404 -26.25 -54.87 -0.82
C THR A 1404 -25.34 -54.32 0.30
N ASN A 1405 -24.75 -53.13 0.12
CA ASN A 1405 -23.76 -52.56 1.03
C ASN A 1405 -24.34 -51.64 2.13
N ILE A 1406 -25.64 -51.36 2.13
CA ILE A 1406 -26.25 -50.52 3.18
C ILE A 1406 -26.53 -51.40 4.41
N LYS A 1407 -25.66 -51.33 5.43
CA LYS A 1407 -25.85 -52.06 6.69
C LYS A 1407 -27.00 -51.50 7.53
N CYS A 1408 -27.34 -50.22 7.34
CA CYS A 1408 -28.29 -49.50 8.17
C CYS A 1408 -29.68 -50.13 8.17
N LYS A 1409 -30.09 -50.68 9.32
CA LYS A 1409 -31.39 -51.31 9.56
C LYS A 1409 -32.44 -50.28 9.96
N LYS A 1410 -32.08 -49.31 10.80
CA LYS A 1410 -32.98 -48.29 11.35
C LYS A 1410 -32.29 -46.92 11.40
N VAL A 1411 -33.01 -45.88 11.00
CA VAL A 1411 -32.56 -44.48 11.07
C VAL A 1411 -33.50 -43.68 11.98
N TYR A 1412 -32.91 -42.99 12.95
CA TYR A 1412 -33.60 -42.01 13.79
C TYR A 1412 -33.30 -40.62 13.28
N PHE A 1413 -34.31 -39.93 12.76
CA PHE A 1413 -34.16 -38.56 12.27
C PHE A 1413 -34.73 -37.58 13.28
N LEU A 1414 -33.87 -36.73 13.84
CA LEU A 1414 -34.22 -35.68 14.79
C LEU A 1414 -34.13 -34.34 14.09
N TRP A 1415 -35.27 -33.73 13.79
CA TRP A 1415 -35.34 -32.37 13.25
C TRP A 1415 -35.50 -31.36 14.38
N ILE A 1416 -34.56 -30.43 14.52
CA ILE A 1416 -34.58 -29.39 15.55
C ILE A 1416 -34.77 -28.03 14.87
N CYS A 1417 -35.91 -27.39 15.11
CA CYS A 1417 -36.20 -26.06 14.59
C CYS A 1417 -36.92 -25.19 15.62
N PRO A 1418 -36.70 -23.86 15.63
CA PRO A 1418 -37.53 -22.97 16.44
C PRO A 1418 -38.98 -23.01 15.97
N THR A 1419 -39.23 -22.76 14.69
CA THR A 1419 -40.56 -22.83 14.07
C THR A 1419 -40.45 -23.47 12.69
N HIS A 1420 -41.57 -23.93 12.12
CA HIS A 1420 -41.62 -24.43 10.74
C HIS A 1420 -41.46 -23.32 9.68
N LYS A 1421 -41.39 -22.04 10.11
CA LYS A 1421 -41.26 -20.89 9.19
C LYS A 1421 -39.98 -20.98 8.37
N ASN A 1422 -40.10 -20.87 7.04
CA ASN A 1422 -39.06 -21.06 6.02
C ASN A 1422 -38.65 -22.52 5.74
N TYR A 1423 -39.29 -23.50 6.39
CA TYR A 1423 -39.00 -24.93 6.22
C TYR A 1423 -40.29 -25.74 6.01
N GLU A 1424 -41.38 -25.09 5.63
CA GLU A 1424 -42.68 -25.72 5.41
C GLU A 1424 -42.61 -26.76 4.30
N TRP A 1425 -41.84 -26.48 3.24
CA TRP A 1425 -41.55 -27.40 2.15
C TRP A 1425 -40.92 -28.72 2.61
N PHE A 1426 -40.18 -28.71 3.73
CA PHE A 1426 -39.55 -29.92 4.24
C PHE A 1426 -40.58 -30.85 4.89
N VAL A 1427 -41.71 -30.33 5.37
CA VAL A 1427 -42.85 -31.14 5.82
C VAL A 1427 -43.42 -31.93 4.64
N ASP A 1428 -43.53 -31.31 3.47
CA ASP A 1428 -43.98 -31.98 2.24
C ASP A 1428 -42.99 -33.07 1.81
N VAL A 1429 -41.68 -32.78 1.85
CA VAL A 1429 -40.63 -33.77 1.55
C VAL A 1429 -40.65 -34.93 2.55
N LEU A 1430 -40.83 -34.67 3.85
CA LEU A 1430 -40.96 -35.71 4.87
C LEU A 1430 -42.20 -36.56 4.66
N LYS A 1431 -43.31 -35.97 4.22
CA LYS A 1431 -44.55 -36.70 3.88
C LYS A 1431 -44.30 -37.68 2.73
N ASP A 1432 -43.54 -37.27 1.72
CA ASP A 1432 -43.14 -38.15 0.60
C ASP A 1432 -42.18 -39.26 1.05
N VAL A 1433 -41.18 -38.94 1.89
CA VAL A 1433 -40.26 -39.92 2.47
C VAL A 1433 -41.00 -40.96 3.32
N GLU A 1434 -41.92 -40.53 4.19
CA GLU A 1434 -42.75 -41.43 5.00
C GLU A 1434 -43.68 -42.28 4.14
N LYS A 1435 -44.16 -41.77 3.01
CA LYS A 1435 -45.00 -42.53 2.08
C LYS A 1435 -44.20 -43.64 1.36
N LEU A 1436 -42.94 -43.38 1.04
CA LEU A 1436 -42.04 -44.34 0.40
C LEU A 1436 -41.46 -45.38 1.39
N ASP A 1437 -41.38 -45.05 2.68
CA ASP A 1437 -40.91 -45.98 3.72
C ASP A 1437 -41.96 -47.07 4.05
N THR A 1438 -41.94 -48.13 3.23
CA THR A 1438 -42.76 -49.34 3.38
C THR A 1438 -42.27 -50.30 4.46
N HIS A 1439 -41.00 -50.19 4.86
CA HIS A 1439 -40.34 -51.13 5.78
C HIS A 1439 -40.18 -50.58 7.20
N GLY A 1440 -40.64 -49.34 7.46
CA GLY A 1440 -40.49 -48.69 8.76
C GLY A 1440 -39.02 -48.46 9.14
N ILE A 1441 -38.18 -48.14 8.16
CA ILE A 1441 -36.74 -47.89 8.35
C ILE A 1441 -36.53 -46.58 9.13
N LEU A 1442 -37.39 -45.60 8.90
CA LEU A 1442 -37.25 -44.25 9.42
C LEU A 1442 -38.16 -44.03 10.65
N GLU A 1443 -37.60 -43.40 11.68
CA GLU A 1443 -38.34 -42.92 12.86
C GLU A 1443 -38.08 -41.42 13.02
N ASN A 1444 -39.10 -40.59 12.74
CA ASN A 1444 -39.00 -39.13 12.67
C ASN A 1444 -39.44 -38.46 13.99
N HIS A 1445 -38.59 -37.60 14.53
CA HIS A 1445 -38.88 -36.77 15.70
C HIS A 1445 -38.65 -35.29 15.37
N ILE A 1446 -39.68 -34.45 15.53
CA ILE A 1446 -39.60 -33.02 15.26
C ILE A 1446 -39.59 -32.29 16.58
N PHE A 1447 -38.55 -31.50 16.87
CA PHE A 1447 -38.41 -30.70 18.09
C PHE A 1447 -38.57 -29.22 17.76
N ILE A 1448 -39.68 -28.67 18.24
CA ILE A 1448 -40.01 -27.25 18.14
C ILE A 1448 -39.49 -26.55 19.39
N THR A 1449 -38.40 -25.82 19.22
CA THR A 1449 -37.66 -25.21 20.33
C THR A 1449 -38.06 -23.76 20.62
N GLN A 1450 -39.04 -23.19 19.89
CA GLN A 1450 -39.53 -21.85 20.17
C GLN A 1450 -40.15 -21.81 21.57
N PHE A 1451 -39.99 -20.68 22.26
CA PHE A 1451 -40.70 -20.46 23.52
C PHE A 1451 -42.18 -20.21 23.25
N PHE A 1452 -43.06 -20.64 24.15
CA PHE A 1452 -44.51 -20.52 24.01
C PHE A 1452 -44.98 -19.07 23.69
N HIS A 1453 -44.35 -18.05 24.29
CA HIS A 1453 -44.63 -16.62 24.04
C HIS A 1453 -44.19 -16.08 22.66
N LYS A 1454 -43.40 -16.84 21.90
CA LYS A 1454 -42.97 -16.48 20.53
C LYS A 1454 -43.56 -17.40 19.47
N PHE A 1455 -44.57 -18.20 19.80
CA PHE A 1455 -45.24 -19.02 18.81
C PHE A 1455 -45.89 -18.13 17.73
N ASP A 1456 -45.63 -18.48 16.47
CA ASP A 1456 -46.42 -17.96 15.35
C ASP A 1456 -47.74 -18.72 15.26
N LEU A 1457 -48.69 -18.21 14.46
CA LEU A 1457 -50.01 -18.83 14.30
C LEU A 1457 -49.93 -20.30 13.87
N ARG A 1458 -49.01 -20.60 12.94
CA ARG A 1458 -48.73 -21.97 12.51
C ARG A 1458 -48.29 -22.88 13.66
N THR A 1459 -47.34 -22.43 14.49
CA THR A 1459 -46.82 -23.22 15.62
C THR A 1459 -47.88 -23.40 16.71
N THR A 1460 -48.70 -22.38 16.97
CA THR A 1460 -49.83 -22.48 17.90
C THR A 1460 -50.86 -23.49 17.41
N MET A 1461 -51.25 -23.43 16.14
CA MET A 1461 -52.18 -24.41 15.54
C MET A 1461 -51.61 -25.82 15.57
N LEU A 1462 -50.32 -25.99 15.27
CA LEU A 1462 -49.64 -27.27 15.40
C LEU A 1462 -49.67 -27.80 16.84
N TYR A 1463 -49.38 -26.95 17.83
CA TYR A 1463 -49.46 -27.31 19.25
C TYR A 1463 -50.88 -27.73 19.66
N ILE A 1464 -51.90 -26.98 19.23
CA ILE A 1464 -53.30 -27.31 19.51
C ILE A 1464 -53.68 -28.65 18.86
N CYS A 1465 -53.35 -28.85 17.58
CA CYS A 1465 -53.66 -30.08 16.84
C CYS A 1465 -52.94 -31.30 17.42
N GLU A 1466 -51.66 -31.15 17.77
CA GLU A 1466 -50.86 -32.24 18.33
C GLU A 1466 -51.33 -32.62 19.74
N LYS A 1467 -51.65 -31.63 20.59
CA LYS A 1467 -52.01 -31.86 21.99
C LYS A 1467 -53.47 -32.25 22.20
N HIS A 1468 -54.40 -31.69 21.41
CA HIS A 1468 -55.84 -31.86 21.65
C HIS A 1468 -56.55 -32.78 20.66
N PHE A 1469 -55.96 -33.08 19.50
CA PHE A 1469 -56.60 -33.88 18.44
C PHE A 1469 -55.83 -35.16 18.05
N ARG A 1470 -54.63 -35.43 18.59
CA ARG A 1470 -53.89 -36.69 18.36
C ARG A 1470 -54.30 -37.73 19.40
N THR A 1471 -54.99 -38.78 18.97
CA THR A 1471 -55.49 -39.87 19.84
C THR A 1471 -54.49 -41.00 20.06
N ASP A 1472 -53.68 -41.34 19.05
CA ASP A 1472 -52.76 -42.48 19.07
C ASP A 1472 -51.32 -42.11 18.67
N ASN A 1473 -50.34 -42.80 19.25
CA ASN A 1473 -48.92 -42.67 18.89
C ASN A 1473 -48.67 -42.94 17.39
N ASN A 1474 -49.45 -43.84 16.78
CA ASN A 1474 -49.38 -44.17 15.36
C ASN A 1474 -50.30 -43.30 14.47
N GLY A 1475 -51.05 -42.38 15.07
CA GLY A 1475 -51.92 -41.44 14.35
C GLY A 1475 -51.12 -40.41 13.56
N ARG A 1476 -51.72 -39.88 12.49
CA ARG A 1476 -51.18 -38.73 11.76
C ARG A 1476 -51.63 -37.43 12.42
N SER A 1477 -50.75 -36.45 12.49
CA SER A 1477 -51.10 -35.12 12.99
C SER A 1477 -52.12 -34.46 12.06
N MET A 1478 -53.25 -33.97 12.60
CA MET A 1478 -54.32 -33.32 11.80
C MET A 1478 -53.81 -32.13 10.97
N PHE A 1479 -52.78 -31.42 11.47
CA PHE A 1479 -52.26 -30.21 10.82
C PHE A 1479 -51.18 -30.48 9.78
N THR A 1480 -50.31 -31.47 9.99
CA THR A 1480 -49.17 -31.76 9.09
C THR A 1480 -49.34 -33.01 8.24
N GLY A 1481 -50.22 -33.94 8.63
CA GLY A 1481 -50.40 -35.23 7.97
C GLY A 1481 -49.24 -36.21 8.17
N LEU A 1482 -48.24 -35.87 9.00
CA LEU A 1482 -47.07 -36.72 9.28
C LEU A 1482 -47.37 -37.74 10.38
N ARG A 1483 -46.72 -38.91 10.30
CA ARG A 1483 -46.62 -39.86 11.41
C ARG A 1483 -45.62 -39.41 12.47
N ALA A 1484 -44.64 -38.59 12.07
CA ALA A 1484 -43.68 -37.95 12.95
C ALA A 1484 -44.33 -37.33 14.20
N VAL A 1485 -43.66 -37.45 15.34
CA VAL A 1485 -44.14 -36.88 16.61
C VAL A 1485 -43.56 -35.48 16.77
N ASN A 1486 -44.42 -34.48 16.99
CA ASN A 1486 -44.02 -33.11 17.27
C ASN A 1486 -43.79 -32.92 18.79
N HIS A 1487 -42.55 -32.66 19.17
CA HIS A 1487 -42.11 -32.37 20.53
C HIS A 1487 -41.95 -30.86 20.71
N PHE A 1488 -42.50 -30.29 21.78
CA PHE A 1488 -42.38 -28.86 22.09
C PHE A 1488 -41.37 -28.68 23.22
N GLY A 1489 -40.15 -28.24 22.88
CA GLY A 1489 -39.03 -28.12 23.82
C GLY A 1489 -37.69 -28.51 23.19
N ARG A 1490 -36.61 -28.39 23.98
CA ARG A 1490 -35.28 -28.84 23.53
C ARG A 1490 -35.17 -30.36 23.67
N PRO A 1491 -34.52 -31.07 22.73
CA PRO A 1491 -34.30 -32.50 22.86
C PRO A 1491 -33.43 -32.81 24.08
N ASN A 1492 -33.88 -33.77 24.88
CA ASN A 1492 -33.13 -34.38 25.96
C ASN A 1492 -32.30 -35.53 25.39
N PHE A 1493 -31.10 -35.21 24.89
CA PHE A 1493 -30.20 -36.20 24.29
C PHE A 1493 -29.78 -37.30 25.29
N ASP A 1494 -29.73 -37.00 26.59
CA ASP A 1494 -29.34 -37.97 27.61
C ASP A 1494 -30.42 -39.06 27.79
N SER A 1495 -31.70 -38.67 27.82
CA SER A 1495 -32.81 -39.64 27.86
C SER A 1495 -32.95 -40.37 26.52
N PHE A 1496 -32.75 -39.67 25.40
CA PHE A 1496 -32.82 -40.26 24.06
C PHE A 1496 -31.74 -41.32 23.82
N PHE A 1497 -30.49 -41.04 24.20
CA PHE A 1497 -29.40 -42.02 24.05
C PHE A 1497 -29.56 -43.22 24.98
N LYS A 1498 -30.05 -43.02 26.21
CA LYS A 1498 -30.42 -44.14 27.11
C LYS A 1498 -31.53 -45.01 26.51
N PHE A 1499 -32.55 -44.38 25.91
CA PHE A 1499 -33.61 -45.08 25.19
C PHE A 1499 -33.05 -45.93 24.04
N LEU A 1500 -32.14 -45.38 23.24
CA LEU A 1500 -31.51 -46.12 22.15
C LEU A 1500 -30.65 -47.29 22.63
N GLN A 1501 -29.89 -47.13 23.72
CA GLN A 1501 -29.12 -48.21 24.33
C GLN A 1501 -30.01 -49.36 24.82
N ASN A 1502 -31.20 -49.04 25.36
CA ASN A 1502 -32.16 -50.04 25.82
C ASN A 1502 -32.91 -50.72 24.66
N LYS A 1503 -33.27 -49.95 23.60
CA LYS A 1503 -34.02 -50.47 22.44
C LYS A 1503 -33.15 -51.32 21.51
N HIS A 1504 -31.87 -51.00 21.37
CA HIS A 1504 -30.91 -51.69 20.49
C HIS A 1504 -29.71 -52.22 21.29
N ASN A 1505 -29.97 -53.07 22.29
CA ASN A 1505 -28.91 -53.69 23.09
C ASN A 1505 -28.04 -54.71 22.32
N ASN A 1506 -28.43 -55.05 21.09
CA ASN A 1506 -27.80 -56.04 20.21
C ASN A 1506 -26.79 -55.46 19.21
N VAL A 1507 -26.56 -54.13 19.20
CA VAL A 1507 -25.57 -53.48 18.33
C VAL A 1507 -24.37 -52.99 19.13
N GLU A 1508 -23.17 -53.10 18.57
CA GLU A 1508 -21.95 -52.63 19.24
C GLU A 1508 -21.79 -51.10 19.15
N GLN A 1509 -22.19 -50.53 18.02
CA GLN A 1509 -21.96 -49.12 17.68
C GLN A 1509 -23.19 -48.49 17.03
N ILE A 1510 -23.48 -47.24 17.42
CA ILE A 1510 -24.54 -46.40 16.87
C ILE A 1510 -23.88 -45.12 16.30
N GLY A 1511 -24.08 -44.85 15.02
CA GLY A 1511 -23.55 -43.64 14.37
C GLY A 1511 -24.44 -42.44 14.64
N VAL A 1512 -23.88 -41.31 15.07
CA VAL A 1512 -24.62 -40.06 15.33
C VAL A 1512 -24.06 -38.95 14.43
N PHE A 1513 -24.85 -38.51 13.46
CA PHE A 1513 -24.49 -37.49 12.47
C PHE A 1513 -25.29 -36.23 12.78
N SER A 1514 -24.62 -35.10 12.94
CA SER A 1514 -25.30 -33.85 13.25
C SER A 1514 -24.88 -32.72 12.32
N CYS A 1515 -25.87 -32.06 11.70
CA CYS A 1515 -25.70 -30.89 10.87
C CYS A 1515 -26.63 -29.77 11.39
N GLY A 1516 -26.05 -28.70 11.92
CA GLY A 1516 -26.81 -27.63 12.56
C GLY A 1516 -25.94 -26.68 13.39
N PRO A 1517 -26.56 -25.81 14.21
CA PRO A 1517 -25.85 -24.83 15.02
C PRO A 1517 -24.80 -25.47 15.94
N ALA A 1518 -23.61 -24.87 16.04
CA ALA A 1518 -22.50 -25.38 16.84
C ALA A 1518 -22.87 -25.67 18.32
N THR A 1519 -23.82 -24.91 18.88
CA THR A 1519 -24.35 -25.12 20.24
C THR A 1519 -25.05 -26.47 20.41
N VAL A 1520 -25.82 -26.90 19.40
CA VAL A 1520 -26.50 -28.20 19.38
C VAL A 1520 -25.49 -29.33 19.26
N ASN A 1521 -24.52 -29.20 18.34
CA ASN A 1521 -23.47 -30.21 18.15
C ASN A 1521 -22.62 -30.40 19.41
N LYS A 1522 -22.32 -29.31 20.13
CA LYS A 1522 -21.61 -29.38 21.41
C LYS A 1522 -22.38 -30.19 22.44
N LYS A 1523 -23.71 -29.98 22.55
CA LYS A 1523 -24.57 -30.72 23.48
C LYS A 1523 -24.67 -32.20 23.11
N ILE A 1524 -24.84 -32.52 21.82
CA ILE A 1524 -24.83 -33.90 21.31
C ILE A 1524 -23.52 -34.60 21.65
N ARG A 1525 -22.37 -33.95 21.39
CA ARG A 1525 -21.06 -34.50 21.69
C ARG A 1525 -20.89 -34.78 23.18
N GLN A 1526 -21.33 -33.87 24.04
CA GLN A 1526 -21.32 -34.06 25.49
C GLN A 1526 -22.18 -35.25 25.91
N SER A 1527 -23.43 -35.33 25.44
CA SER A 1527 -24.34 -36.45 25.75
C SER A 1527 -23.86 -37.80 25.19
N CYS A 1528 -23.24 -37.83 24.00
CA CYS A 1528 -22.61 -39.05 23.47
C CYS A 1528 -21.43 -39.49 24.36
N THR A 1529 -20.61 -38.53 24.80
CA THR A 1529 -19.47 -38.81 25.69
C THR A 1529 -19.94 -39.38 27.03
N GLU A 1530 -21.05 -38.86 27.57
CA GLU A 1530 -21.64 -39.35 28.82
C GLU A 1530 -22.26 -40.74 28.65
N ALA A 1531 -23.01 -40.97 27.56
CA ALA A 1531 -23.61 -42.27 27.25
C ALA A 1531 -22.56 -43.38 27.03
N ASN A 1532 -21.40 -43.03 26.46
CA ASN A 1532 -20.27 -43.95 26.24
C ASN A 1532 -19.55 -44.37 27.52
N ARG A 1533 -19.85 -43.77 28.69
CA ARG A 1533 -19.27 -44.19 29.98
C ARG A 1533 -19.90 -45.47 30.53
N VAL A 1534 -21.11 -45.82 30.08
CA VAL A 1534 -21.83 -47.03 30.53
C VAL A 1534 -21.19 -48.27 29.91
N ARG A 1535 -20.64 -49.16 30.75
CA ARG A 1535 -20.10 -50.45 30.29
C ARG A 1535 -21.24 -51.40 29.90
N ASN A 1536 -21.01 -52.26 28.91
CA ASN A 1536 -21.98 -53.23 28.35
C ASN A 1536 -23.20 -52.61 27.62
N ALA A 1537 -23.08 -51.38 27.13
CA ALA A 1537 -24.08 -50.73 26.28
C ALA A 1537 -23.47 -50.35 24.91
N PRO A 1538 -24.31 -50.20 23.86
CA PRO A 1538 -23.84 -49.71 22.57
C PRO A 1538 -23.11 -48.37 22.69
N SER A 1539 -22.00 -48.24 21.97
CA SER A 1539 -21.22 -47.00 21.93
C SER A 1539 -21.70 -46.05 20.81
N PHE A 1540 -21.75 -44.75 21.11
CA PHE A 1540 -22.13 -43.70 20.17
C PHE A 1540 -20.91 -43.05 19.53
N VAL A 1541 -20.88 -43.00 18.20
CA VAL A 1541 -19.83 -42.33 17.41
C VAL A 1541 -20.39 -41.06 16.80
N HIS A 1542 -19.98 -39.90 17.33
CA HIS A 1542 -20.49 -38.60 16.88
C HIS A 1542 -19.63 -37.97 15.77
N ARG A 1543 -20.27 -37.59 14.66
CA ARG A 1543 -19.70 -36.84 13.54
C ARG A 1543 -20.42 -35.52 13.36
N PHE A 1544 -19.67 -34.44 13.28
CA PHE A 1544 -20.18 -33.12 12.93
C PHE A 1544 -20.05 -32.90 11.43
N GLU A 1545 -21.17 -32.84 10.73
CA GLU A 1545 -21.22 -32.70 9.28
C GLU A 1545 -21.45 -31.24 8.88
N THR A 1546 -20.59 -30.72 8.00
CA THR A 1546 -20.70 -29.39 7.40
C THR A 1546 -21.01 -29.51 5.91
N PHE A 1547 -22.13 -30.16 5.60
CA PHE A 1547 -22.66 -30.32 4.24
C PHE A 1547 -22.74 -28.99 3.48
#